data_AF-A0A9W9Z0T6-F1
#
_entry.id   AF-A0A9W9Z0T6-F1
#
_cell.length_a   1.000
_cell.length_b   1.000
_cell.length_c   1.000
_cell.angle_alpha   90.00
_cell.angle_beta   90.00
_cell.angle_gamma   90.00
#
_symmetry.space_group_name_H-M   'P 1'
#
loop_
_entity.id
_entity.type
_entity.pdbx_description
1 polymer ?
#
loop_
_entity_poly.entity_id
_entity_poly.type
_entity_poly.pdbx_seq_one_letter_code
_entity_poly.pdbx_strand_id
1 'polypeptide(L)'
;MFPVDVVWKDEPSSNVENYLQEAVNTVREIHHEQGPGDILVFLTSPVETERACEKLAKAELDPNLVCLPLHGKLRQEEQRRVFEEDPSKRKVVFATNCAETSITIPGIRYVVDTGMVKEMKFEPKRSKSSLELTTINKSSAEQRKGRAGRTQAGKCFRLYSEEEYASMEDQSKPEILRVHLGQAVLKLMDLGIENITEFEFVESPPLDAIELALEALTSLGAIANGQLTELGHKIARVAVEPRLAKVIFDGIDQGVGAEALALAAIATVSGSVFFRMGSEEDKQLADSRKVGFCHNGGDLLTLLEVYRQYLKQPKGKRNKWAFDNSLNAKSLRLTDETIKELNLTLKRELCIPVPDAFGEDESADLKLQRILLSCYATNLCVFTGHEKAGYRVVSFNHCVQLHPSSSLRFLGATPQFIVFEQLLKTSRDFVMNATPVEETWLREIISEGAVKYDLEELMSTVLKEVALPCSPDLITLAFGGRFQRRKLDEVEEKVSKSCDDSLVVLEKDEAQGQMKIFVPVSQTARAVSVLEGLLEESRKILRSEEREEQLKEECQGSRIVWGQGGEVKELLMPHMYRTVTIGEIDDGYAVPIVLDYLKSCGDIMKHHVKEQDGKIRVFATFKNSEGAVKAVKGSSSNSLVNGKVKPSHSISDGTRTYVSQFKVKAKWLRRPGKGTGCIQFFNDEDFFHTLGSLPSLMIKSRQTKFQVDRFHEEQIFMRGLDPETSENDVKSAIEERLPAVKVKKVFIHRTSEFDTTDETLTSQKTSLQECLGVFATEGQYSVYLGKPSPKNFDGFANLTFQDSEEGQAAVKGLNGRHISGIGVVTLHPNLSTTLLCTRNVYAVTEDELKEIFNELDRTFGKKLVIKVNNQRKDKRVAIEIRSDCTEHFIRATTILTDTLNGDKIDCKISKVLEILLTNPVKDDLQAIQKDTGTVINQDWKNHVVRIHGSEANRELAKRAINKFLDDSITSNSHSWQIQLRGPNKPRGLLKALFIRFGVNLQRLQDIGGVQKIHVEFRWHVLKIQSSDEAQETINRYVEECCKTLPQESPHLHSNDQSQLTCGICLCDVDGTAADVYRLACCGHAYDKSCVIQQLKSPDFPLKCVTERCEELLVWRDFQNLLNERERKRLAFSALDEYVKGNPEIVRYCPTADCGMVYRVSKEGTRYSCGACLSEICTSCHVQWHNGLTCAMLRSEKQVEGQLKEWMTKDPSNRKNCPRCKTPIEKNAGCNHMECSQCKAHMCWPCMEVFPTGDAVYSHQQYCPGR
;
A
#
# COMPACT_ATOMS: atom_id res chain seq x y z
N MET A 1 -11.83 -60.52 -17.07
CA MET A 1 -11.93 -59.28 -16.27
C MET A 1 -13.37 -59.17 -15.83
N PHE A 2 -13.63 -58.83 -14.57
CA PHE A 2 -15.01 -58.65 -14.08
C PHE A 2 -15.64 -57.39 -14.70
N PRO A 3 -16.98 -57.29 -14.77
CA PRO A 3 -17.66 -56.10 -15.30
C PRO A 3 -17.32 -54.85 -14.48
N VAL A 4 -17.19 -53.71 -15.17
CA VAL A 4 -16.90 -52.40 -14.57
C VAL A 4 -17.91 -51.39 -15.08
N ASP A 5 -18.72 -50.83 -14.19
CA ASP A 5 -19.66 -49.77 -14.53
C ASP A 5 -18.92 -48.45 -14.71
N VAL A 6 -19.26 -47.68 -15.74
CA VAL A 6 -18.68 -46.36 -16.00
C VAL A 6 -19.64 -45.28 -15.54
N VAL A 7 -19.14 -44.37 -14.71
CA VAL A 7 -19.85 -43.17 -14.29
C VAL A 7 -19.20 -41.99 -15.02
N TRP A 8 -19.99 -41.33 -15.86
CA TRP A 8 -19.60 -40.16 -16.64
C TRP A 8 -19.93 -38.87 -15.90
N LYS A 9 -19.23 -37.80 -16.24
CA LYS A 9 -19.53 -36.45 -15.77
C LYS A 9 -20.62 -35.81 -16.64
N ASP A 10 -21.60 -35.16 -16.01
CA ASP A 10 -22.77 -34.58 -16.69
C ASP A 10 -22.46 -33.32 -17.53
N GLU A 11 -21.44 -32.53 -17.16
CA GLU A 11 -21.03 -31.31 -17.88
C GLU A 11 -19.57 -31.39 -18.40
N PRO A 12 -19.25 -30.77 -19.56
CA PRO A 12 -17.89 -30.73 -20.08
C PRO A 12 -16.92 -30.06 -19.09
N SER A 13 -15.69 -30.54 -19.03
CA SER A 13 -14.69 -30.03 -18.09
C SER A 13 -14.20 -28.61 -18.49
N SER A 14 -14.91 -27.57 -18.06
CA SER A 14 -14.65 -26.17 -18.43
C SER A 14 -13.35 -25.57 -17.84
N ASN A 15 -12.62 -26.29 -16.98
CA ASN A 15 -11.36 -25.82 -16.40
C ASN A 15 -10.33 -26.95 -16.23
N VAL A 16 -9.42 -27.08 -17.20
CA VAL A 16 -8.22 -27.95 -17.13
C VAL A 16 -7.36 -27.67 -15.89
N GLU A 17 -7.53 -26.51 -15.23
CA GLU A 17 -6.73 -26.12 -14.07
C GLU A 17 -7.16 -26.77 -12.73
N ASN A 18 -8.30 -27.47 -12.62
CA ASN A 18 -8.80 -27.94 -11.31
C ASN A 18 -9.16 -29.43 -11.18
N TYR A 19 -8.78 -30.31 -12.13
CA TYR A 19 -9.07 -31.74 -12.06
C TYR A 19 -8.49 -32.43 -10.80
N LEU A 20 -7.40 -31.92 -10.22
CA LEU A 20 -6.81 -32.48 -9.01
C LEU A 20 -7.73 -32.31 -7.80
N GLN A 21 -8.37 -31.15 -7.64
CA GLN A 21 -9.32 -30.95 -6.54
C GLN A 21 -10.56 -31.79 -6.74
N GLU A 22 -11.03 -31.89 -7.99
CA GLU A 22 -12.17 -32.71 -8.36
C GLU A 22 -11.91 -34.19 -8.04
N ALA A 23 -10.74 -34.73 -8.43
CA ALA A 23 -10.35 -36.09 -8.09
C ALA A 23 -10.36 -36.36 -6.57
N VAL A 24 -9.88 -35.42 -5.76
CA VAL A 24 -9.92 -35.53 -4.29
C VAL A 24 -11.36 -35.50 -3.77
N ASN A 25 -12.23 -34.67 -4.34
CA ASN A 25 -13.64 -34.62 -3.96
C ASN A 25 -14.38 -35.92 -4.31
N THR A 26 -14.18 -36.44 -5.53
CA THR A 26 -14.77 -37.72 -5.96
C THR A 26 -14.28 -38.88 -5.11
N VAL A 27 -13.01 -38.89 -4.68
CA VAL A 27 -12.52 -39.90 -3.72
C VAL A 27 -13.30 -39.85 -2.41
N ARG A 28 -13.62 -38.66 -1.89
CA ARG A 28 -14.40 -38.50 -0.66
C ARG A 28 -15.83 -38.97 -0.85
N GLU A 29 -16.46 -38.63 -1.96
CA GLU A 29 -17.80 -39.12 -2.33
C GLU A 29 -17.81 -40.66 -2.38
N ILE A 30 -16.82 -41.27 -3.05
CA ILE A 30 -16.69 -42.73 -3.10
C ILE A 30 -16.49 -43.33 -1.71
N HIS A 31 -15.67 -42.69 -0.86
CA HIS A 31 -15.41 -43.14 0.51
C HIS A 31 -16.69 -43.18 1.35
N HIS A 32 -17.52 -42.13 1.26
CA HIS A 32 -18.75 -41.99 2.04
C HIS A 32 -19.94 -42.79 1.48
N GLU A 33 -20.05 -42.90 0.15
CA GLU A 33 -21.27 -43.44 -0.49
C GLU A 33 -21.13 -44.87 -1.01
N GLN A 34 -19.93 -45.30 -1.39
CA GLN A 34 -19.74 -46.63 -1.99
C GLN A 34 -19.31 -47.67 -0.93
N GLY A 35 -19.70 -48.93 -1.14
CA GLY A 35 -19.35 -50.05 -0.25
C GLY A 35 -17.85 -50.43 -0.26
N PRO A 36 -17.43 -51.50 0.42
CA PRO A 36 -16.02 -51.88 0.57
C PRO A 36 -15.26 -52.02 -0.76
N GLY A 37 -13.99 -51.63 -0.75
CA GLY A 37 -13.09 -51.71 -1.90
C GLY A 37 -12.15 -50.51 -1.98
N ASP A 38 -10.93 -50.74 -2.45
CA ASP A 38 -9.90 -49.71 -2.54
C ASP A 38 -10.08 -48.84 -3.79
N ILE A 39 -9.52 -47.64 -3.72
CA ILE A 39 -9.65 -46.59 -4.74
C ILE A 39 -8.29 -46.37 -5.41
N LEU A 40 -8.26 -46.42 -6.75
CA LEU A 40 -7.10 -46.05 -7.57
C LEU A 40 -7.42 -44.77 -8.35
N VAL A 41 -6.61 -43.74 -8.18
CA VAL A 41 -6.78 -42.44 -8.82
C VAL A 41 -5.64 -42.18 -9.79
N PHE A 42 -5.95 -41.82 -11.03
CA PHE A 42 -4.93 -41.46 -12.02
C PHE A 42 -4.69 -39.94 -12.07
N LEU A 43 -3.45 -39.54 -11.76
CA LEU A 43 -2.94 -38.17 -11.84
C LEU A 43 -1.71 -38.11 -12.77
N THR A 44 -1.22 -36.92 -13.08
CA THR A 44 -0.24 -36.76 -14.18
C THR A 44 1.20 -36.68 -13.72
N SER A 45 1.47 -36.31 -12.45
CA SER A 45 2.83 -36.15 -11.96
C SER A 45 3.03 -36.60 -10.50
N PRO A 46 4.27 -36.94 -10.11
CA PRO A 46 4.63 -37.22 -8.72
C PRO A 46 4.15 -36.12 -7.73
N VAL A 47 4.38 -34.86 -8.09
CA VAL A 47 4.00 -33.71 -7.25
C VAL A 47 2.49 -33.63 -7.06
N GLU A 48 1.71 -33.95 -8.10
CA GLU A 48 0.24 -34.00 -7.99
C GLU A 48 -0.21 -35.14 -7.09
N THR A 49 0.41 -36.32 -7.16
CA THR A 49 0.07 -37.45 -6.29
C THR A 49 0.33 -37.14 -4.82
N GLU A 50 1.47 -36.55 -4.48
CA GLU A 50 1.80 -36.14 -3.10
C GLU A 50 0.84 -35.06 -2.59
N ARG A 51 0.58 -34.03 -3.42
CA ARG A 51 -0.34 -32.94 -3.08
C ARG A 51 -1.77 -33.43 -2.90
N ALA A 52 -2.22 -34.42 -3.68
CA ALA A 52 -3.53 -35.03 -3.52
C ALA A 52 -3.63 -35.80 -2.20
N CYS A 53 -2.58 -36.53 -1.80
CA CYS A 53 -2.51 -37.17 -0.49
C CYS A 53 -2.63 -36.16 0.65
N GLU A 54 -1.87 -35.06 0.62
CA GLU A 54 -1.94 -34.00 1.63
C GLU A 54 -3.32 -33.35 1.70
N LYS A 55 -3.94 -33.08 0.55
CA LYS A 55 -5.29 -32.49 0.48
C LYS A 55 -6.34 -33.44 1.05
N LEU A 56 -6.28 -34.72 0.70
CA LEU A 56 -7.22 -35.72 1.20
C LEU A 56 -7.06 -35.88 2.71
N ALA A 57 -5.84 -36.00 3.23
CA ALA A 57 -5.57 -36.12 4.66
C ALA A 57 -6.03 -34.91 5.49
N LYS A 58 -6.03 -33.70 4.90
CA LYS A 58 -6.58 -32.49 5.53
C LYS A 58 -8.11 -32.41 5.45
N ALA A 59 -8.68 -32.91 4.36
CA ALA A 59 -10.12 -32.83 4.09
C ALA A 59 -10.92 -33.96 4.75
N GLU A 60 -10.27 -35.10 5.02
CA GLU A 60 -10.89 -36.31 5.55
C GLU A 60 -10.04 -36.87 6.70
N LEU A 61 -10.61 -36.88 7.91
CA LEU A 61 -9.92 -37.27 9.16
C LEU A 61 -10.27 -38.69 9.62
N ASP A 62 -10.89 -39.50 8.74
CA ASP A 62 -11.26 -40.88 9.05
C ASP A 62 -10.00 -41.77 9.21
N PRO A 63 -9.75 -42.35 10.41
CA PRO A 63 -8.59 -43.21 10.64
C PRO A 63 -8.62 -44.54 9.85
N ASN A 64 -9.77 -44.90 9.27
CA ASN A 64 -9.93 -46.08 8.43
C ASN A 64 -9.57 -45.82 6.95
N LEU A 65 -9.16 -44.61 6.59
CA LEU A 65 -8.73 -44.25 5.24
C LEU A 65 -7.20 -44.15 5.17
N VAL A 66 -6.57 -44.99 4.35
CA VAL A 66 -5.11 -44.99 4.16
C VAL A 66 -4.78 -44.41 2.80
N CYS A 67 -4.10 -43.27 2.78
CA CYS A 67 -3.74 -42.56 1.56
C CYS A 67 -2.28 -42.78 1.18
N LEU A 68 -2.01 -43.24 -0.06
CA LEU A 68 -0.67 -43.57 -0.54
C LEU A 68 -0.41 -43.00 -1.95
N PRO A 69 0.73 -42.33 -2.20
CA PRO A 69 1.15 -42.00 -3.56
C PRO A 69 1.78 -43.22 -4.25
N LEU A 70 1.69 -43.29 -5.58
CA LEU A 70 2.38 -44.29 -6.42
C LEU A 70 2.95 -43.67 -7.70
N HIS A 71 4.28 -43.58 -7.78
CA HIS A 71 4.97 -43.15 -8.99
C HIS A 71 6.40 -43.71 -9.07
N GLY A 72 6.98 -43.69 -10.27
CA GLY A 72 8.31 -44.27 -10.53
C GLY A 72 9.47 -43.66 -9.73
N LYS A 73 9.31 -42.42 -9.22
CA LYS A 73 10.30 -41.77 -8.36
C LYS A 73 10.25 -42.15 -6.87
N LEU A 74 9.28 -42.93 -6.40
CA LEU A 74 9.21 -43.35 -4.99
C LEU A 74 10.30 -44.38 -4.64
N ARG A 75 10.65 -44.48 -3.36
CA ARG A 75 11.55 -45.54 -2.87
C ARG A 75 10.86 -46.90 -3.01
N GLN A 76 11.65 -47.96 -3.16
CA GLN A 76 11.11 -49.31 -3.32
C GLN A 76 10.25 -49.72 -2.10
N GLU A 77 10.67 -49.34 -0.90
CA GLU A 77 9.91 -49.58 0.33
C GLU A 77 8.56 -48.87 0.32
N GLU A 78 8.52 -47.61 -0.16
CA GLU A 78 7.28 -46.84 -0.28
C GLU A 78 6.36 -47.40 -1.37
N GLN A 79 6.92 -47.81 -2.52
CA GLN A 79 6.15 -48.47 -3.57
C GLN A 79 5.56 -49.80 -3.09
N ARG A 80 6.22 -50.53 -2.19
CA ARG A 80 5.69 -51.78 -1.64
C ARG A 80 4.45 -51.58 -0.77
N ARG A 81 4.33 -50.44 -0.09
CA ARG A 81 3.19 -50.14 0.80
C ARG A 81 1.84 -50.19 0.09
N VAL A 82 1.78 -49.90 -1.22
CA VAL A 82 0.52 -49.97 -1.97
C VAL A 82 -0.01 -51.40 -2.11
N PHE A 83 0.85 -52.41 -1.97
CA PHE A 83 0.50 -53.83 -2.03
C PHE A 83 0.13 -54.42 -0.67
N GLU A 84 0.34 -53.70 0.42
CA GLU A 84 -0.07 -54.15 1.76
C GLU A 84 -1.61 -54.19 1.83
N GLU A 85 -2.15 -55.31 2.31
CA GLU A 85 -3.59 -55.52 2.47
C GLU A 85 -3.98 -55.32 3.93
N ASP A 86 -4.98 -54.46 4.17
CA ASP A 86 -5.63 -54.30 5.47
C ASP A 86 -7.15 -54.30 5.25
N PRO A 87 -7.84 -55.43 5.49
CA PRO A 87 -9.29 -55.55 5.26
C PRO A 87 -10.13 -54.58 6.10
N SER A 88 -9.57 -54.02 7.18
CA SER A 88 -10.26 -53.11 8.08
C SER A 88 -10.24 -51.65 7.62
N LYS A 89 -9.42 -51.33 6.61
CA LYS A 89 -9.21 -49.96 6.12
C LYS A 89 -9.43 -49.88 4.62
N ARG A 90 -9.90 -48.72 4.15
CA ARG A 90 -9.95 -48.41 2.72
C ARG A 90 -8.64 -47.75 2.30
N LYS A 91 -7.99 -48.29 1.27
CA LYS A 91 -6.78 -47.71 0.69
C LYS A 91 -7.13 -46.82 -0.50
N VAL A 92 -6.52 -45.64 -0.55
CA VAL A 92 -6.59 -44.73 -1.69
C VAL A 92 -5.18 -44.58 -2.25
N VAL A 93 -5.01 -45.01 -3.50
CA VAL A 93 -3.74 -44.92 -4.21
C VAL A 93 -3.83 -43.82 -5.26
N PHE A 94 -3.10 -42.72 -5.06
CA PHE A 94 -2.92 -41.68 -6.08
C PHE A 94 -1.73 -42.03 -6.95
N ALA A 95 -1.95 -42.41 -8.20
CA ALA A 95 -0.94 -42.98 -9.09
C ALA A 95 -0.74 -42.19 -10.39
N THR A 96 0.47 -42.25 -10.95
CA THR A 96 0.68 -41.88 -12.37
C THR A 96 0.32 -43.03 -13.31
N ASN A 97 0.55 -42.87 -14.61
CA ASN A 97 0.42 -43.93 -15.63
C ASN A 97 1.23 -45.22 -15.34
N CYS A 98 2.13 -45.22 -14.35
CA CYS A 98 2.79 -46.45 -13.88
C CYS A 98 1.80 -47.53 -13.39
N ALA A 99 0.59 -47.12 -12.96
CA ALA A 99 -0.46 -48.04 -12.56
C ALA A 99 -1.33 -48.57 -13.74
N GLU A 100 -1.12 -48.06 -14.95
CA GLU A 100 -2.02 -48.28 -16.09
C GLU A 100 -1.87 -49.66 -16.73
N THR A 101 -0.66 -50.19 -16.85
CA THR A 101 -0.35 -51.43 -17.61
C THR A 101 0.31 -52.51 -16.73
N SER A 102 1.39 -52.15 -16.03
CA SER A 102 2.37 -53.13 -15.52
C SER A 102 2.25 -53.53 -14.05
N ILE A 103 1.24 -53.02 -13.32
CA ILE A 103 1.07 -53.29 -11.89
C ILE A 103 -0.38 -53.70 -11.58
N THR A 104 -0.55 -54.70 -10.70
CA THR A 104 -1.87 -55.08 -10.19
C THR A 104 -1.86 -54.85 -8.69
N ILE A 105 -2.62 -53.86 -8.23
CA ILE A 105 -2.79 -53.57 -6.82
C ILE A 105 -4.00 -54.38 -6.34
N PRO A 106 -3.85 -55.29 -5.37
CA PRO A 106 -4.97 -56.04 -4.84
C PRO A 106 -5.96 -55.10 -4.12
N GLY A 107 -7.24 -55.47 -4.13
CA GLY A 107 -8.31 -54.73 -3.44
C GLY A 107 -8.95 -53.57 -4.23
N ILE A 108 -8.35 -53.12 -5.34
CA ILE A 108 -8.91 -52.03 -6.15
C ILE A 108 -10.28 -52.43 -6.72
N ARG A 109 -11.30 -51.66 -6.36
CA ARG A 109 -12.69 -51.80 -6.84
C ARG A 109 -13.19 -50.53 -7.53
N TYR A 110 -12.66 -49.38 -7.12
CA TYR A 110 -13.05 -48.09 -7.65
C TYR A 110 -11.86 -47.43 -8.35
N VAL A 111 -12.08 -46.92 -9.55
CA VAL A 111 -11.08 -46.13 -10.28
C VAL A 111 -11.62 -44.73 -10.48
N VAL A 112 -10.81 -43.71 -10.19
CA VAL A 112 -11.07 -42.32 -10.58
C VAL A 112 -10.09 -41.96 -11.70
N ASP A 113 -10.62 -41.77 -12.91
CA ASP A 113 -9.85 -41.42 -14.09
C ASP A 113 -10.06 -39.94 -14.44
N THR A 114 -9.00 -39.16 -14.27
CA THR A 114 -9.01 -37.72 -14.59
C THR A 114 -8.99 -37.45 -16.09
N GLY A 115 -8.70 -38.44 -16.93
CA GLY A 115 -8.58 -38.26 -18.38
C GLY A 115 -7.28 -37.57 -18.82
N MET A 116 -6.39 -37.26 -17.88
CA MET A 116 -5.17 -36.49 -18.13
C MET A 116 -3.92 -37.37 -18.03
N VAL A 117 -2.88 -36.99 -18.77
CA VAL A 117 -1.54 -37.59 -18.73
C VAL A 117 -0.48 -36.54 -19.10
N LYS A 118 0.72 -36.69 -18.53
CA LYS A 118 1.91 -35.96 -18.99
C LYS A 118 2.71 -36.86 -19.91
N GLU A 119 2.84 -36.47 -21.18
CA GLU A 119 3.58 -37.22 -22.18
C GLU A 119 4.74 -36.39 -22.73
N MET A 120 5.84 -37.09 -23.05
CA MET A 120 6.95 -36.49 -23.78
C MET A 120 6.57 -36.36 -25.24
N LYS A 121 6.63 -35.14 -25.76
CA LYS A 121 6.58 -34.83 -27.19
C LYS A 121 7.92 -34.31 -27.64
N PHE A 122 8.36 -34.75 -28.81
CA PHE A 122 9.58 -34.26 -29.44
C PHE A 122 9.23 -33.32 -30.59
N GLU A 123 9.85 -32.14 -30.61
CA GLU A 123 9.78 -31.17 -31.68
C GLU A 123 11.09 -31.22 -32.47
N PRO A 124 11.10 -31.84 -33.68
CA PRO A 124 12.34 -32.09 -34.43
C PRO A 124 13.15 -30.83 -34.70
N LYS A 125 12.51 -29.76 -35.21
CA LYS A 125 13.18 -28.52 -35.63
C LYS A 125 13.98 -27.82 -34.53
N ARG A 126 13.61 -28.03 -33.27
CA ARG A 126 14.28 -27.43 -32.10
C ARG A 126 15.09 -28.45 -31.31
N SER A 127 15.16 -29.71 -31.77
CA SER A 127 15.67 -30.88 -31.06
C SER A 127 15.21 -30.91 -29.60
N LYS A 128 13.91 -30.65 -29.41
CA LYS A 128 13.35 -30.23 -28.12
C LYS A 128 12.36 -31.25 -27.62
N SER A 129 12.52 -31.69 -26.37
CA SER A 129 11.52 -32.52 -25.70
C SER A 129 10.66 -31.66 -24.78
N SER A 130 9.34 -31.71 -24.96
CA SER A 130 8.37 -31.07 -24.07
C SER A 130 7.59 -32.13 -23.29
N LEU A 131 7.48 -31.93 -21.97
CA LEU A 131 6.59 -32.73 -21.15
C LEU A 131 5.26 -31.99 -21.06
N GLU A 132 4.29 -32.39 -21.88
CA GLU A 132 3.03 -31.69 -22.03
C GLU A 132 1.90 -32.41 -21.30
N LEU A 133 1.07 -31.63 -20.60
CA LEU A 133 -0.19 -32.11 -20.07
C LEU A 133 -1.17 -32.25 -21.24
N THR A 134 -1.65 -33.46 -21.48
CA THR A 134 -2.57 -33.79 -22.58
C THR A 134 -3.64 -34.75 -22.11
N THR A 135 -4.71 -34.88 -22.89
CA THR A 135 -5.73 -35.90 -22.67
C THR A 135 -5.20 -37.28 -23.03
N ILE A 136 -5.64 -38.31 -22.33
CA ILE A 136 -5.37 -39.69 -22.70
C ILE A 136 -6.08 -40.08 -24.00
N ASN A 137 -5.63 -41.16 -24.61
CA ASN A 137 -6.33 -41.82 -25.70
C ASN A 137 -7.38 -42.83 -25.16
N LYS A 138 -8.30 -43.27 -26.02
CA LYS A 138 -9.36 -44.22 -25.64
C LYS A 138 -8.79 -45.55 -25.15
N SER A 139 -7.72 -46.06 -25.75
CA SER A 139 -7.05 -47.29 -25.30
C SER A 139 -6.57 -47.18 -23.84
N SER A 140 -5.93 -46.07 -23.48
CA SER A 140 -5.50 -45.76 -22.11
C SER A 140 -6.69 -45.66 -21.14
N ALA A 141 -7.76 -44.96 -21.54
CA ALA A 141 -8.98 -44.86 -20.74
C ALA A 141 -9.62 -46.24 -20.46
N GLU A 142 -9.58 -47.16 -21.42
CA GLU A 142 -10.06 -48.53 -21.25
C GLU A 142 -9.15 -49.37 -20.34
N GLN A 143 -7.83 -49.19 -20.43
CA GLN A 143 -6.88 -49.85 -19.54
C GLN A 143 -7.03 -49.38 -18.09
N ARG A 144 -7.22 -48.08 -17.87
CA ARG A 144 -7.50 -47.48 -16.56
C ARG A 144 -8.81 -48.01 -15.98
N LYS A 145 -9.91 -48.01 -16.76
CA LYS A 145 -11.19 -48.64 -16.39
C LYS A 145 -11.00 -50.08 -15.96
N GLY A 146 -10.22 -50.85 -16.73
CA GLY A 146 -9.96 -52.26 -16.48
C GLY A 146 -9.27 -52.55 -15.14
N ARG A 147 -8.63 -51.56 -14.50
CA ARG A 147 -8.01 -51.74 -13.18
C ARG A 147 -9.05 -51.99 -12.08
N ALA A 148 -10.27 -51.46 -12.21
CA ALA A 148 -11.36 -51.70 -11.27
C ALA A 148 -11.92 -53.14 -11.34
N GLY A 149 -11.72 -53.83 -12.46
CA GLY A 149 -12.30 -55.15 -12.76
C GLY A 149 -11.33 -56.33 -12.62
N ARG A 150 -10.16 -56.13 -11.98
CA ARG A 150 -9.10 -57.16 -11.89
C ARG A 150 -9.43 -58.25 -10.86
N THR A 151 -9.96 -57.87 -9.71
CA THR A 151 -10.23 -58.78 -8.57
C THR A 151 -11.71 -59.11 -8.42
N GLN A 152 -12.59 -58.14 -8.69
CA GLN A 152 -14.05 -58.26 -8.56
C GLN A 152 -14.76 -57.20 -9.43
N ALA A 153 -16.10 -57.21 -9.44
CA ALA A 153 -16.88 -56.18 -10.14
C ALA A 153 -16.67 -54.80 -9.48
N GLY A 154 -16.42 -53.79 -10.32
CA GLY A 154 -15.98 -52.47 -9.88
C GLY A 154 -16.68 -51.31 -10.58
N LYS A 155 -16.28 -50.08 -10.26
CA LYS A 155 -16.76 -48.87 -10.94
C LYS A 155 -15.60 -47.98 -11.36
N CYS A 156 -15.72 -47.33 -12.51
CA CYS A 156 -14.79 -46.31 -12.98
C CYS A 156 -15.51 -44.96 -13.11
N PHE A 157 -15.07 -43.99 -12.32
CA PHE A 157 -15.54 -42.62 -12.33
C PHE A 157 -14.64 -41.81 -13.24
N ARG A 158 -15.17 -41.37 -14.39
CA ARG A 158 -14.46 -40.54 -15.36
C ARG A 158 -14.81 -39.08 -15.08
N LEU A 159 -13.79 -38.24 -14.85
CA LEU A 159 -13.98 -36.80 -14.58
C LEU A 159 -14.16 -35.97 -15.87
N TYR A 160 -14.56 -36.65 -16.94
CA TYR A 160 -14.82 -36.12 -18.26
C TYR A 160 -16.11 -36.75 -18.79
N SER A 161 -16.81 -35.99 -19.63
CA SER A 161 -18.06 -36.38 -20.27
C SER A 161 -17.86 -37.49 -21.31
N GLU A 162 -18.95 -38.15 -21.66
CA GLU A 162 -18.95 -39.17 -22.74
C GLU A 162 -18.59 -38.54 -24.10
N GLU A 163 -18.96 -37.28 -24.32
CA GLU A 163 -18.61 -36.51 -25.52
C GLU A 163 -17.10 -36.24 -25.60
N GLU A 164 -16.47 -35.82 -24.50
CA GLU A 164 -15.02 -35.64 -24.41
C GLU A 164 -14.28 -36.95 -24.70
N TYR A 165 -14.76 -38.07 -24.16
CA TYR A 165 -14.21 -39.40 -24.47
C TYR A 165 -14.35 -39.76 -25.95
N ALA A 166 -15.50 -39.46 -26.58
CA ALA A 166 -15.70 -39.72 -27.99
C ALA A 166 -14.72 -38.93 -28.87
N SER A 167 -14.32 -37.73 -28.43
CA SER A 167 -13.35 -36.86 -29.11
C SER A 167 -11.87 -37.22 -28.91
N MET A 168 -11.54 -38.10 -27.95
CA MET A 168 -10.16 -38.56 -27.71
C MET A 168 -9.62 -39.37 -28.89
N GLU A 169 -8.30 -39.29 -29.12
CA GLU A 169 -7.61 -40.16 -30.08
C GLU A 169 -7.79 -41.64 -29.69
N ASP A 170 -7.90 -42.55 -30.66
CA ASP A 170 -8.16 -43.96 -30.37
C ASP A 170 -6.95 -44.67 -29.74
N GLN A 171 -5.73 -44.33 -30.19
CA GLN A 171 -4.46 -44.94 -29.76
C GLN A 171 -3.36 -43.90 -29.60
N SER A 172 -2.36 -44.20 -28.77
CA SER A 172 -1.17 -43.37 -28.63
C SER A 172 -0.32 -43.40 -29.90
N LYS A 173 0.25 -42.25 -30.29
CA LYS A 173 1.22 -42.18 -31.39
C LYS A 173 2.44 -43.09 -31.12
N PRO A 174 2.97 -43.79 -32.13
CA PRO A 174 4.18 -44.60 -31.98
C PRO A 174 5.38 -43.79 -31.49
N GLU A 175 6.35 -44.48 -30.88
CA GLU A 175 7.57 -43.86 -30.34
C GLU A 175 8.43 -43.23 -31.45
N ILE A 176 8.51 -43.85 -32.63
CA ILE A 176 9.27 -43.34 -33.79
C ILE A 176 8.83 -41.93 -34.23
N LEU A 177 7.58 -41.54 -33.95
CA LEU A 177 7.04 -40.22 -34.25
C LEU A 177 7.28 -39.19 -33.12
N ARG A 178 7.83 -39.62 -31.99
CA ARG A 178 7.89 -38.83 -30.75
C ARG A 178 9.28 -38.76 -30.12
N VAL A 179 10.33 -39.30 -30.76
CA VAL A 179 11.70 -39.30 -30.23
C VAL A 179 12.72 -38.81 -31.27
N HIS A 180 13.93 -38.46 -30.79
CA HIS A 180 15.05 -38.13 -31.65
C HIS A 180 15.56 -39.38 -32.38
N LEU A 181 15.72 -39.31 -33.70
CA LEU A 181 15.99 -40.48 -34.54
C LEU A 181 17.47 -40.86 -34.68
N GLY A 182 18.40 -40.07 -34.14
CA GLY A 182 19.85 -40.26 -34.32
C GLY A 182 20.35 -41.70 -34.08
N GLN A 183 19.93 -42.35 -32.98
CA GLN A 183 20.32 -43.73 -32.71
C GLN A 183 19.73 -44.73 -33.72
N ALA A 184 18.45 -44.55 -34.07
CA ALA A 184 17.76 -45.43 -35.00
C ALA A 184 18.36 -45.31 -36.42
N VAL A 185 18.57 -44.09 -36.88
CA VAL A 185 19.24 -43.75 -38.15
C VAL A 185 20.63 -44.38 -38.20
N LEU A 186 21.45 -44.19 -37.16
CA LEU A 186 22.79 -44.77 -37.09
C LEU A 186 22.77 -46.30 -37.19
N LYS A 187 21.83 -46.97 -36.48
CA LYS A 187 21.67 -48.43 -36.52
C LYS A 187 21.20 -48.93 -37.88
N LEU A 188 20.28 -48.24 -38.55
CA LEU A 188 19.83 -48.60 -39.90
C LEU A 188 21.00 -48.53 -40.90
N MET A 189 21.85 -47.51 -40.79
CA MET A 189 23.04 -47.40 -41.64
C MET A 189 24.08 -48.49 -41.35
N ASP A 190 24.29 -48.89 -40.09
CA ASP A 190 25.21 -49.97 -39.74
C ASP A 190 24.71 -51.35 -40.23
N LEU A 191 23.40 -51.49 -40.44
CA LEU A 191 22.78 -52.64 -41.10
C LEU A 191 22.92 -52.63 -42.62
N GLY A 192 23.51 -51.58 -43.21
CA GLY A 192 23.74 -51.45 -44.65
C GLY A 192 22.62 -50.76 -45.44
N ILE A 193 21.73 -50.02 -44.76
CA ILE A 193 20.67 -49.25 -45.42
C ILE A 193 21.22 -47.89 -45.83
N GLU A 194 21.43 -47.69 -47.13
CA GLU A 194 22.05 -46.46 -47.66
C GLU A 194 21.04 -45.29 -47.73
N ASN A 195 19.81 -45.54 -48.17
CA ASN A 195 18.77 -44.51 -48.28
C ASN A 195 17.66 -44.69 -47.24
N ILE A 196 17.80 -43.99 -46.11
CA ILE A 196 16.85 -44.07 -45.00
C ILE A 196 15.51 -43.41 -45.35
N THR A 197 15.50 -42.43 -46.26
CA THR A 197 14.26 -41.76 -46.68
C THR A 197 13.33 -42.69 -47.47
N GLU A 198 13.88 -43.74 -48.06
CA GLU A 198 13.15 -44.78 -48.79
C GLU A 198 12.89 -46.03 -47.93
N PHE A 199 13.29 -46.05 -46.65
CA PHE A 199 13.06 -47.19 -45.78
C PHE A 199 11.57 -47.35 -45.45
N GLU A 200 11.05 -48.56 -45.63
CA GLU A 200 9.64 -48.90 -45.39
C GLU A 200 9.36 -49.07 -43.88
N PHE A 201 9.14 -47.95 -43.18
CA PHE A 201 8.64 -47.98 -41.80
C PHE A 201 7.17 -48.42 -41.74
N VAL A 202 6.76 -49.05 -40.63
CA VAL A 202 5.34 -49.33 -40.36
C VAL A 202 4.53 -48.02 -40.32
N GLU A 203 5.08 -47.00 -39.65
CA GLU A 203 4.64 -45.62 -39.73
C GLU A 203 5.88 -44.73 -39.91
N SER A 204 5.96 -44.04 -41.05
CA SER A 204 7.14 -43.25 -41.38
C SER A 204 7.25 -41.98 -40.54
N PRO A 205 8.43 -41.69 -39.95
CA PRO A 205 8.66 -40.41 -39.29
C PRO A 205 8.70 -39.26 -40.31
N PRO A 206 8.48 -38.00 -39.85
CA PRO A 206 8.61 -36.83 -40.70
C PRO A 206 10.00 -36.74 -41.34
N LEU A 207 10.07 -36.38 -42.63
CA LEU A 207 11.33 -36.25 -43.36
C LEU A 207 12.30 -35.28 -42.69
N ASP A 208 11.82 -34.11 -42.24
CA ASP A 208 12.59 -33.14 -41.46
C ASP A 208 13.30 -33.78 -40.25
N ALA A 209 12.69 -34.79 -39.60
CA ALA A 209 13.28 -35.45 -38.44
C ALA A 209 14.41 -36.43 -38.82
N ILE A 210 14.32 -37.06 -40.00
CA ILE A 210 15.37 -37.93 -40.55
C ILE A 210 16.57 -37.07 -40.99
N GLU A 211 16.31 -35.97 -41.71
CA GLU A 211 17.34 -35.04 -42.17
C GLU A 211 18.15 -34.45 -41.00
N LEU A 212 17.47 -33.96 -39.96
CA LEU A 212 18.13 -33.45 -38.75
C LEU A 212 18.96 -34.50 -38.02
N ALA A 213 18.51 -35.77 -38.01
CA ALA A 213 19.28 -36.86 -37.43
C ALA A 213 20.55 -37.16 -38.24
N LEU A 214 20.48 -37.13 -39.58
CA LEU A 214 21.64 -37.27 -40.47
C LEU A 214 22.63 -36.11 -40.32
N GLU A 215 22.14 -34.87 -40.23
CA GLU A 215 22.96 -33.68 -39.96
C GLU A 215 23.68 -33.78 -38.61
N ALA A 216 22.96 -34.21 -37.56
CA ALA A 216 23.54 -34.42 -36.24
C ALA A 216 24.66 -35.46 -36.27
N LEU A 217 24.43 -36.61 -36.92
CA LEU A 217 25.46 -37.66 -37.07
C LEU A 217 26.65 -37.20 -37.92
N THR A 218 26.41 -36.39 -38.95
CA THR A 218 27.47 -35.76 -39.75
C THR A 218 28.31 -34.80 -38.91
N SER A 219 27.67 -33.95 -38.09
CA SER A 219 28.36 -33.03 -37.18
C SER A 219 29.20 -33.75 -36.12
N LEU A 220 28.82 -34.98 -35.75
CA LEU A 220 29.59 -35.83 -34.85
C LEU A 220 30.80 -36.49 -35.54
N GLY A 221 30.84 -36.50 -36.87
CA GLY A 221 31.84 -37.24 -37.64
C GLY A 221 31.52 -38.72 -37.79
N ALA A 222 30.29 -39.15 -37.43
CA ALA A 222 29.84 -40.53 -37.60
C ALA A 222 29.47 -40.84 -39.06
N ILE A 223 29.08 -39.82 -39.82
CA ILE A 223 28.75 -39.92 -41.25
C ILE A 223 29.60 -38.92 -42.04
N ALA A 224 30.06 -39.34 -43.22
CA ALA A 224 30.66 -38.46 -44.23
C ALA A 224 30.12 -38.85 -45.61
N ASN A 225 29.69 -37.88 -46.42
CA ASN A 225 29.14 -38.09 -47.76
C ASN A 225 28.00 -39.13 -47.82
N GLY A 226 27.16 -39.19 -46.77
CA GLY A 226 26.05 -40.15 -46.68
C GLY A 226 26.43 -41.57 -46.27
N GLN A 227 27.70 -41.84 -45.93
CA GLN A 227 28.17 -43.16 -45.49
C GLN A 227 28.76 -43.11 -44.07
N LEU A 228 28.72 -44.23 -43.36
CA LEU A 228 29.35 -44.35 -42.04
C LEU A 228 30.87 -44.23 -42.14
N THR A 229 31.45 -43.46 -41.23
CA THR A 229 32.91 -43.40 -41.04
C THR A 229 33.40 -44.55 -40.17
N GLU A 230 34.72 -44.73 -40.04
CA GLU A 230 35.28 -45.69 -39.08
C GLU A 230 34.82 -45.40 -37.64
N LEU A 231 34.74 -44.12 -37.28
CA LEU A 231 34.17 -43.68 -36.01
C LEU A 231 32.68 -43.99 -35.94
N GLY A 232 31.92 -43.77 -37.01
CA GLY A 232 30.49 -44.11 -37.09
C GLY A 232 30.22 -45.59 -36.81
N HIS A 233 31.01 -46.50 -37.39
CA HIS A 233 30.92 -47.92 -37.10
C HIS A 233 31.25 -48.25 -35.64
N LYS A 234 32.27 -47.61 -35.05
CA LYS A 234 32.60 -47.77 -33.62
C LYS A 234 31.45 -47.29 -32.72
N ILE A 235 30.89 -46.10 -32.98
CA ILE A 235 29.74 -45.53 -32.26
C ILE A 235 28.53 -46.45 -32.37
N ALA A 236 28.23 -46.99 -33.56
CA ALA A 236 27.09 -47.86 -33.77
C ALA A 236 27.14 -49.17 -32.95
N ARG A 237 28.33 -49.65 -32.56
CA ARG A 237 28.49 -50.85 -31.73
C ARG A 237 28.22 -50.61 -30.24
N VAL A 238 28.38 -49.38 -29.77
CA VAL A 238 28.19 -49.04 -28.36
C VAL A 238 26.71 -48.74 -28.08
N ALA A 239 26.12 -49.38 -27.07
CA ALA A 239 24.70 -49.27 -26.73
C ALA A 239 24.34 -48.01 -25.92
N VAL A 240 24.82 -46.84 -26.36
CA VAL A 240 24.47 -45.52 -25.79
C VAL A 240 24.12 -44.54 -26.90
N GLU A 241 23.63 -43.35 -26.53
CA GLU A 241 23.34 -42.27 -27.47
C GLU A 241 24.62 -41.83 -28.24
N PRO A 242 24.53 -41.43 -29.53
CA PRO A 242 25.72 -41.24 -30.36
C PRO A 242 26.72 -40.19 -29.84
N ARG A 243 26.27 -39.11 -29.20
CA ARG A 243 27.16 -38.11 -28.59
C ARG A 243 27.87 -38.68 -27.39
N LEU A 244 27.18 -39.43 -26.53
CA LEU A 244 27.82 -40.12 -25.39
C LEU A 244 28.83 -41.19 -25.86
N ALA A 245 28.53 -41.92 -26.92
CA ALA A 245 29.49 -42.85 -27.52
C ALA A 245 30.73 -42.12 -28.05
N LYS A 246 30.56 -40.97 -28.71
CA LYS A 246 31.69 -40.12 -29.12
C LYS A 246 32.52 -39.64 -27.92
N VAL A 247 31.89 -39.22 -26.82
CA VAL A 247 32.60 -38.86 -25.57
C VAL A 247 33.51 -39.99 -25.09
N ILE A 248 33.05 -41.25 -25.18
CA ILE A 248 33.86 -42.42 -24.80
C ILE A 248 35.09 -42.53 -25.69
N PHE A 249 34.94 -42.47 -27.02
CA PHE A 249 36.05 -42.61 -27.96
C PHE A 249 37.04 -41.45 -27.89
N ASP A 250 36.57 -40.20 -27.89
CA ASP A 250 37.42 -39.02 -27.72
C ASP A 250 38.15 -39.06 -26.35
N GLY A 251 37.50 -39.60 -25.31
CA GLY A 251 38.11 -39.83 -24.00
C GLY A 251 39.21 -40.88 -24.01
N ILE A 252 39.01 -41.99 -24.74
CA ILE A 252 40.04 -43.03 -24.94
C ILE A 252 41.25 -42.44 -25.66
N ASP A 253 41.02 -41.66 -26.71
CA ASP A 253 42.09 -41.02 -27.50
C ASP A 253 42.91 -40.01 -26.68
N GLN A 254 42.28 -39.34 -25.70
CA GLN A 254 42.93 -38.38 -24.80
C GLN A 254 43.45 -39.00 -23.48
N GLY A 255 43.35 -40.32 -23.31
CA GLY A 255 43.86 -41.04 -22.14
C GLY A 255 42.99 -40.97 -20.88
N VAL A 256 41.72 -40.54 -21.00
CA VAL A 256 40.73 -40.43 -19.92
C VAL A 256 39.51 -41.35 -20.15
N GLY A 257 39.76 -42.49 -20.80
CA GLY A 257 38.71 -43.42 -21.25
C GLY A 257 37.86 -44.00 -20.11
N ALA A 258 38.45 -44.28 -18.94
CA ALA A 258 37.72 -44.85 -17.80
C ALA A 258 36.70 -43.84 -17.23
N GLU A 259 37.11 -42.57 -17.08
CA GLU A 259 36.27 -41.47 -16.64
C GLU A 259 35.18 -41.15 -17.67
N ALA A 260 35.54 -41.12 -18.96
CA ALA A 260 34.58 -40.90 -20.05
C ALA A 260 33.51 -42.00 -20.11
N LEU A 261 33.91 -43.27 -19.94
CA LEU A 261 33.00 -44.41 -19.85
C LEU A 261 32.03 -44.29 -18.67
N ALA A 262 32.54 -43.92 -17.50
CA ALA A 262 31.72 -43.73 -16.30
C ALA A 262 30.76 -42.53 -16.45
N LEU A 263 31.24 -41.44 -17.06
CA LEU A 263 30.44 -40.25 -17.35
C LEU A 263 29.29 -40.58 -18.31
N ALA A 264 29.58 -41.27 -19.42
CA ALA A 264 28.57 -41.70 -20.37
C ALA A 264 27.53 -42.62 -19.71
N ALA A 265 27.96 -43.59 -18.90
CA ALA A 265 27.06 -44.50 -18.21
C ALA A 265 26.15 -43.79 -17.20
N ILE A 266 26.67 -42.85 -16.39
CA ILE A 266 25.82 -42.14 -15.42
C ILE A 266 24.91 -41.10 -16.09
N ALA A 267 25.31 -40.53 -17.23
CA ALA A 267 24.48 -39.61 -18.02
C ALA A 267 23.15 -40.26 -18.44
N THR A 268 23.16 -41.55 -18.82
CA THR A 268 21.96 -42.33 -19.21
C THR A 268 20.88 -42.38 -18.12
N VAL A 269 21.27 -42.22 -16.86
CA VAL A 269 20.36 -42.24 -15.69
C VAL A 269 20.26 -40.89 -14.97
N SER A 270 20.84 -39.83 -15.55
CA SER A 270 21.02 -38.49 -14.95
C SER A 270 19.78 -37.94 -14.27
N GLY A 271 18.61 -38.04 -14.92
CA GLY A 271 17.33 -37.55 -14.40
C GLY A 271 16.79 -38.26 -13.14
N SER A 272 17.43 -39.35 -12.72
CA SER A 272 17.01 -40.19 -11.59
C SER A 272 18.01 -40.29 -10.43
N VAL A 273 19.23 -39.75 -10.59
CA VAL A 273 20.33 -39.90 -9.63
C VAL A 273 20.05 -39.17 -8.33
N PHE A 274 19.67 -37.89 -8.39
CA PHE A 274 19.33 -37.10 -7.21
C PHE A 274 17.85 -37.30 -6.84
N PHE A 275 17.61 -37.67 -5.58
CA PHE A 275 16.29 -37.90 -5.04
C PHE A 275 15.83 -36.68 -4.24
N ARG A 276 14.87 -35.93 -4.80
CA ARG A 276 14.29 -34.72 -4.20
C ARG A 276 12.77 -34.88 -4.08
N MET A 277 12.32 -35.61 -3.07
CA MET A 277 10.91 -35.94 -2.80
C MET A 277 10.65 -35.86 -1.29
N GLY A 278 9.38 -35.90 -0.86
CA GLY A 278 8.99 -35.82 0.55
C GLY A 278 8.55 -34.42 0.99
N SER A 279 8.66 -34.13 2.28
CA SER A 279 8.28 -32.83 2.85
C SER A 279 9.16 -31.69 2.28
N GLU A 280 8.74 -30.43 2.44
CA GLU A 280 9.59 -29.30 2.03
C GLU A 280 10.93 -29.28 2.79
N GLU A 281 10.97 -29.80 4.01
CA GLU A 281 12.21 -29.99 4.77
C GLU A 281 13.11 -31.06 4.14
N ASP A 282 12.54 -32.19 3.71
CA ASP A 282 13.28 -33.26 3.01
C ASP A 282 13.85 -32.76 1.67
N LYS A 283 13.08 -31.95 0.94
CA LYS A 283 13.51 -31.34 -0.33
C LYS A 283 14.67 -30.38 -0.10
N GLN A 284 14.59 -29.53 0.91
CA GLN A 284 15.68 -28.62 1.30
C GLN A 284 16.92 -29.40 1.73
N LEU A 285 16.76 -30.47 2.50
CA LEU A 285 17.85 -31.34 2.92
C LEU A 285 18.52 -32.04 1.72
N ALA A 286 17.74 -32.51 0.74
CA ALA A 286 18.26 -33.07 -0.50
C ALA A 286 19.05 -32.04 -1.32
N ASP A 287 18.52 -30.82 -1.43
CA ASP A 287 19.19 -29.69 -2.08
C ASP A 287 20.52 -29.37 -1.37
N SER A 288 20.54 -29.37 -0.03
CA SER A 288 21.76 -29.17 0.75
C SER A 288 22.81 -30.26 0.53
N ARG A 289 22.40 -31.54 0.55
CA ARG A 289 23.28 -32.69 0.32
C ARG A 289 23.90 -32.67 -1.08
N LYS A 290 23.12 -32.23 -2.07
CA LYS A 290 23.57 -32.12 -3.46
C LYS A 290 24.74 -31.15 -3.65
N VAL A 291 24.78 -30.02 -2.92
CA VAL A 291 25.83 -28.99 -3.05
C VAL A 291 27.24 -29.57 -2.86
N GLY A 292 27.40 -30.58 -1.99
CA GLY A 292 28.69 -31.24 -1.77
C GLY A 292 29.26 -31.89 -3.03
N PHE A 293 28.39 -32.40 -3.91
CA PHE A 293 28.75 -33.04 -5.17
C PHE A 293 28.91 -32.06 -6.33
N CYS A 294 28.34 -30.85 -6.24
CA CYS A 294 28.33 -29.89 -7.34
C CYS A 294 29.75 -29.55 -7.82
N HIS A 295 29.99 -29.76 -9.11
CA HIS A 295 31.26 -29.51 -9.77
C HIS A 295 31.20 -28.21 -10.60
N ASN A 296 32.27 -27.41 -10.59
CA ASN A 296 32.34 -26.17 -11.37
C ASN A 296 32.30 -26.45 -12.87
N GLY A 297 32.84 -27.59 -13.31
CA GLY A 297 32.81 -28.04 -14.71
C GLY A 297 31.45 -28.58 -15.18
N GLY A 298 30.36 -28.31 -14.45
CA GLY A 298 29.00 -28.56 -14.92
C GLY A 298 28.31 -29.78 -14.32
N ASP A 299 27.16 -30.12 -14.89
CA ASP A 299 26.24 -31.13 -14.39
C ASP A 299 26.74 -32.56 -14.61
N LEU A 300 27.31 -32.86 -15.77
CA LEU A 300 27.80 -34.21 -16.07
C LEU A 300 29.00 -34.58 -15.20
N LEU A 301 29.90 -33.63 -14.93
CA LEU A 301 30.98 -33.84 -13.96
C LEU A 301 30.48 -33.91 -12.52
N THR A 302 29.37 -33.23 -12.18
CA THR A 302 28.71 -33.41 -10.88
C THR A 302 28.20 -34.85 -10.71
N LEU A 303 27.62 -35.44 -11.76
CA LEU A 303 27.21 -36.85 -11.74
C LEU A 303 28.42 -37.79 -11.65
N LEU A 304 29.48 -37.52 -12.41
CA LEU A 304 30.71 -38.30 -12.32
C LEU A 304 31.30 -38.25 -10.89
N GLU A 305 31.27 -37.10 -10.23
CA GLU A 305 31.71 -36.95 -8.84
C GLU A 305 30.85 -37.76 -7.86
N VAL A 306 29.52 -37.83 -8.07
CA VAL A 306 28.66 -38.74 -7.31
C VAL A 306 29.14 -40.19 -7.45
N TYR A 307 29.46 -40.62 -8.67
CA TYR A 307 29.94 -41.98 -8.92
C TYR A 307 31.33 -42.24 -8.31
N ARG A 308 32.27 -41.28 -8.41
CA ARG A 308 33.58 -41.34 -7.76
C ARG A 308 33.44 -41.53 -6.25
N GLN A 309 32.58 -40.77 -5.59
CA GLN A 309 32.35 -40.91 -4.15
C GLN A 309 31.64 -42.21 -3.78
N TYR A 310 30.70 -42.68 -4.61
CA TYR A 310 30.05 -43.98 -4.45
C TYR A 310 31.06 -45.14 -4.49
N LEU A 311 32.05 -45.08 -5.40
CA LEU A 311 33.09 -46.10 -5.51
C LEU A 311 34.00 -46.16 -4.29
N LYS A 312 34.30 -45.00 -3.66
CA LYS A 312 35.08 -44.90 -2.41
C LYS A 312 34.40 -45.60 -1.21
N GLN A 313 33.09 -45.81 -1.27
CA GLN A 313 32.37 -46.49 -0.19
C GLN A 313 32.53 -48.01 -0.23
N PRO A 314 32.64 -48.69 0.93
CA PRO A 314 32.63 -50.14 1.01
C PRO A 314 31.34 -50.74 0.40
N LYS A 315 31.45 -51.84 -0.36
CA LYS A 315 30.31 -52.45 -1.09
C LYS A 315 29.05 -52.64 -0.25
N GLY A 316 29.18 -53.12 1.00
CA GLY A 316 28.05 -53.33 1.91
C GLY A 316 27.39 -52.05 2.45
N LYS A 317 28.08 -50.89 2.40
CA LYS A 317 27.57 -49.59 2.90
C LYS A 317 27.08 -48.67 1.78
N ARG A 318 27.32 -49.01 0.52
CA ARG A 318 26.98 -48.20 -0.66
C ARG A 318 25.51 -47.79 -0.74
N ASN A 319 24.58 -48.71 -0.50
CA ASN A 319 23.14 -48.40 -0.51
C ASN A 319 22.76 -47.41 0.60
N LYS A 320 23.28 -47.62 1.81
CA LYS A 320 23.05 -46.73 2.95
C LYS A 320 23.64 -45.34 2.68
N TRP A 321 24.87 -45.27 2.16
CA TRP A 321 25.50 -44.00 1.80
C TRP A 321 24.72 -43.25 0.73
N ALA A 322 24.22 -43.93 -0.30
CA ALA A 322 23.37 -43.31 -1.32
C ALA A 322 22.10 -42.72 -0.69
N PHE A 323 21.43 -43.48 0.19
CA PHE A 323 20.27 -43.01 0.93
C PHE A 323 20.58 -41.79 1.81
N ASP A 324 21.65 -41.84 2.59
CA ASP A 324 22.07 -40.77 3.51
C ASP A 324 22.44 -39.48 2.75
N ASN A 325 22.76 -39.57 1.45
CA ASN A 325 23.09 -38.44 0.57
C ASN A 325 21.95 -38.04 -0.39
N SER A 326 20.74 -38.56 -0.20
CA SER A 326 19.60 -38.30 -1.09
C SER A 326 19.85 -38.69 -2.55
N LEU A 327 20.50 -39.85 -2.76
CA LEU A 327 20.82 -40.43 -4.06
C LEU A 327 20.05 -41.73 -4.30
N ASN A 328 19.73 -42.02 -5.56
CA ASN A 328 19.07 -43.25 -5.95
C ASN A 328 20.07 -44.41 -6.10
N ALA A 329 20.10 -45.29 -5.09
CA ALA A 329 20.97 -46.47 -5.09
C ALA A 329 20.74 -47.41 -6.28
N LYS A 330 19.51 -47.49 -6.83
CA LYS A 330 19.22 -48.31 -8.01
C LYS A 330 19.90 -47.74 -9.25
N SER A 331 19.82 -46.43 -9.46
CA SER A 331 20.47 -45.76 -10.58
C SER A 331 21.99 -45.94 -10.54
N LEU A 332 22.61 -45.82 -9.36
CA LEU A 332 24.06 -46.03 -9.21
C LEU A 332 24.51 -47.48 -9.46
N ARG A 333 23.67 -48.47 -9.14
CA ARG A 333 23.95 -49.88 -9.50
C ARG A 333 23.80 -50.12 -11.00
N LEU A 334 22.76 -49.55 -11.62
CA LEU A 334 22.56 -49.61 -13.06
C LEU A 334 23.74 -48.96 -13.80
N THR A 335 24.30 -47.85 -13.27
CA THR A 335 25.53 -47.25 -13.78
C THR A 335 26.70 -48.24 -13.73
N ASP A 336 26.94 -48.93 -12.61
CA ASP A 336 28.01 -49.93 -12.45
C ASP A 336 27.83 -51.14 -13.41
N GLU A 337 26.58 -51.55 -13.64
CA GLU A 337 26.24 -52.60 -14.62
C GLU A 337 26.51 -52.13 -16.06
N THR A 338 26.07 -50.93 -16.40
CA THR A 338 26.26 -50.31 -17.73
C THR A 338 27.75 -50.13 -18.03
N ILE A 339 28.57 -49.68 -17.08
CA ILE A 339 30.02 -49.53 -17.27
C ILE A 339 30.67 -50.88 -17.61
N LYS A 340 30.27 -51.96 -16.93
CA LYS A 340 30.81 -53.31 -17.21
C LYS A 340 30.40 -53.79 -18.60
N GLU A 341 29.15 -53.56 -18.99
CA GLU A 341 28.65 -53.93 -20.32
C GLU A 341 29.39 -53.16 -21.42
N LEU A 342 29.56 -51.84 -21.26
CA LEU A 342 30.29 -51.02 -22.21
C LEU A 342 31.78 -51.41 -22.27
N ASN A 343 32.43 -51.66 -21.13
CA ASN A 343 33.83 -52.12 -21.12
C ASN A 343 33.99 -53.50 -21.78
N LEU A 344 33.04 -54.42 -21.56
CA LEU A 344 33.02 -55.71 -22.24
C LEU A 344 32.84 -55.57 -23.75
N THR A 345 31.97 -54.66 -24.20
CA THR A 345 31.74 -54.37 -25.62
C THR A 345 32.99 -53.80 -26.26
N LEU A 346 33.61 -52.78 -25.66
CA LEU A 346 34.86 -52.18 -26.13
C LEU A 346 35.98 -53.23 -26.24
N LYS A 347 36.11 -54.10 -25.24
CA LYS A 347 37.16 -55.13 -25.21
C LYS A 347 36.93 -56.28 -26.17
N ARG A 348 35.69 -56.80 -26.28
CA ARG A 348 35.38 -58.02 -27.04
C ARG A 348 35.02 -57.76 -28.50
N GLU A 349 34.28 -56.69 -28.77
CA GLU A 349 33.80 -56.39 -30.12
C GLU A 349 34.72 -55.43 -30.86
N LEU A 350 35.31 -54.47 -30.14
CA LEU A 350 36.16 -53.42 -30.74
C LEU A 350 37.66 -53.60 -30.47
N CYS A 351 38.04 -54.59 -29.65
CA CYS A 351 39.44 -54.86 -29.26
C CYS A 351 40.15 -53.67 -28.59
N ILE A 352 39.40 -52.79 -27.91
CA ILE A 352 39.94 -51.62 -27.21
C ILE A 352 39.95 -51.89 -25.69
N PRO A 353 41.13 -52.01 -25.05
CA PRO A 353 41.21 -52.17 -23.60
C PRO A 353 41.05 -50.82 -22.89
N VAL A 354 40.09 -50.73 -21.96
CA VAL A 354 39.95 -49.59 -21.04
C VAL A 354 40.23 -50.04 -19.60
N PRO A 355 41.04 -49.31 -18.82
CA PRO A 355 41.28 -49.62 -17.42
C PRO A 355 40.00 -49.60 -16.57
N ASP A 356 39.91 -50.48 -15.58
CA ASP A 356 38.78 -50.52 -14.64
C ASP A 356 38.85 -49.42 -13.56
N ALA A 357 40.03 -48.82 -13.35
CA ALA A 357 40.28 -47.79 -12.36
C ALA A 357 40.48 -46.43 -13.04
N PHE A 358 40.04 -45.36 -12.37
CA PHE A 358 40.31 -43.98 -12.78
C PHE A 358 41.80 -43.67 -12.63
N GLY A 359 42.32 -42.83 -13.54
CA GLY A 359 43.69 -42.34 -13.49
C GLY A 359 43.88 -41.27 -12.42
N GLU A 360 45.13 -41.00 -12.06
CA GLU A 360 45.52 -39.87 -11.18
C GLU A 360 45.81 -38.58 -11.99
N ASP A 361 45.19 -38.42 -13.15
CA ASP A 361 45.38 -37.24 -14.00
C ASP A 361 44.53 -36.07 -13.49
N GLU A 362 45.15 -35.09 -12.84
CA GLU A 362 44.49 -33.87 -12.35
C GLU A 362 43.84 -33.04 -13.48
N SER A 363 44.28 -33.22 -14.73
CA SER A 363 43.71 -32.54 -15.90
C SER A 363 42.52 -33.28 -16.53
N ALA A 364 42.13 -34.44 -16.01
CA ALA A 364 41.10 -35.29 -16.60
C ALA A 364 39.74 -34.57 -16.74
N ASP A 365 39.31 -33.84 -15.71
CA ASP A 365 38.04 -33.11 -15.74
C ASP A 365 38.05 -32.00 -16.81
N LEU A 366 39.19 -31.32 -16.99
CA LEU A 366 39.34 -30.28 -18.02
C LEU A 366 39.30 -30.88 -19.43
N LYS A 367 39.97 -32.02 -19.64
CA LYS A 367 39.91 -32.78 -20.90
C LYS A 367 38.48 -33.23 -21.21
N LEU A 368 37.76 -33.76 -20.23
CA LEU A 368 36.35 -34.15 -20.37
C LEU A 368 35.46 -32.95 -20.73
N GLN A 369 35.68 -31.76 -20.15
CA GLN A 369 34.94 -30.56 -20.55
C GLN A 369 35.19 -30.17 -22.02
N ARG A 370 36.43 -30.24 -22.49
CA ARG A 370 36.78 -29.99 -23.91
C ARG A 370 36.13 -31.02 -24.83
N ILE A 371 36.11 -32.29 -24.44
CA ILE A 371 35.41 -33.36 -25.17
C ILE A 371 33.89 -33.13 -25.18
N LEU A 372 33.29 -32.70 -24.07
CA LEU A 372 31.88 -32.36 -24.03
C LEU A 372 31.55 -31.17 -24.95
N LEU A 373 32.42 -30.17 -25.02
CA LEU A 373 32.28 -29.09 -25.99
C LEU A 373 32.29 -29.60 -27.43
N SER A 374 33.26 -30.46 -27.81
CA SER A 374 33.33 -31.02 -29.17
C SER A 374 32.10 -31.88 -29.53
N CYS A 375 31.58 -32.65 -28.57
CA CYS A 375 30.43 -33.54 -28.77
C CYS A 375 29.08 -32.81 -28.77
N TYR A 376 29.00 -31.65 -28.11
CA TYR A 376 27.77 -30.87 -27.96
C TYR A 376 27.85 -29.47 -28.59
N ALA A 377 28.76 -29.24 -29.53
CA ALA A 377 29.00 -27.94 -30.14
C ALA A 377 27.75 -27.30 -30.82
N THR A 378 26.85 -28.13 -31.34
CA THR A 378 25.55 -27.69 -31.92
C THR A 378 24.55 -27.21 -30.87
N ASN A 379 24.79 -27.55 -29.60
CA ASN A 379 23.98 -27.16 -28.43
C ASN A 379 24.65 -26.02 -27.65
N LEU A 380 25.44 -25.17 -28.32
CA LEU A 380 26.06 -24.02 -27.69
C LEU A 380 25.03 -22.97 -27.27
N CYS A 381 25.21 -22.45 -26.08
CA CYS A 381 24.45 -21.35 -25.52
C CYS A 381 25.36 -20.20 -25.12
N VAL A 382 24.88 -18.97 -25.31
CA VAL A 382 25.51 -17.75 -24.82
C VAL A 382 24.65 -17.12 -23.73
N PHE A 383 25.25 -16.69 -22.63
CA PHE A 383 24.53 -15.95 -21.60
C PHE A 383 24.07 -14.62 -22.17
N THR A 384 22.78 -14.29 -22.02
CA THR A 384 22.23 -13.07 -22.61
C THR A 384 22.70 -11.81 -21.89
N GLY A 385 23.49 -11.90 -20.82
CA GLY A 385 23.86 -10.75 -19.99
C GLY A 385 22.87 -10.46 -18.86
N HIS A 386 21.77 -11.22 -18.76
CA HIS A 386 20.77 -11.02 -17.71
C HIS A 386 20.06 -12.32 -17.29
N GLU A 387 19.92 -12.58 -15.99
CA GLU A 387 19.38 -13.86 -15.47
C GLU A 387 17.93 -14.13 -15.87
N LYS A 388 17.08 -13.09 -15.88
CA LYS A 388 15.67 -13.22 -16.27
C LYS A 388 15.51 -13.77 -17.69
N ALA A 389 16.39 -13.37 -18.60
CA ALA A 389 16.41 -13.85 -19.98
C ALA A 389 17.20 -15.16 -20.10
N GLY A 390 18.27 -15.31 -19.32
CA GLY A 390 19.01 -16.55 -19.16
C GLY A 390 20.06 -16.74 -20.25
N TYR A 391 19.97 -17.84 -20.98
CA TYR A 391 20.87 -18.21 -22.05
C TYR A 391 20.14 -18.15 -23.38
N ARG A 392 20.87 -17.93 -24.47
CA ARG A 392 20.38 -17.97 -25.84
C ARG A 392 21.05 -19.11 -26.56
N VAL A 393 20.25 -20.04 -27.07
CA VAL A 393 20.75 -21.15 -27.89
C VAL A 393 21.15 -20.58 -29.25
N VAL A 394 22.40 -20.82 -29.65
CA VAL A 394 22.99 -20.19 -30.84
C VAL A 394 22.34 -20.67 -32.13
N SER A 395 22.11 -21.98 -32.26
CA SER A 395 21.66 -22.62 -33.51
C SER A 395 20.28 -22.18 -34.01
N PHE A 396 19.38 -21.73 -33.12
CA PHE A 396 18.02 -21.30 -33.49
C PHE A 396 17.55 -20.03 -32.75
N ASN A 397 18.50 -19.26 -32.21
CA ASN A 397 18.28 -17.94 -31.62
C ASN A 397 17.11 -17.86 -30.62
N HIS A 398 17.11 -18.74 -29.63
CA HIS A 398 15.99 -18.85 -28.68
C HIS A 398 16.47 -18.79 -27.23
N CYS A 399 15.76 -18.03 -26.40
CA CYS A 399 16.11 -17.85 -24.99
C CYS A 399 15.59 -19.01 -24.13
N VAL A 400 16.47 -19.51 -23.28
CA VAL A 400 16.28 -20.67 -22.41
C VAL A 400 16.85 -20.37 -21.03
N GLN A 401 16.30 -21.00 -20.01
CA GLN A 401 16.76 -20.87 -18.64
C GLN A 401 17.63 -22.05 -18.26
N LEU A 402 18.64 -21.84 -17.42
CA LEU A 402 19.32 -22.97 -16.80
C LEU A 402 18.34 -23.68 -15.86
N HIS A 403 18.23 -25.01 -15.97
CA HIS A 403 17.31 -25.74 -15.10
C HIS A 403 17.68 -25.56 -13.62
N PRO A 404 16.70 -25.39 -12.70
CA PRO A 404 16.98 -25.19 -11.28
C PRO A 404 17.78 -26.30 -10.61
N SER A 405 17.76 -27.52 -11.18
CA SER A 405 18.57 -28.63 -10.68
C SER A 405 20.05 -28.55 -11.08
N SER A 406 20.47 -27.61 -11.91
CA SER A 406 21.84 -27.56 -12.40
C SER A 406 22.84 -27.19 -11.29
N SER A 407 23.97 -27.87 -11.24
CA SER A 407 25.08 -27.60 -10.32
C SER A 407 25.58 -26.17 -10.43
N LEU A 408 25.59 -25.60 -11.64
CA LEU A 408 25.97 -24.21 -11.88
C LEU A 408 25.05 -23.25 -11.12
N ARG A 409 23.75 -23.55 -11.04
CA ARG A 409 22.80 -22.76 -10.24
C ARG A 409 23.08 -22.90 -8.75
N PHE A 410 23.31 -24.11 -8.24
CA PHE A 410 23.66 -24.32 -6.82
C PHE A 410 24.95 -23.59 -6.43
N LEU A 411 25.94 -23.55 -7.33
CA LEU A 411 27.23 -22.88 -7.12
C LEU A 411 27.18 -21.36 -7.35
N GLY A 412 26.07 -20.84 -7.89
CA GLY A 412 25.91 -19.43 -8.23
C GLY A 412 26.75 -19.01 -9.45
N ALA A 413 27.16 -19.96 -10.28
CA ALA A 413 27.95 -19.72 -11.47
C ALA A 413 27.05 -19.38 -12.67
N THR A 414 27.39 -18.30 -13.38
CA THR A 414 26.80 -17.92 -14.66
C THR A 414 27.90 -17.78 -15.71
N PRO A 415 28.41 -18.90 -16.25
CA PRO A 415 29.39 -18.90 -17.33
C PRO A 415 28.85 -18.15 -18.56
N GLN A 416 29.74 -17.47 -19.29
CA GLN A 416 29.37 -16.76 -20.53
C GLN A 416 28.90 -17.72 -21.61
N PHE A 417 29.54 -18.89 -21.71
CA PHE A 417 29.20 -19.94 -22.67
C PHE A 417 28.95 -21.24 -21.93
N ILE A 418 27.93 -21.97 -22.37
CA ILE A 418 27.64 -23.33 -21.91
C ILE A 418 27.25 -24.20 -23.11
N VAL A 419 27.53 -25.50 -23.04
CA VAL A 419 26.86 -26.52 -23.85
C VAL A 419 25.90 -27.31 -22.97
N PHE A 420 24.89 -27.93 -23.57
CA PHE A 420 23.88 -28.70 -22.85
C PHE A 420 23.55 -30.02 -23.57
N GLU A 421 23.05 -31.00 -22.82
CA GLU A 421 22.63 -32.30 -23.37
C GLU A 421 21.22 -32.23 -23.96
N GLN A 422 20.25 -31.72 -23.20
CA GLN A 422 18.84 -31.73 -23.59
C GLN A 422 18.12 -30.41 -23.25
N LEU A 423 17.11 -30.07 -24.06
CA LEU A 423 16.12 -29.03 -23.74
C LEU A 423 14.85 -29.66 -23.17
N LEU A 424 14.40 -29.13 -22.04
CA LEU A 424 13.17 -29.50 -21.37
C LEU A 424 12.19 -28.32 -21.35
N LYS A 425 11.04 -28.46 -22.01
CA LYS A 425 9.94 -27.50 -21.89
C LYS A 425 8.95 -27.90 -20.82
N THR A 426 8.71 -26.98 -19.89
CA THR A 426 7.63 -27.04 -18.90
C THR A 426 6.82 -25.74 -18.96
N SER A 427 6.82 -24.92 -17.90
CA SER A 427 6.30 -23.55 -17.94
C SER A 427 7.26 -22.58 -18.63
N ARG A 428 8.55 -22.93 -18.68
CA ARG A 428 9.61 -22.25 -19.42
C ARG A 428 10.47 -23.31 -20.09
N ASP A 429 11.30 -22.88 -21.01
CA ASP A 429 12.30 -23.73 -21.65
C ASP A 429 13.55 -23.76 -20.79
N PHE A 430 13.99 -24.97 -20.42
CA PHE A 430 15.15 -25.20 -19.58
C PHE A 430 16.22 -26.01 -20.30
N VAL A 431 17.48 -25.63 -20.13
CA VAL A 431 18.63 -26.47 -20.50
C VAL A 431 18.96 -27.43 -19.36
N MET A 432 19.15 -28.70 -19.71
CA MET A 432 19.50 -29.79 -18.80
C MET A 432 20.93 -30.26 -19.05
N ASN A 433 21.59 -30.68 -17.98
CA ASN A 433 22.96 -31.19 -17.99
C ASN A 433 23.94 -30.22 -18.67
N ALA A 434 24.04 -29.00 -18.13
CA ALA A 434 24.86 -27.94 -18.69
C ALA A 434 26.34 -28.07 -18.28
N THR A 435 27.24 -27.79 -19.21
CA THR A 435 28.69 -27.77 -19.03
C THR A 435 29.23 -26.40 -19.44
N PRO A 436 29.98 -25.69 -18.57
CA PRO A 436 30.60 -24.42 -18.91
C PRO A 436 31.70 -24.59 -19.94
N VAL A 437 31.84 -23.56 -20.77
CA VAL A 437 32.79 -23.49 -21.87
C VAL A 437 33.63 -22.23 -21.72
N GLU A 438 34.95 -22.38 -21.83
CA GLU A 438 35.86 -21.24 -21.91
C GLU A 438 35.86 -20.65 -23.33
N GLU A 439 35.99 -19.32 -23.41
CA GLU A 439 36.03 -18.61 -24.70
C GLU A 439 37.24 -19.01 -25.55
N THR A 440 38.38 -19.33 -24.91
CA THR A 440 39.59 -19.80 -25.57
C THR A 440 39.35 -21.09 -26.36
N TRP A 441 38.69 -22.07 -25.75
CA TRP A 441 38.36 -23.35 -26.40
C TRP A 441 37.37 -23.16 -27.55
N LEU A 442 36.43 -22.22 -27.40
CA LEU A 442 35.49 -21.90 -28.47
C LEU A 442 36.18 -21.26 -29.67
N ARG A 443 37.14 -20.34 -29.43
CA ARG A 443 37.96 -19.73 -30.49
C ARG A 443 38.79 -20.77 -31.26
N GLU A 444 39.39 -21.73 -30.55
CA GLU A 444 40.11 -22.86 -31.16
C GLU A 444 39.21 -23.65 -32.12
N ILE A 445 38.05 -24.11 -31.64
CA ILE A 445 37.11 -24.93 -32.43
C ILE A 445 36.54 -24.17 -33.64
N ILE A 446 36.29 -22.86 -33.51
CA ILE A 446 35.87 -22.01 -34.64
C ILE A 446 37.00 -21.92 -35.67
N SER A 447 38.25 -21.71 -35.24
CA SER A 447 39.40 -21.59 -36.14
C SER A 447 39.72 -22.89 -36.89
N GLU A 448 39.45 -24.04 -36.28
CA GLU A 448 39.56 -25.37 -36.89
C GLU A 448 38.44 -25.65 -37.90
N GLY A 449 37.42 -24.78 -37.99
CA GLY A 449 36.29 -24.94 -38.89
C GLY A 449 35.28 -26.01 -38.47
N ALA A 450 35.43 -26.57 -37.27
CA ALA A 450 34.51 -27.57 -36.70
C ALA A 450 33.12 -26.97 -36.44
N VAL A 451 33.04 -25.64 -36.23
CA VAL A 451 31.77 -24.92 -36.08
C VAL A 451 31.79 -23.58 -36.79
N LYS A 452 30.68 -23.23 -37.44
CA LYS A 452 30.50 -21.98 -38.21
C LYS A 452 29.79 -20.93 -37.36
N TYR A 453 30.47 -20.38 -36.36
CA TYR A 453 29.95 -19.26 -35.57
C TYR A 453 30.87 -18.05 -35.66
N ASP A 454 30.29 -16.85 -35.71
CA ASP A 454 31.01 -15.59 -35.53
C ASP A 454 30.91 -15.16 -34.05
N LEU A 455 32.05 -15.13 -33.36
CA LEU A 455 32.10 -14.78 -31.94
C LEU A 455 31.75 -13.31 -31.68
N GLU A 456 32.11 -12.40 -32.60
CA GLU A 456 31.80 -10.97 -32.46
C GLU A 456 30.30 -10.74 -32.62
N GLU A 457 29.68 -11.40 -33.60
CA GLU A 457 28.23 -11.39 -33.78
C GLU A 457 27.52 -11.94 -32.54
N LEU A 458 27.99 -13.06 -31.98
CA LEU A 458 27.44 -13.63 -30.74
C LEU A 458 27.54 -12.66 -29.56
N MET A 459 28.69 -12.00 -29.37
CA MET A 459 28.88 -11.05 -28.28
C MET A 459 28.07 -9.76 -28.46
N SER A 460 27.78 -9.35 -29.70
CA SER A 460 26.95 -8.18 -29.98
C SER A 460 25.51 -8.31 -29.45
N THR A 461 25.04 -9.54 -29.27
CA THR A 461 23.68 -9.84 -28.78
C THR A 461 23.56 -9.90 -27.26
N VAL A 462 24.69 -9.88 -26.54
CA VAL A 462 24.70 -9.87 -25.09
C VAL A 462 24.20 -8.52 -24.62
N LEU A 463 23.19 -8.53 -23.75
CA LEU A 463 22.60 -7.33 -23.19
C LEU A 463 23.62 -6.62 -22.31
N LYS A 464 23.76 -5.31 -22.50
CA LYS A 464 24.52 -4.45 -21.59
C LYS A 464 23.57 -3.67 -20.70
N GLU A 465 23.97 -3.50 -19.45
CA GLU A 465 23.26 -2.67 -18.48
C GLU A 465 23.46 -1.19 -18.83
N VAL A 466 22.36 -0.45 -18.84
CA VAL A 466 22.32 1.00 -18.90
C VAL A 466 21.39 1.47 -17.81
N ALA A 467 21.92 2.24 -16.85
CA ALA A 467 21.15 2.80 -15.77
C ALA A 467 20.61 4.18 -16.17
N LEU A 468 19.28 4.33 -16.19
CA LEU A 468 18.63 5.63 -16.28
C LEU A 468 18.30 6.15 -14.88
N PRO A 469 18.85 7.31 -14.46
CA PRO A 469 18.50 7.91 -13.19
C PRO A 469 17.05 8.41 -13.19
N CYS A 470 16.23 7.89 -12.29
CA CYS A 470 14.83 8.30 -12.16
C CYS A 470 14.33 8.09 -10.73
N SER A 471 13.60 9.07 -10.18
CA SER A 471 13.09 8.97 -8.81
C SER A 471 12.19 7.74 -8.60
N PRO A 472 12.10 7.19 -7.38
CA PRO A 472 11.17 6.09 -7.07
C PRO A 472 9.71 6.43 -7.43
N ASP A 473 9.32 7.70 -7.33
CA ASP A 473 7.99 8.17 -7.71
C ASP A 473 7.76 8.15 -9.22
N LEU A 474 8.75 8.57 -10.02
CA LEU A 474 8.69 8.43 -11.49
C LEU A 474 8.66 6.97 -11.92
N ILE A 475 9.45 6.10 -11.27
CA ILE A 475 9.43 4.67 -11.55
C ILE A 475 8.03 4.11 -11.33
N THR A 476 7.40 4.48 -10.20
CA THR A 476 6.06 4.03 -9.83
C THR A 476 5.00 4.56 -10.81
N LEU A 477 5.09 5.82 -11.23
CA LEU A 477 4.15 6.43 -12.17
C LEU A 477 4.29 5.83 -13.57
N ALA A 478 5.50 5.83 -14.12
CA ALA A 478 5.77 5.38 -15.49
C ALA A 478 5.58 3.87 -15.65
N PHE A 479 6.08 3.07 -14.68
CA PHE A 479 6.19 1.62 -14.83
C PHE A 479 5.36 0.81 -13.82
N GLY A 480 4.58 1.46 -12.96
CA GLY A 480 3.70 0.83 -11.97
C GLY A 480 4.40 0.55 -10.62
N GLY A 481 3.62 0.34 -9.55
CA GLY A 481 4.15 0.01 -8.22
C GLY A 481 4.74 -1.39 -8.10
N ARG A 482 5.29 -1.76 -6.93
CA ARG A 482 5.96 -3.06 -6.67
C ARG A 482 5.17 -4.29 -7.14
N PHE A 483 3.85 -4.28 -6.99
CA PHE A 483 2.98 -5.42 -7.30
C PHE A 483 2.40 -5.41 -8.73
N GLN A 484 2.71 -4.40 -9.54
CA GLN A 484 2.16 -4.24 -10.90
C GLN A 484 3.17 -4.67 -11.97
N ARG A 485 3.51 -5.96 -12.01
CA ARG A 485 4.49 -6.50 -12.97
C ARG A 485 4.02 -6.38 -14.43
N ARG A 486 2.72 -6.57 -14.68
CA ARG A 486 2.11 -6.51 -16.02
C ARG A 486 2.41 -5.21 -16.76
N LYS A 487 2.39 -4.06 -16.08
CA LYS A 487 2.70 -2.76 -16.69
C LYS A 487 4.17 -2.66 -17.14
N LEU A 488 5.09 -3.27 -16.39
CA LEU A 488 6.50 -3.32 -16.77
C LEU A 488 6.71 -4.23 -17.99
N ASP A 489 6.01 -5.37 -18.04
CA ASP A 489 6.10 -6.30 -19.17
C ASP A 489 5.51 -5.68 -20.46
N GLU A 490 4.42 -4.90 -20.37
CA GLU A 490 3.86 -4.11 -21.48
C GLU A 490 4.85 -3.06 -22.01
N VAL A 491 5.62 -2.44 -21.12
CA VAL A 491 6.66 -1.48 -21.51
C VAL A 491 7.87 -2.18 -22.13
N GLU A 492 8.31 -3.32 -21.56
CA GLU A 492 9.36 -4.16 -22.17
C GLU A 492 8.99 -4.54 -23.61
N GLU A 493 7.74 -4.95 -23.86
CA GLU A 493 7.24 -5.27 -25.21
C GLU A 493 7.27 -4.05 -26.15
N LYS A 494 6.84 -2.87 -25.66
CA LYS A 494 6.86 -1.63 -26.45
C LYS A 494 8.28 -1.20 -26.84
N VAL A 495 9.23 -1.33 -25.91
CA VAL A 495 10.65 -1.02 -26.16
C VAL A 495 11.24 -2.05 -27.12
N SER A 496 10.95 -3.34 -26.92
CA SER A 496 11.41 -4.42 -27.79
C SER A 496 10.98 -4.21 -29.26
N LYS A 497 9.70 -3.89 -29.51
CA LYS A 497 9.19 -3.58 -30.86
C LYS A 497 9.88 -2.37 -31.52
N SER A 498 10.33 -1.41 -30.72
CA SER A 498 11.03 -0.22 -31.20
C SER A 498 12.54 -0.46 -31.41
N CYS A 499 13.05 -1.60 -30.93
CA CYS A 499 14.43 -2.06 -31.03
C CYS A 499 14.54 -3.30 -31.95
N ASP A 500 13.79 -3.33 -33.06
CA ASP A 500 13.81 -4.42 -34.05
C ASP A 500 13.50 -5.81 -33.45
N ASP A 501 12.53 -5.87 -32.53
CA ASP A 501 12.16 -7.07 -31.75
C ASP A 501 13.34 -7.67 -30.95
N SER A 502 14.35 -6.85 -30.64
CA SER A 502 15.46 -7.25 -29.78
C SER A 502 15.00 -7.59 -28.38
N LEU A 503 15.73 -8.50 -27.73
CA LEU A 503 15.52 -8.84 -26.33
C LEU A 503 15.80 -7.61 -25.46
N VAL A 504 14.82 -7.22 -24.64
CA VAL A 504 14.94 -6.12 -23.68
C VAL A 504 14.49 -6.61 -22.32
N VAL A 505 15.26 -6.29 -21.27
CA VAL A 505 14.86 -6.52 -19.88
C VAL A 505 14.94 -5.20 -19.12
N LEU A 506 13.89 -4.90 -18.36
CA LEU A 506 13.82 -3.72 -17.50
C LEU A 506 13.76 -4.14 -16.04
N GLU A 507 14.61 -3.53 -15.21
CA GLU A 507 14.61 -3.74 -13.76
C GLU A 507 14.52 -2.42 -13.00
N LYS A 508 13.63 -2.39 -12.01
CA LYS A 508 13.42 -1.24 -11.13
C LYS A 508 14.40 -1.33 -9.97
N ASP A 509 15.34 -0.39 -9.88
CA ASP A 509 16.17 -0.21 -8.69
C ASP A 509 15.56 0.92 -7.84
N GLU A 510 14.60 0.54 -6.99
CA GLU A 510 13.94 1.51 -6.09
C GLU A 510 14.88 2.04 -5.00
N ALA A 511 15.93 1.29 -4.64
CA ALA A 511 16.86 1.67 -3.60
C ALA A 511 17.82 2.77 -4.07
N GLN A 512 18.34 2.66 -5.30
CA GLN A 512 19.21 3.68 -5.89
C GLN A 512 18.43 4.74 -6.70
N GLY A 513 17.14 4.52 -6.94
CA GLY A 513 16.30 5.39 -7.77
C GLY A 513 16.79 5.40 -9.22
N GLN A 514 16.81 4.22 -9.84
CA GLN A 514 17.23 4.05 -11.23
C GLN A 514 16.38 3.00 -11.93
N MET A 515 16.20 3.15 -13.24
CA MET A 515 15.68 2.12 -14.11
C MET A 515 16.86 1.50 -14.84
N LYS A 516 17.12 0.21 -14.59
CA LYS A 516 18.17 -0.55 -15.28
C LYS A 516 17.58 -1.14 -16.55
N ILE A 517 18.22 -0.86 -17.67
CA ILE A 517 17.86 -1.33 -18.99
C ILE A 517 18.92 -2.31 -19.45
N PHE A 518 18.51 -3.49 -19.85
CA PHE A 518 19.38 -4.49 -20.45
C PHE A 518 18.96 -4.67 -21.90
N VAL A 519 19.80 -4.20 -22.82
CA VAL A 519 19.53 -4.17 -24.27
C VAL A 519 20.83 -4.42 -25.03
N PRO A 520 20.81 -4.99 -26.26
CA PRO A 520 22.01 -5.09 -27.08
C PRO A 520 22.61 -3.71 -27.35
N VAL A 521 23.94 -3.64 -27.43
CA VAL A 521 24.70 -2.37 -27.54
C VAL A 521 24.25 -1.52 -28.72
N SER A 522 23.93 -2.16 -29.84
CA SER A 522 23.46 -1.50 -31.06
C SER A 522 22.12 -0.79 -30.91
N GLN A 523 21.30 -1.20 -29.93
CA GLN A 523 19.94 -0.72 -29.73
C GLN A 523 19.78 0.20 -28.50
N THR A 524 20.86 0.42 -27.73
CA THR A 524 20.87 1.25 -26.51
C THR A 524 20.26 2.62 -26.72
N ALA A 525 20.67 3.35 -27.76
CA ALA A 525 20.19 4.72 -28.00
C ALA A 525 18.67 4.77 -28.27
N ARG A 526 18.13 3.78 -29.00
CA ARG A 526 16.69 3.68 -29.28
C ARG A 526 15.91 3.32 -28.02
N ALA A 527 16.38 2.34 -27.24
CA ALA A 527 15.72 1.94 -26.00
C ALA A 527 15.64 3.08 -24.98
N VAL A 528 16.74 3.80 -24.79
CA VAL A 528 16.79 4.99 -23.91
C VAL A 528 15.83 6.07 -24.41
N SER A 529 15.79 6.34 -25.72
CA SER A 529 14.89 7.35 -26.29
C SER A 529 13.41 7.03 -26.03
N VAL A 530 12.99 5.78 -26.20
CA VAL A 530 11.60 5.34 -25.94
C VAL A 530 11.25 5.48 -24.46
N LEU A 531 12.16 5.09 -23.57
CA LEU A 531 11.94 5.16 -22.13
C LEU A 531 11.93 6.60 -21.60
N GLU A 532 12.80 7.47 -22.11
CA GLU A 532 12.75 8.90 -21.81
C GLU A 532 11.45 9.54 -22.27
N GLY A 533 10.88 9.12 -23.41
CA GLY A 533 9.55 9.55 -23.84
C GLY A 533 8.45 9.19 -22.84
N LEU A 534 8.46 7.96 -22.30
CA LEU A 534 7.51 7.49 -21.28
C LEU A 534 7.70 8.20 -19.93
N LEU A 535 8.96 8.42 -19.54
CA LEU A 535 9.30 9.18 -18.34
C LEU A 535 8.82 10.63 -18.47
N GLU A 536 8.97 11.25 -19.64
CA GLU A 536 8.55 12.63 -19.89
C GLU A 536 7.03 12.82 -19.80
N GLU A 537 6.23 11.85 -20.26
CA GLU A 537 4.78 11.85 -20.03
C GLU A 537 4.44 11.83 -18.52
N SER A 538 5.21 11.07 -17.74
CA SER A 538 5.04 11.00 -16.28
C SER A 538 5.53 12.27 -15.58
N ARG A 539 6.63 12.89 -16.06
CA ARG A 539 7.11 14.19 -15.60
C ARG A 539 6.05 15.27 -15.82
N LYS A 540 5.36 15.29 -16.96
CA LYS A 540 4.24 16.23 -17.21
C LYS A 540 3.13 16.11 -16.16
N ILE A 541 2.79 14.90 -15.74
CA ILE A 541 1.81 14.68 -14.66
C ILE A 541 2.31 15.30 -13.35
N LEU A 542 3.56 15.03 -12.96
CA LEU A 542 4.17 15.60 -11.76
C LEU A 542 4.22 17.13 -11.77
N ARG A 543 4.58 17.74 -12.91
CA ARG A 543 4.60 19.20 -13.09
C ARG A 543 3.20 19.83 -12.95
N SER A 544 2.16 19.09 -13.31
CA SER A 544 0.76 19.53 -13.23
C SER A 544 0.11 19.31 -11.85
N GLU A 545 0.80 18.70 -10.90
CA GLU A 545 0.23 18.44 -9.57
C GLU A 545 0.05 19.72 -8.78
N GLU A 546 -1.21 20.02 -8.46
CA GLU A 546 -1.57 21.03 -7.48
C GLU A 546 -2.19 20.39 -6.23
N ARG A 547 -2.00 21.03 -5.08
CA ARG A 547 -2.56 20.55 -3.80
C ARG A 547 -3.14 21.69 -2.99
N GLU A 548 -4.32 21.44 -2.43
CA GLU A 548 -4.97 22.32 -1.47
C GLU A 548 -4.48 21.96 -0.06
N GLU A 549 -3.89 22.93 0.66
CA GLU A 549 -3.47 22.76 2.06
C GLU A 549 -4.10 23.82 2.96
N GLN A 550 -4.50 23.42 4.17
CA GLN A 550 -5.17 24.29 5.14
C GLN A 550 -4.13 24.96 6.05
N LEU A 551 -4.24 26.28 6.24
CA LEU A 551 -3.27 27.05 7.01
C LEU A 551 -3.34 26.77 8.53
N LYS A 552 -4.52 26.45 9.08
CA LYS A 552 -4.72 26.05 10.50
C LYS A 552 -5.75 24.93 10.63
N GLU A 553 -5.40 23.85 11.34
CA GLU A 553 -6.25 22.65 11.52
C GLU A 553 -7.49 22.90 12.40
N GLU A 554 -7.39 23.82 13.36
CA GLU A 554 -8.41 24.05 14.39
C GLU A 554 -9.46 25.11 14.00
N CYS A 555 -9.35 25.69 12.80
CA CYS A 555 -10.26 26.74 12.31
C CYS A 555 -10.76 26.40 10.91
N GLN A 556 -12.01 26.77 10.57
CA GLN A 556 -12.53 26.77 9.19
C GLN A 556 -11.88 27.90 8.36
N GLY A 557 -10.55 27.84 8.23
CA GLY A 557 -9.69 28.92 7.73
C GLY A 557 -9.34 28.82 6.25
N SER A 558 -8.72 29.88 5.74
CA SER A 558 -8.23 30.01 4.37
C SER A 558 -7.28 28.86 3.99
N ARG A 559 -7.38 28.39 2.75
CA ARG A 559 -6.57 27.33 2.17
C ARG A 559 -5.68 27.90 1.08
N ILE A 560 -4.48 27.38 0.94
CA ILE A 560 -3.59 27.71 -0.18
C ILE A 560 -3.63 26.57 -1.20
N VAL A 561 -3.53 26.93 -2.47
CA VAL A 561 -3.27 26.01 -3.57
C VAL A 561 -1.79 26.08 -3.91
N TRP A 562 -1.08 24.99 -3.67
CA TRP A 562 0.30 24.80 -4.09
C TRP A 562 0.38 24.40 -5.55
N GLY A 563 1.32 24.99 -6.27
CA GLY A 563 1.83 24.48 -7.53
C GLY A 563 3.29 24.05 -7.45
N GLN A 564 3.89 23.79 -8.60
CA GLN A 564 5.32 23.48 -8.71
C GLN A 564 6.19 24.59 -8.12
N GLY A 565 7.36 24.24 -7.57
CA GLY A 565 8.29 25.17 -6.94
C GLY A 565 7.83 25.72 -5.59
N GLY A 566 6.74 25.19 -5.03
CA GLY A 566 6.18 25.68 -3.77
C GLY A 566 5.41 27.00 -3.92
N GLU A 567 5.04 27.38 -5.15
CA GLU A 567 4.31 28.62 -5.40
C GLU A 567 2.84 28.53 -4.99
N VAL A 568 2.32 29.60 -4.38
CA VAL A 568 0.88 29.75 -4.11
C VAL A 568 0.16 30.20 -5.39
N LYS A 569 -0.56 29.28 -6.05
CA LYS A 569 -1.32 29.57 -7.27
C LYS A 569 -2.62 30.32 -6.99
N GLU A 570 -3.32 29.94 -5.92
CA GLU A 570 -4.58 30.57 -5.52
C GLU A 570 -4.77 30.49 -4.00
N LEU A 571 -5.27 31.56 -3.39
CA LEU A 571 -5.70 31.59 -1.99
C LEU A 571 -7.23 31.48 -1.91
N LEU A 572 -7.70 30.36 -1.36
CA LEU A 572 -9.12 30.04 -1.21
C LEU A 572 -9.62 30.47 0.17
N MET A 573 -10.56 31.42 0.17
CA MET A 573 -11.29 31.80 1.39
C MET A 573 -12.28 30.70 1.81
N PRO A 574 -12.80 30.70 3.05
CA PRO A 574 -13.70 29.65 3.54
C PRO A 574 -14.92 29.38 2.65
N HIS A 575 -15.45 30.40 1.96
CA HIS A 575 -16.60 30.31 1.06
C HIS A 575 -16.24 29.89 -0.39
N MET A 576 -14.95 29.77 -0.73
CA MET A 576 -14.49 29.46 -2.08
C MET A 576 -14.22 27.97 -2.27
N TYR A 577 -14.45 27.46 -3.48
CA TYR A 577 -14.26 26.05 -3.82
C TYR A 577 -13.80 25.91 -5.27
N ARG A 578 -12.96 24.90 -5.52
CA ARG A 578 -12.52 24.52 -6.87
C ARG A 578 -13.18 23.23 -7.37
N THR A 579 -13.66 22.39 -6.44
CA THR A 579 -14.25 21.09 -6.79
C THR A 579 -15.77 21.12 -6.69
N VAL A 580 -16.44 20.69 -7.76
CA VAL A 580 -17.90 20.55 -7.86
C VAL A 580 -18.29 19.08 -8.02
N THR A 581 -19.47 18.72 -7.53
CA THR A 581 -20.12 17.41 -7.64
C THR A 581 -21.46 17.58 -8.35
N ILE A 582 -21.77 16.65 -9.24
CA ILE A 582 -23.09 16.51 -9.88
C ILE A 582 -23.64 15.16 -9.46
N GLY A 583 -24.83 15.15 -8.84
CA GLY A 583 -25.53 13.94 -8.44
C GLY A 583 -26.78 13.70 -9.27
N GLU A 584 -27.18 12.43 -9.38
CA GLU A 584 -28.41 11.96 -10.04
C GLU A 584 -28.39 12.06 -11.57
N ILE A 585 -27.42 11.39 -12.20
CA ILE A 585 -27.44 11.14 -13.64
C ILE A 585 -27.94 9.70 -13.83
N ASP A 586 -29.11 9.56 -14.46
CA ASP A 586 -29.82 8.28 -14.63
C ASP A 586 -29.32 7.45 -15.83
N ASP A 587 -28.49 8.03 -16.72
CA ASP A 587 -28.04 7.37 -17.95
C ASP A 587 -26.55 7.60 -18.25
N GLY A 588 -25.81 6.53 -18.57
CA GLY A 588 -24.37 6.54 -18.82
C GLY A 588 -23.95 7.38 -20.03
N TYR A 589 -24.85 7.58 -20.99
CA TYR A 589 -24.63 8.40 -22.18
C TYR A 589 -24.56 9.92 -21.91
N ALA A 590 -24.95 10.38 -20.72
CA ALA A 590 -24.95 11.81 -20.38
C ALA A 590 -23.62 12.33 -19.79
N VAL A 591 -22.67 11.45 -19.43
CA VAL A 591 -21.39 11.86 -18.80
C VAL A 591 -20.52 12.76 -19.70
N PRO A 592 -20.32 12.46 -21.00
CA PRO A 592 -19.54 13.33 -21.89
C PRO A 592 -20.14 14.74 -22.04
N ILE A 593 -21.48 14.82 -22.14
CA ILE A 593 -22.22 16.09 -22.26
C ILE A 593 -22.03 16.95 -21.00
N VAL A 594 -22.09 16.33 -19.82
CA VAL A 594 -21.85 16.99 -18.53
C VAL A 594 -20.41 17.49 -18.42
N LEU A 595 -19.43 16.68 -18.86
CA LEU A 595 -18.02 17.09 -18.85
C LEU A 595 -17.76 18.25 -19.83
N ASP A 596 -18.40 18.28 -20.99
CA ASP A 596 -18.26 19.39 -21.94
C ASP A 596 -18.90 20.69 -21.44
N TYR A 597 -20.06 20.61 -20.77
CA TYR A 597 -20.61 21.77 -20.04
C TYR A 597 -19.64 22.28 -18.97
N LEU A 598 -19.07 21.38 -18.16
CA LEU A 598 -18.10 21.78 -17.14
C LEU A 598 -16.85 22.42 -17.75
N LYS A 599 -16.33 21.89 -18.87
CA LYS A 599 -15.20 22.50 -19.60
C LYS A 599 -15.55 23.89 -20.14
N SER A 600 -16.81 24.12 -20.56
CA SER A 600 -17.25 25.44 -21.00
C SER A 600 -17.27 26.49 -19.86
N CYS A 601 -17.38 26.05 -18.61
CA CYS A 601 -17.38 26.93 -17.44
C CYS A 601 -15.95 27.32 -16.99
N GLY A 602 -14.93 26.55 -17.40
CA GLY A 602 -13.52 26.78 -17.11
C GLY A 602 -12.67 25.51 -17.23
N ASP A 603 -11.35 25.66 -17.14
CA ASP A 603 -10.40 24.55 -17.29
C ASP A 603 -10.54 23.53 -16.15
N ILE A 604 -10.79 22.27 -16.49
CA ILE A 604 -10.87 21.15 -15.54
C ILE A 604 -9.50 20.49 -15.41
N MET A 605 -8.97 20.41 -14.19
CA MET A 605 -7.71 19.71 -13.92
C MET A 605 -7.87 18.20 -13.79
N LYS A 606 -8.93 17.77 -13.10
CA LYS A 606 -9.23 16.35 -12.88
C LYS A 606 -10.73 16.16 -12.75
N HIS A 607 -11.20 15.03 -13.25
CA HIS A 607 -12.56 14.59 -13.03
C HIS A 607 -12.57 13.10 -12.70
N HIS A 608 -13.53 12.66 -11.89
CA HIS A 608 -13.75 11.24 -11.62
C HIS A 608 -15.24 10.96 -11.55
N VAL A 609 -15.60 9.76 -11.99
CA VAL A 609 -16.98 9.29 -12.06
C VAL A 609 -17.14 8.12 -11.10
N LYS A 610 -18.16 8.17 -10.25
CA LYS A 610 -18.51 7.08 -9.33
C LYS A 610 -19.93 6.61 -9.59
N GLU A 611 -20.09 5.30 -9.73
CA GLU A 611 -21.39 4.65 -9.86
C GLU A 611 -21.76 4.00 -8.51
N GLN A 612 -22.93 4.33 -8.00
CA GLN A 612 -23.52 3.71 -6.81
C GLN A 612 -25.03 3.54 -7.03
N ASP A 613 -25.53 2.32 -6.89
CA ASP A 613 -26.96 1.97 -6.99
C ASP A 613 -27.64 2.45 -8.29
N GLY A 614 -26.98 2.30 -9.43
CA GLY A 614 -27.51 2.71 -10.74
C GLY A 614 -27.56 4.23 -10.98
N LYS A 615 -27.01 5.05 -10.07
CA LYS A 615 -26.86 6.50 -10.22
C LYS A 615 -25.40 6.89 -10.42
N ILE A 616 -25.14 7.72 -11.42
CA ILE A 616 -23.80 8.21 -11.72
C ILE A 616 -23.56 9.55 -11.00
N ARG A 617 -22.42 9.68 -10.32
CA ARG A 617 -21.93 10.93 -9.74
C ARG A 617 -20.64 11.36 -10.41
N VAL A 618 -20.60 12.62 -10.84
CA VAL A 618 -19.42 13.22 -11.48
C VAL A 618 -18.81 14.26 -10.53
N PHE A 619 -17.51 14.15 -10.31
CA PHE A 619 -16.72 15.13 -9.55
C PHE A 619 -15.73 15.80 -10.49
N ALA A 620 -15.65 17.12 -10.49
CA ALA A 620 -14.71 17.88 -11.30
C ALA A 620 -14.01 18.96 -10.46
N THR A 621 -12.69 19.03 -10.55
CA THR A 621 -11.87 20.09 -9.93
C THR A 621 -11.41 21.05 -11.02
N PHE A 622 -11.79 22.31 -10.90
CA PHE A 622 -11.39 23.40 -11.79
C PHE A 622 -10.01 23.95 -11.43
N LYS A 623 -9.29 24.46 -12.44
CA LYS A 623 -8.01 25.14 -12.27
C LYS A 623 -8.13 26.38 -11.37
N ASN A 624 -9.22 27.14 -11.48
CA ASN A 624 -9.49 28.31 -10.63
C ASN A 624 -10.88 28.21 -9.98
N SER A 625 -11.05 28.82 -8.80
CA SER A 625 -12.35 28.85 -8.10
C SER A 625 -13.48 29.52 -8.90
N GLU A 626 -13.15 30.47 -9.78
CA GLU A 626 -14.13 31.18 -10.61
C GLU A 626 -14.89 30.24 -11.56
N GLY A 627 -14.21 29.26 -12.16
CA GLY A 627 -14.83 28.28 -13.05
C GLY A 627 -15.83 27.39 -12.32
N ALA A 628 -15.50 27.00 -11.08
CA ALA A 628 -16.41 26.25 -10.21
C ALA A 628 -17.64 27.07 -9.81
N VAL A 629 -17.48 28.36 -9.52
CA VAL A 629 -18.60 29.26 -9.21
C VAL A 629 -19.50 29.46 -10.44
N LYS A 630 -18.93 29.64 -11.64
CA LYS A 630 -19.68 29.71 -12.90
C LYS A 630 -20.50 28.44 -13.14
N ALA A 631 -19.89 27.26 -12.94
CA ALA A 631 -20.57 25.98 -13.10
C ALA A 631 -21.78 25.81 -12.16
N VAL A 632 -21.65 26.23 -10.89
CA VAL A 632 -22.72 26.18 -9.90
C VAL A 632 -23.83 27.19 -10.22
N LYS A 633 -23.49 28.44 -10.55
CA LYS A 633 -24.48 29.48 -10.90
C LYS A 633 -25.22 29.17 -12.20
N GLY A 634 -24.52 28.66 -13.22
CA GLY A 634 -25.08 28.28 -14.51
C GLY A 634 -25.99 27.06 -14.49
N SER A 635 -25.92 26.24 -13.43
CA SER A 635 -26.78 25.06 -13.27
C SER A 635 -28.27 25.38 -13.06
N SER A 636 -28.59 26.63 -12.68
CA SER A 636 -29.98 27.07 -12.49
C SER A 636 -30.65 27.54 -13.79
N SER A 637 -29.87 27.76 -14.86
CA SER A 637 -30.33 28.34 -16.12
C SER A 637 -30.19 27.41 -17.33
N ASN A 638 -29.59 26.23 -17.17
CA ASN A 638 -29.29 25.33 -18.30
C ASN A 638 -30.11 24.02 -18.18
N SER A 639 -31.04 23.79 -19.13
CA SER A 639 -31.98 22.65 -19.12
C SER A 639 -31.36 21.31 -19.54
N LEU A 640 -30.06 21.28 -19.86
CA LEU A 640 -29.34 20.12 -20.40
C LEU A 640 -28.79 19.14 -19.35
N VAL A 641 -28.82 19.50 -18.06
CA VAL A 641 -28.27 18.67 -16.97
C VAL A 641 -29.37 18.33 -15.98
N ASN A 642 -29.81 17.07 -15.92
CA ASN A 642 -30.82 16.58 -14.97
C ASN A 642 -30.38 16.55 -13.49
N GLY A 643 -29.27 17.23 -13.13
CA GLY A 643 -28.70 17.25 -11.79
C GLY A 643 -28.14 18.62 -11.40
N LYS A 644 -28.48 19.09 -10.19
CA LYS A 644 -27.99 20.36 -9.65
C LYS A 644 -26.49 20.26 -9.33
N VAL A 645 -25.65 21.08 -9.97
CA VAL A 645 -24.21 21.19 -9.66
C VAL A 645 -24.03 21.76 -8.27
N LYS A 646 -23.35 21.03 -7.38
CA LYS A 646 -23.08 21.45 -6.00
C LYS A 646 -21.58 21.52 -5.73
N PRO A 647 -21.09 22.38 -4.84
CA PRO A 647 -19.71 22.31 -4.37
C PRO A 647 -19.45 20.94 -3.69
N SER A 648 -18.33 20.28 -4.00
CA SER A 648 -17.95 19.01 -3.34
C SER A 648 -17.52 19.23 -1.90
N HIS A 649 -16.87 20.37 -1.68
CA HIS A 649 -16.77 21.00 -0.36
C HIS A 649 -17.92 22.00 -0.24
N SER A 650 -19.16 21.51 -0.30
CA SER A 650 -20.22 22.26 0.35
C SER A 650 -19.90 22.16 1.83
N ILE A 651 -19.40 23.25 2.41
CA ILE A 651 -19.90 23.56 3.73
C ILE A 651 -21.42 23.51 3.53
N SER A 652 -22.09 22.57 4.19
CA SER A 652 -23.53 22.65 4.38
C SER A 652 -23.90 24.12 4.60
N ASP A 653 -25.08 24.57 4.17
CA ASP A 653 -25.68 25.82 4.65
C ASP A 653 -25.72 25.86 6.19
N GLY A 654 -24.57 26.13 6.79
CA GLY A 654 -24.08 25.39 7.96
C GLY A 654 -22.66 25.83 8.33
N THR A 655 -22.01 26.64 7.49
CA THR A 655 -21.50 27.95 7.93
C THR A 655 -22.66 28.90 8.23
N ARG A 656 -23.55 28.52 9.14
CA ARG A 656 -23.57 29.35 10.34
C ARG A 656 -22.21 29.09 10.94
N THR A 657 -21.32 30.07 10.88
CA THR A 657 -20.36 30.24 11.98
C THR A 657 -21.10 29.76 13.24
N TYR A 658 -20.60 28.76 13.95
CA TYR A 658 -21.00 28.56 15.34
C TYR A 658 -20.46 29.77 16.12
N VAL A 659 -20.89 30.98 15.74
CA VAL A 659 -21.17 32.00 16.74
C VAL A 659 -22.25 31.35 17.57
N SER A 660 -21.98 31.20 18.87
CA SER A 660 -22.98 30.82 19.84
C SER A 660 -24.19 31.73 19.63
N GLN A 661 -25.18 31.23 18.88
CA GLN A 661 -26.32 32.07 18.53
C GLN A 661 -27.03 32.42 19.82
N PHE A 662 -27.10 33.70 20.12
CA PHE A 662 -27.75 34.17 21.32
C PHE A 662 -29.26 34.07 21.10
N LYS A 663 -29.87 33.05 21.69
CA LYS A 663 -31.30 32.75 21.54
C LYS A 663 -32.06 33.39 22.68
N VAL A 664 -33.08 34.16 22.33
CA VAL A 664 -33.92 34.89 23.28
C VAL A 664 -35.38 34.60 23.01
N LYS A 665 -36.15 34.26 24.05
CA LYS A 665 -37.60 34.07 23.96
C LYS A 665 -38.32 35.32 24.44
N ALA A 666 -39.03 35.99 23.53
CA ALA A 666 -39.90 37.13 23.81
C ALA A 666 -41.34 36.66 24.10
N LYS A 667 -41.99 37.23 25.11
CA LYS A 667 -43.39 36.94 25.51
C LYS A 667 -44.14 38.24 25.80
N TRP A 668 -45.42 38.31 25.43
CA TRP A 668 -46.31 39.44 25.74
C TRP A 668 -47.74 38.98 25.96
N LEU A 669 -48.54 39.83 26.60
CA LEU A 669 -49.91 39.51 26.98
C LEU A 669 -50.88 39.73 25.81
N ARG A 670 -51.55 38.66 25.37
CA ARG A 670 -52.49 38.67 24.23
C ARG A 670 -53.94 38.90 24.66
N ARG A 671 -54.35 38.37 25.82
CA ARG A 671 -55.72 38.49 26.34
C ARG A 671 -55.72 39.37 27.61
N PRO A 672 -56.04 40.67 27.52
CA PRO A 672 -56.06 41.55 28.69
C PRO A 672 -57.13 41.15 29.71
N GLY A 673 -56.92 41.52 30.97
CA GLY A 673 -57.86 41.32 32.06
C GLY A 673 -59.11 42.20 31.91
N LYS A 674 -60.29 41.67 32.27
CA LYS A 674 -61.57 42.40 32.35
C LYS A 674 -61.66 43.32 33.58
N GLY A 675 -60.56 43.52 34.30
CA GLY A 675 -60.51 44.29 35.54
C GLY A 675 -61.10 43.59 36.77
N THR A 676 -61.31 42.27 36.68
CA THR A 676 -61.75 41.43 37.82
C THR A 676 -60.94 40.14 37.89
N GLY A 677 -60.87 39.53 39.06
CA GLY A 677 -60.21 38.26 39.27
C GLY A 677 -60.51 37.70 40.66
N CYS A 678 -59.99 36.52 40.96
CA CYS A 678 -60.13 35.87 42.27
C CYS A 678 -58.76 35.47 42.79
N ILE A 679 -58.58 35.53 44.10
CA ILE A 679 -57.37 35.07 44.78
C ILE A 679 -57.75 33.91 45.69
N GLN A 680 -56.97 32.84 45.58
CA GLN A 680 -57.02 31.69 46.47
C GLN A 680 -55.78 31.69 47.35
N PHE A 681 -55.97 31.43 48.64
CA PHE A 681 -54.91 31.34 49.65
C PHE A 681 -54.64 29.87 50.02
N PHE A 682 -53.54 29.62 50.72
CA PHE A 682 -53.21 28.26 51.18
C PHE A 682 -53.97 27.85 52.44
N ASN A 683 -54.40 28.81 53.27
CA ASN A 683 -55.14 28.60 54.51
C ASN A 683 -56.16 29.73 54.73
N ASP A 684 -57.12 29.50 55.64
CA ASP A 684 -58.20 30.47 55.93
C ASP A 684 -57.70 31.69 56.72
N GLU A 685 -56.64 31.52 57.51
CA GLU A 685 -56.02 32.62 58.26
C GLU A 685 -55.49 33.72 57.34
N ASP A 686 -54.78 33.34 56.26
CA ASP A 686 -54.28 34.28 55.25
C ASP A 686 -55.43 34.98 54.50
N PHE A 687 -56.52 34.25 54.25
CA PHE A 687 -57.73 34.79 53.63
C PHE A 687 -58.37 35.88 54.49
N PHE A 688 -58.67 35.58 55.77
CA PHE A 688 -59.27 36.55 56.68
C PHE A 688 -58.33 37.71 57.00
N HIS A 689 -57.02 37.45 57.14
CA HIS A 689 -56.01 38.47 57.40
C HIS A 689 -55.87 39.44 56.23
N THR A 690 -55.90 38.93 54.98
CA THR A 690 -55.83 39.78 53.78
C THR A 690 -57.11 40.60 53.60
N LEU A 691 -58.29 40.01 53.82
CA LEU A 691 -59.57 40.70 53.67
C LEU A 691 -59.78 41.81 54.73
N GLY A 692 -59.38 41.56 55.99
CA GLY A 692 -59.51 42.53 57.07
C GLY A 692 -58.48 43.67 57.00
N SER A 693 -57.27 43.38 56.54
CA SER A 693 -56.15 44.35 56.55
C SER A 693 -56.01 45.13 55.24
N LEU A 694 -56.53 44.61 54.13
CA LEU A 694 -56.43 45.22 52.80
C LEU A 694 -57.81 45.27 52.11
N PRO A 695 -58.67 46.25 52.42
CA PRO A 695 -59.93 46.43 51.70
C PRO A 695 -59.73 46.94 50.26
N SER A 696 -58.59 47.59 49.99
CA SER A 696 -58.13 47.95 48.65
C SER A 696 -56.62 48.10 48.60
N LEU A 697 -56.01 47.76 47.46
CA LEU A 697 -54.57 47.92 47.22
C LEU A 697 -54.34 48.52 45.82
N MET A 698 -53.37 49.42 45.73
CA MET A 698 -52.87 49.89 44.44
C MET A 698 -52.07 48.76 43.79
N ILE A 699 -52.55 48.24 42.67
CA ILE A 699 -51.83 47.24 41.88
C ILE A 699 -51.57 47.88 40.51
N LYS A 700 -50.30 48.10 40.19
CA LYS A 700 -49.86 49.01 39.11
C LYS A 700 -50.47 50.41 39.28
N SER A 701 -51.26 50.86 38.31
CA SER A 701 -51.82 52.21 38.22
C SER A 701 -53.27 52.32 38.71
N ARG A 702 -53.90 51.21 39.15
CA ARG A 702 -55.30 51.19 39.58
C ARG A 702 -55.49 50.69 41.00
N GLN A 703 -56.45 51.32 41.70
CA GLN A 703 -56.88 50.88 43.02
C GLN A 703 -57.80 49.67 42.88
N THR A 704 -57.29 48.50 43.26
CA THR A 704 -58.03 47.24 43.24
C THR A 704 -58.72 47.05 44.58
N LYS A 705 -60.04 46.88 44.58
CA LYS A 705 -60.84 46.60 45.77
C LYS A 705 -60.96 45.09 45.96
N PHE A 706 -60.80 44.65 47.20
CA PHE A 706 -60.95 43.25 47.59
C PHE A 706 -62.30 43.05 48.30
N GLN A 707 -63.01 42.00 47.91
CA GLN A 707 -64.31 41.64 48.47
C GLN A 707 -64.38 40.12 48.63
N VAL A 708 -65.22 39.63 49.53
CA VAL A 708 -65.53 38.18 49.58
C VAL A 708 -66.17 37.78 48.26
N ASP A 709 -65.68 36.71 47.64
CA ASP A 709 -66.31 36.14 46.46
C ASP A 709 -67.68 35.56 46.83
N ARG A 710 -68.73 36.02 46.14
CA ARG A 710 -70.11 35.61 46.42
C ARG A 710 -70.42 34.17 46.05
N PHE A 711 -69.54 33.53 45.28
CA PHE A 711 -69.74 32.17 44.76
C PHE A 711 -68.79 31.15 45.40
N HIS A 712 -67.70 31.58 46.04
CA HIS A 712 -66.72 30.72 46.69
C HIS A 712 -66.27 31.33 48.02
N GLU A 713 -66.71 30.76 49.15
CA GLU A 713 -66.55 31.35 50.49
C GLU A 713 -65.08 31.51 50.95
N GLU A 714 -64.12 30.85 50.29
CA GLU A 714 -62.67 30.88 50.59
C GLU A 714 -61.83 31.66 49.54
N GLN A 715 -62.46 32.54 48.75
CA GLN A 715 -61.76 33.34 47.74
C GLN A 715 -62.02 34.83 47.88
N ILE A 716 -60.97 35.63 47.65
CA ILE A 716 -61.10 37.08 47.58
C ILE A 716 -61.33 37.47 46.12
N PHE A 717 -62.49 38.06 45.85
CA PHE A 717 -62.79 38.68 44.58
C PHE A 717 -62.14 40.06 44.49
N MET A 718 -61.38 40.27 43.42
CA MET A 718 -60.71 41.50 43.07
C MET A 718 -61.53 42.26 42.03
N ARG A 719 -61.77 43.56 42.27
CA ARG A 719 -62.43 44.45 41.32
C ARG A 719 -61.62 45.73 41.11
N GLY A 720 -61.46 46.14 39.86
CA GLY A 720 -60.69 47.33 39.50
C GLY A 720 -59.24 47.05 39.12
N LEU A 721 -58.90 45.79 38.78
CA LEU A 721 -57.56 45.44 38.29
C LEU A 721 -57.25 46.18 36.98
N ASP A 722 -55.98 46.53 36.79
CA ASP A 722 -55.52 47.05 35.52
C ASP A 722 -55.59 45.94 34.44
N PRO A 723 -56.04 46.24 33.20
CA PRO A 723 -56.12 45.25 32.13
C PRO A 723 -54.79 44.53 31.82
N GLU A 724 -53.64 45.15 32.11
CA GLU A 724 -52.31 44.58 31.91
C GLU A 724 -51.71 43.93 33.16
N THR A 725 -52.47 43.83 34.27
CA THR A 725 -51.99 43.17 35.49
C THR A 725 -51.73 41.67 35.22
N SER A 726 -50.54 41.19 35.58
CA SER A 726 -50.20 39.76 35.58
C SER A 726 -50.53 39.12 36.93
N GLU A 727 -50.65 37.79 36.96
CA GLU A 727 -50.87 37.04 38.21
C GLU A 727 -49.75 37.27 39.23
N ASN A 728 -48.51 37.44 38.74
CA ASN A 728 -47.35 37.74 39.58
C ASN A 728 -47.42 39.16 40.17
N ASP A 729 -47.91 40.16 39.42
CA ASP A 729 -48.03 41.52 39.94
C ASP A 729 -49.00 41.58 41.14
N VAL A 730 -50.10 40.82 41.09
CA VAL A 730 -51.05 40.70 42.20
C VAL A 730 -50.41 39.99 43.39
N LYS A 731 -49.71 38.88 43.13
CA LYS A 731 -49.05 38.10 44.18
C LYS A 731 -47.96 38.92 44.90
N SER A 732 -47.08 39.57 44.15
CA SER A 732 -46.02 40.42 44.69
C SER A 732 -46.57 41.63 45.44
N ALA A 733 -47.63 42.29 44.94
CA ALA A 733 -48.22 43.43 45.64
C ALA A 733 -48.84 43.04 47.00
N ILE A 734 -49.43 41.84 47.09
CA ILE A 734 -49.98 41.32 48.36
C ILE A 734 -48.84 40.90 49.29
N GLU A 735 -47.86 40.15 48.81
CA GLU A 735 -46.72 39.68 49.60
C GLU A 735 -45.83 40.83 50.07
N GLU A 736 -45.68 41.92 49.31
CA GLU A 736 -44.93 43.10 49.74
C GLU A 736 -45.64 43.84 50.89
N ARG A 737 -46.97 43.92 50.83
CA ARG A 737 -47.76 44.62 51.86
C ARG A 737 -48.05 43.75 53.08
N LEU A 738 -48.13 42.44 52.90
CA LEU A 738 -48.32 41.43 53.92
C LEU A 738 -47.32 40.27 53.70
N PRO A 739 -46.06 40.41 54.17
CA PRO A 739 -45.00 39.42 53.95
C PRO A 739 -45.27 38.04 54.54
N ALA A 740 -46.17 37.96 55.54
CA ALA A 740 -46.56 36.72 56.19
C ALA A 740 -47.58 35.90 55.38
N VAL A 741 -48.29 36.53 54.44
CA VAL A 741 -49.37 35.90 53.65
C VAL A 741 -48.78 35.27 52.40
N LYS A 742 -49.15 34.01 52.10
CA LYS A 742 -48.75 33.37 50.84
C LYS A 742 -49.95 33.11 49.93
N VAL A 743 -49.88 33.65 48.73
CA VAL A 743 -50.93 33.46 47.72
C VAL A 743 -50.75 32.12 47.00
N LYS A 744 -51.78 31.27 47.05
CA LYS A 744 -51.82 29.96 46.39
C LYS A 744 -52.02 30.09 44.90
N LYS A 745 -53.02 30.85 44.49
CA LYS A 745 -53.34 31.05 43.07
C LYS A 745 -54.06 32.37 42.85
N VAL A 746 -53.65 33.09 41.82
CA VAL A 746 -54.37 34.28 41.34
C VAL A 746 -55.02 33.90 40.01
N PHE A 747 -56.32 34.17 39.87
CA PHE A 747 -57.05 33.98 38.64
C PHE A 747 -57.56 35.32 38.14
N ILE A 748 -57.07 35.78 36.98
CA ILE A 748 -57.54 37.03 36.38
C ILE A 748 -58.60 36.69 35.32
N HIS A 749 -59.79 37.25 35.42
CA HIS A 749 -60.82 37.07 34.40
C HIS A 749 -60.40 37.84 33.14
N ARG A 750 -60.11 37.12 32.05
CA ARG A 750 -59.63 37.70 30.78
C ARG A 750 -60.74 37.81 29.74
N THR A 751 -60.51 38.61 28.69
CA THR A 751 -61.38 38.69 27.50
C THR A 751 -61.59 37.32 26.85
N SER A 752 -62.70 37.13 26.13
CA SER A 752 -63.06 35.84 25.51
C SER A 752 -62.00 35.35 24.52
N GLU A 753 -61.98 34.04 24.25
CA GLU A 753 -61.08 33.42 23.28
C GLU A 753 -61.32 34.02 21.88
N PHE A 754 -60.26 34.39 21.18
CA PHE A 754 -60.31 34.87 19.79
C PHE A 754 -59.17 34.22 19.00
N ASP A 755 -59.31 34.05 17.68
CA ASP A 755 -58.24 33.52 16.83
C ASP A 755 -57.30 34.64 16.33
N THR A 756 -56.04 34.33 16.06
CA THR A 756 -55.08 35.31 15.52
C THR A 756 -54.98 35.14 14.00
N THR A 757 -55.42 36.15 13.25
CA THR A 757 -55.32 36.14 11.78
C THR A 757 -53.87 36.25 11.32
N ASP A 758 -53.57 35.71 10.14
CA ASP A 758 -52.21 35.76 9.58
C ASP A 758 -51.77 37.21 9.25
N GLU A 759 -52.72 38.10 8.96
CA GLU A 759 -52.48 39.55 8.84
C GLU A 759 -52.02 40.17 10.16
N THR A 760 -52.65 39.78 11.28
CA THR A 760 -52.26 40.23 12.62
C THR A 760 -50.85 39.74 12.98
N LEU A 761 -50.54 38.47 12.68
CA LEU A 761 -49.19 37.91 12.89
C LEU A 761 -48.14 38.63 12.06
N THR A 762 -48.46 38.99 10.81
CA THR A 762 -47.55 39.72 9.92
C THR A 762 -47.30 41.13 10.45
N SER A 763 -48.35 41.84 10.88
CA SER A 763 -48.21 43.16 11.51
C SER A 763 -47.38 43.10 12.80
N GLN A 764 -47.63 42.12 13.68
CA GLN A 764 -46.83 41.91 14.89
C GLN A 764 -45.37 41.58 14.58
N LYS A 765 -45.11 40.81 13.52
CA LYS A 765 -43.74 40.52 13.07
C LYS A 765 -43.02 41.80 12.65
N THR A 766 -43.66 42.61 11.82
CA THR A 766 -43.08 43.87 11.34
C THR A 766 -42.80 44.83 12.49
N SER A 767 -43.75 45.04 13.41
CA SER A 767 -43.53 45.92 14.57
C SER A 767 -42.42 45.43 15.51
N LEU A 768 -42.27 44.10 15.68
CA LEU A 768 -41.17 43.54 16.47
C LEU A 768 -39.82 43.73 15.75
N GLN A 769 -39.78 43.56 14.42
CA GLN A 769 -38.59 43.78 13.60
C GLN A 769 -38.15 45.24 13.59
N GLU A 770 -39.09 46.18 13.44
CA GLU A 770 -38.80 47.62 13.52
C GLU A 770 -38.18 48.00 14.88
N CYS A 771 -38.73 47.48 15.98
CA CYS A 771 -38.19 47.72 17.31
C CYS A 771 -36.81 47.07 17.51
N LEU A 772 -36.58 45.89 16.93
CA LEU A 772 -35.29 45.19 16.98
C LEU A 772 -34.22 45.87 16.12
N GLY A 773 -34.60 46.52 15.01
CA GLY A 773 -33.69 47.28 14.15
C GLY A 773 -32.98 48.45 14.86
N VAL A 774 -33.48 48.88 16.02
CA VAL A 774 -32.81 49.87 16.88
C VAL A 774 -31.64 49.27 17.67
N PHE A 775 -31.67 47.96 17.95
CA PHE A 775 -30.72 47.28 18.85
C PHE A 775 -29.82 46.26 18.15
N ALA A 776 -30.22 45.77 16.97
CA ALA A 776 -29.52 44.74 16.23
C ALA A 776 -29.52 45.06 14.73
N THR A 777 -28.44 44.69 14.06
CA THR A 777 -28.22 45.02 12.64
C THR A 777 -29.20 44.24 11.76
N GLU A 778 -29.85 44.93 10.80
CA GLU A 778 -30.79 44.30 9.87
C GLU A 778 -30.10 43.18 9.07
N GLY A 779 -30.68 41.97 9.08
CA GLY A 779 -30.09 40.76 8.51
C GLY A 779 -29.20 39.92 9.44
N GLN A 780 -28.85 40.41 10.64
CA GLN A 780 -28.05 39.69 11.66
C GLN A 780 -28.89 39.08 12.80
N TYR A 781 -30.21 39.21 12.74
CA TYR A 781 -31.14 38.55 13.65
C TYR A 781 -32.34 37.95 12.90
N SER A 782 -33.01 36.97 13.50
CA SER A 782 -34.23 36.38 12.96
C SER A 782 -35.35 36.34 14.01
N VAL A 783 -36.57 36.66 13.56
CA VAL A 783 -37.78 36.70 14.39
C VAL A 783 -38.74 35.62 13.91
N TYR A 784 -39.03 34.65 14.78
CA TYR A 784 -40.05 33.64 14.54
C TYR A 784 -41.21 33.81 15.52
N LEU A 785 -42.38 34.21 15.02
CA LEU A 785 -43.63 34.27 15.76
C LEU A 785 -44.33 32.91 15.71
N GLY A 786 -44.63 32.32 16.87
CA GLY A 786 -45.48 31.14 16.93
C GLY A 786 -46.95 31.55 16.89
N LYS A 787 -47.77 30.94 16.01
CA LYS A 787 -49.22 31.16 15.97
C LYS A 787 -49.85 30.63 17.28
N PRO A 788 -50.37 31.51 18.16
CA PRO A 788 -50.93 31.07 19.44
C PRO A 788 -52.33 30.49 19.22
N SER A 789 -52.70 29.44 19.97
CA SER A 789 -54.07 28.92 19.93
C SER A 789 -55.05 29.94 20.52
N PRO A 790 -56.36 29.90 20.17
CA PRO A 790 -57.35 30.84 20.69
C PRO A 790 -57.42 30.93 22.23
N LYS A 791 -57.04 29.84 22.91
CA LYS A 791 -57.02 29.71 24.38
C LYS A 791 -55.83 30.40 25.04
N ASN A 792 -54.71 30.56 24.32
CA ASN A 792 -53.48 31.09 24.89
C ASN A 792 -53.66 32.54 25.38
N PHE A 793 -53.22 32.78 26.62
CA PHE A 793 -53.23 34.12 27.23
C PHE A 793 -52.07 35.00 26.74
N ASP A 794 -50.97 34.38 26.33
CA ASP A 794 -49.73 35.04 25.90
C ASP A 794 -49.42 34.78 24.42
N GLY A 795 -48.84 35.78 23.76
CA GLY A 795 -48.10 35.62 22.51
C GLY A 795 -46.61 35.37 22.79
N PHE A 796 -45.92 34.70 21.86
CA PHE A 796 -44.47 34.49 21.97
C PHE A 796 -43.75 34.60 20.63
N ALA A 797 -42.50 35.06 20.69
CA ALA A 797 -41.56 35.04 19.57
C ALA A 797 -40.21 34.46 20.02
N ASN A 798 -39.60 33.67 19.13
CA ASN A 798 -38.23 33.22 19.29
C ASN A 798 -37.32 34.13 18.46
N LEU A 799 -36.36 34.76 19.13
CA LEU A 799 -35.37 35.66 18.55
C LEU A 799 -34.03 34.94 18.52
N THR A 800 -33.35 34.96 17.39
CA THR A 800 -32.00 34.41 17.25
C THR A 800 -31.09 35.51 16.72
N PHE A 801 -30.07 35.85 17.50
CA PHE A 801 -29.06 36.84 17.13
C PHE A 801 -27.75 36.14 16.74
N GLN A 802 -27.10 36.63 15.69
CA GLN A 802 -25.77 36.18 15.31
C GLN A 802 -24.68 36.79 16.21
N ASP A 803 -24.93 37.93 16.84
CA ASP A 803 -24.04 38.60 17.79
C ASP A 803 -24.62 38.55 19.22
N SER A 804 -23.80 38.09 20.18
CA SER A 804 -24.19 37.96 21.59
C SER A 804 -24.38 39.32 22.26
N GLU A 805 -23.64 40.35 21.86
CA GLU A 805 -23.77 41.70 22.43
C GLU A 805 -25.02 42.41 21.91
N GLU A 806 -25.35 42.28 20.62
CA GLU A 806 -26.62 42.79 20.06
C GLU A 806 -27.82 42.08 20.71
N GLY A 807 -27.70 40.77 20.93
CA GLY A 807 -28.71 39.99 21.65
C GLY A 807 -28.90 40.46 23.10
N GLN A 808 -27.82 40.75 23.82
CA GLN A 808 -27.89 41.32 25.17
C GLN A 808 -28.40 42.77 25.18
N ALA A 809 -28.04 43.59 24.20
CA ALA A 809 -28.54 44.95 24.04
C ALA A 809 -30.04 44.96 23.75
N ALA A 810 -30.53 44.05 22.89
CA ALA A 810 -31.94 43.86 22.63
C ALA A 810 -32.70 43.38 23.88
N VAL A 811 -32.13 42.47 24.68
CA VAL A 811 -32.71 42.09 25.98
C VAL A 811 -32.77 43.28 26.93
N LYS A 812 -31.71 44.06 27.07
CA LYS A 812 -31.71 45.24 27.96
C LYS A 812 -32.66 46.35 27.49
N GLY A 813 -32.79 46.55 26.18
CA GLY A 813 -33.54 47.66 25.58
C GLY A 813 -35.01 47.39 25.28
N LEU A 814 -35.41 46.13 25.09
CA LEU A 814 -36.80 45.76 24.78
C LEU A 814 -37.54 45.09 25.95
N ASN A 815 -36.82 44.57 26.95
CA ASN A 815 -37.47 43.90 28.08
C ASN A 815 -38.23 44.93 28.93
N GLY A 816 -39.55 44.77 29.00
CA GLY A 816 -40.46 45.71 29.66
C GLY A 816 -40.94 46.88 28.79
N ARG A 817 -40.59 46.93 27.50
CA ARG A 817 -41.01 48.00 26.58
C ARG A 817 -42.35 47.69 25.90
N HIS A 818 -43.18 48.70 25.72
CA HIS A 818 -44.46 48.58 24.99
C HIS A 818 -44.23 48.70 23.47
N ILE A 819 -44.69 47.72 22.70
CA ILE A 819 -44.60 47.69 21.24
C ILE A 819 -46.00 47.81 20.63
N SER A 820 -46.17 48.72 19.67
CA SER A 820 -47.45 48.94 18.98
C SER A 820 -47.98 47.64 18.35
N GLY A 821 -49.26 47.30 18.58
CA GLY A 821 -49.89 46.07 18.10
C GLY A 821 -49.55 44.77 18.85
N ILE A 822 -48.65 44.83 19.84
CA ILE A 822 -48.17 43.67 20.62
C ILE A 822 -48.40 43.86 22.13
N GLY A 823 -48.10 45.04 22.67
CA GLY A 823 -48.11 45.34 24.10
C GLY A 823 -46.71 45.23 24.74
N VAL A 824 -46.66 45.08 26.07
CA VAL A 824 -45.39 44.98 26.83
C VAL A 824 -44.71 43.63 26.61
N VAL A 825 -43.45 43.64 26.15
CA VAL A 825 -42.69 42.43 25.83
C VAL A 825 -41.66 42.09 26.92
N THR A 826 -41.54 40.81 27.27
CA THR A 826 -40.54 40.27 28.22
C THR A 826 -39.61 39.27 27.52
N LEU A 827 -38.28 39.38 27.74
CA LEU A 827 -37.25 38.61 27.02
C LEU A 827 -36.42 37.71 27.97
N HIS A 828 -36.15 36.45 27.59
CA HIS A 828 -35.39 35.47 28.40
C HIS A 828 -34.28 34.76 27.57
N PRO A 829 -33.00 34.73 28.01
CA PRO A 829 -31.89 34.05 27.32
C PRO A 829 -31.81 32.52 27.61
N ASN A 830 -31.17 31.73 26.72
CA ASN A 830 -31.03 30.25 26.85
C ASN A 830 -29.65 29.75 26.34
N LEU A 831 -28.84 29.06 27.16
CA LEU A 831 -27.48 28.55 26.82
C LEU A 831 -27.46 27.03 26.54
N SER A 832 -26.75 26.55 25.50
CA SER A 832 -26.64 25.11 25.16
C SER A 832 -25.36 24.73 24.39
N THR A 833 -24.75 23.56 24.65
CA THR A 833 -23.62 22.94 23.88
C THR A 833 -23.76 21.41 23.75
N THR A 834 -22.94 20.77 22.91
CA THR A 834 -22.91 19.31 22.70
C THR A 834 -21.47 18.78 22.63
N LEU A 835 -21.11 17.82 23.47
CA LEU A 835 -19.85 17.09 23.45
C LEU A 835 -19.99 15.76 22.68
N LEU A 836 -18.96 15.33 21.95
CA LEU A 836 -18.97 14.12 21.13
C LEU A 836 -17.85 13.17 21.53
N CYS A 837 -18.16 11.89 21.76
CA CYS A 837 -17.18 10.84 22.01
C CYS A 837 -17.50 9.55 21.23
N THR A 838 -16.53 8.65 21.08
CA THR A 838 -16.77 7.36 20.39
C THR A 838 -17.54 6.41 21.30
N ARG A 839 -18.33 5.51 20.70
CA ARG A 839 -19.16 4.56 21.47
C ARG A 839 -18.36 3.66 22.40
N ASN A 840 -17.14 3.29 22.02
CA ASN A 840 -16.26 2.44 22.81
C ASN A 840 -15.72 3.18 24.04
N VAL A 841 -15.34 4.46 23.88
CA VAL A 841 -14.88 5.30 25.00
C VAL A 841 -16.04 5.60 25.96
N TYR A 842 -17.24 5.88 25.44
CA TYR A 842 -18.42 6.06 26.27
C TYR A 842 -18.75 4.80 27.08
N ALA A 843 -18.71 3.62 26.47
CA ALA A 843 -19.05 2.36 27.15
C ALA A 843 -18.16 2.07 28.37
N VAL A 844 -16.87 2.44 28.33
CA VAL A 844 -15.93 2.21 29.45
C VAL A 844 -15.90 3.35 30.47
N THR A 845 -16.52 4.50 30.18
CA THR A 845 -16.60 5.68 31.07
C THR A 845 -18.03 6.00 31.50
N GLU A 846 -19.01 5.18 31.11
CA GLU A 846 -20.44 5.46 31.29
C GLU A 846 -20.82 5.63 32.77
N ASP A 847 -20.28 4.78 33.64
CA ASP A 847 -20.59 4.80 35.06
C ASP A 847 -19.98 6.01 35.77
N GLU A 848 -18.72 6.35 35.45
CA GLU A 848 -18.05 7.57 35.93
C GLU A 848 -18.78 8.84 35.46
N LEU A 849 -19.23 8.87 34.20
CA LEU A 849 -20.02 9.99 33.66
C LEU A 849 -21.39 10.11 34.33
N LYS A 850 -22.06 8.99 34.66
CA LYS A 850 -23.35 9.01 35.38
C LYS A 850 -23.20 9.55 36.81
N GLU A 851 -22.12 9.21 37.50
CA GLU A 851 -21.84 9.78 38.83
C GLU A 851 -21.62 11.29 38.75
N ILE A 852 -20.83 11.76 37.78
CA ILE A 852 -20.60 13.19 37.54
C ILE A 852 -21.91 13.90 37.15
N PHE A 853 -22.76 13.28 36.32
CA PHE A 853 -24.08 13.86 36.00
C PHE A 853 -24.95 14.04 37.25
N ASN A 854 -24.97 13.04 38.13
CA ASN A 854 -25.74 13.11 39.38
C ASN A 854 -25.18 14.16 40.33
N GLU A 855 -23.85 14.33 40.40
CA GLU A 855 -23.20 15.36 41.20
C GLU A 855 -23.54 16.77 40.66
N LEU A 856 -23.44 16.97 39.35
CA LEU A 856 -23.75 18.24 38.69
C LEU A 856 -25.24 18.62 38.84
N ASP A 857 -26.14 17.64 38.72
CA ASP A 857 -27.59 17.85 38.90
C ASP A 857 -27.94 18.20 40.36
N ARG A 858 -27.30 17.55 41.35
CA ARG A 858 -27.43 17.90 42.77
C ARG A 858 -26.91 19.30 43.09
N THR A 859 -25.81 19.70 42.44
CA THR A 859 -25.13 20.97 42.72
C THR A 859 -25.88 22.17 42.11
N PHE A 860 -26.46 22.02 40.91
CA PHE A 860 -27.02 23.14 40.15
C PHE A 860 -28.55 23.11 39.98
N GLY A 861 -29.21 21.97 40.25
CA GLY A 861 -30.66 21.80 40.18
C GLY A 861 -31.26 22.06 38.80
N LYS A 862 -32.53 22.51 38.74
CA LYS A 862 -33.32 22.74 37.50
C LYS A 862 -32.70 23.73 36.49
N LYS A 863 -31.58 24.36 36.85
CA LYS A 863 -30.85 25.34 36.03
C LYS A 863 -29.84 24.69 35.07
N LEU A 864 -29.53 23.40 35.24
CA LEU A 864 -28.64 22.63 34.36
C LEU A 864 -29.37 21.38 33.85
N VAL A 865 -29.35 21.14 32.54
CA VAL A 865 -29.97 19.97 31.91
C VAL A 865 -28.95 19.26 31.04
N ILE A 866 -28.65 18.01 31.36
CA ILE A 866 -27.72 17.17 30.60
C ILE A 866 -28.52 16.03 29.93
N LYS A 867 -28.33 15.83 28.62
CA LYS A 867 -29.00 14.77 27.84
C LYS A 867 -28.00 13.99 27.01
N VAL A 868 -28.05 12.67 27.09
CA VAL A 868 -27.23 11.78 26.25
C VAL A 868 -28.08 11.28 25.08
N ASN A 869 -27.66 11.58 23.85
CA ASN A 869 -28.28 11.12 22.63
C ASN A 869 -27.39 10.10 21.92
N ASN A 870 -27.88 8.86 21.82
CA ASN A 870 -27.20 7.78 21.12
C ASN A 870 -27.57 7.85 19.62
N GLN A 871 -26.69 8.40 18.78
CA GLN A 871 -26.97 8.48 17.34
C GLN A 871 -26.70 7.12 16.67
N ARG A 872 -27.78 6.39 16.33
CA ARG A 872 -27.72 5.02 15.79
C ARG A 872 -26.91 4.84 14.49
N LYS A 873 -26.55 5.92 13.77
CA LYS A 873 -25.85 5.85 12.47
C LYS A 873 -24.34 6.15 12.51
N ASP A 874 -23.77 6.72 13.58
CA ASP A 874 -22.43 7.34 13.51
C ASP A 874 -21.32 6.79 14.44
N LYS A 875 -21.53 5.65 15.13
CA LYS A 875 -20.58 5.09 16.13
C LYS A 875 -20.11 6.10 17.21
N ARG A 876 -20.81 7.23 17.38
CA ARG A 876 -20.50 8.31 18.34
C ARG A 876 -21.69 8.58 19.26
N VAL A 877 -21.40 9.03 20.47
CA VAL A 877 -22.36 9.42 21.51
C VAL A 877 -22.29 10.93 21.69
N ALA A 878 -23.44 11.59 21.71
CA ALA A 878 -23.55 13.04 21.89
C ALA A 878 -24.10 13.36 23.29
N ILE A 879 -23.38 14.18 24.06
CA ILE A 879 -23.79 14.65 25.39
C ILE A 879 -24.15 16.13 25.28
N GLU A 880 -25.44 16.44 25.33
CA GLU A 880 -25.98 17.79 25.25
C GLU A 880 -26.12 18.42 26.63
N ILE A 881 -25.60 19.64 26.81
CA ILE A 881 -25.62 20.40 28.07
C ILE A 881 -26.41 21.70 27.84
N ARG A 882 -27.38 22.02 28.68
CA ARG A 882 -28.17 23.25 28.62
C ARG A 882 -28.23 23.94 29.98
N SER A 883 -28.14 25.27 30.03
CA SER A 883 -28.19 26.03 31.27
C SER A 883 -28.83 27.41 31.08
N ASP A 884 -29.48 27.93 32.11
CA ASP A 884 -29.90 29.34 32.19
C ASP A 884 -28.86 30.23 32.92
N CYS A 885 -27.78 29.62 33.41
CA CYS A 885 -26.68 30.26 34.15
C CYS A 885 -25.32 30.01 33.48
N THR A 886 -24.60 31.08 33.19
CA THR A 886 -23.29 31.05 32.48
C THR A 886 -22.20 30.32 33.27
N GLU A 887 -22.15 30.53 34.59
CA GLU A 887 -21.12 29.91 35.45
C GLU A 887 -21.30 28.39 35.57
N HIS A 888 -22.54 27.93 35.74
CA HIS A 888 -22.86 26.50 35.80
C HIS A 888 -22.55 25.79 34.48
N PHE A 889 -22.77 26.48 33.36
CA PHE A 889 -22.52 25.96 32.02
C PHE A 889 -21.03 25.71 31.76
N ILE A 890 -20.16 26.66 32.12
CA ILE A 890 -18.71 26.54 31.95
C ILE A 890 -18.19 25.39 32.81
N ARG A 891 -18.56 25.36 34.09
CA ARG A 891 -18.08 24.35 35.04
C ARG A 891 -18.51 22.93 34.65
N ALA A 892 -19.77 22.75 34.23
CA ALA A 892 -20.25 21.46 33.74
C ALA A 892 -19.54 21.01 32.46
N THR A 893 -19.24 21.93 31.54
CA THR A 893 -18.56 21.61 30.28
C THR A 893 -17.11 21.22 30.49
N THR A 894 -16.38 21.87 31.40
CA THR A 894 -14.98 21.54 31.72
C THR A 894 -14.86 20.15 32.33
N ILE A 895 -15.62 19.86 33.38
CA ILE A 895 -15.56 18.57 34.10
C ILE A 895 -15.85 17.40 33.15
N LEU A 896 -16.88 17.54 32.31
CA LEU A 896 -17.25 16.50 31.34
C LEU A 896 -16.24 16.33 30.20
N THR A 897 -15.50 17.38 29.85
CA THR A 897 -14.46 17.31 28.81
C THR A 897 -13.23 16.56 29.34
N ASP A 898 -12.85 16.79 30.59
CA ASP A 898 -11.67 16.16 31.20
C ASP A 898 -11.88 14.64 31.37
N THR A 899 -13.06 14.20 31.82
CA THR A 899 -13.39 12.77 31.94
C THR A 899 -13.37 12.04 30.60
N LEU A 900 -13.81 12.68 29.51
CA LEU A 900 -13.82 12.07 28.18
C LEU A 900 -12.42 11.91 27.57
N ASN A 901 -11.44 12.70 28.02
CA ASN A 901 -10.10 12.71 27.45
C ASN A 901 -9.16 11.62 28.00
N GLY A 902 -9.47 11.02 29.15
CA GLY A 902 -8.73 9.89 29.74
C GLY A 902 -7.28 10.21 30.15
N ASP A 903 -6.54 9.18 30.56
CA ASP A 903 -5.15 9.34 31.00
C ASP A 903 -4.17 9.39 29.83
N LYS A 904 -3.16 10.24 29.96
CA LYS A 904 -2.16 10.51 28.92
C LYS A 904 -0.81 9.87 29.27
N ILE A 905 -0.29 9.01 28.39
CA ILE A 905 1.12 8.60 28.38
C ILE A 905 1.83 9.40 27.29
N ASP A 906 2.81 10.21 27.68
CA ASP A 906 3.61 10.99 26.73
C ASP A 906 4.81 10.17 26.26
N CYS A 907 4.77 9.70 25.01
CA CYS A 907 5.80 8.85 24.45
C CYS A 907 7.08 9.61 24.10
N LYS A 908 7.10 10.95 24.19
CA LYS A 908 8.30 11.77 23.96
C LYS A 908 9.31 11.66 25.11
N ILE A 909 8.87 11.14 26.26
CA ILE A 909 9.68 11.09 27.48
C ILE A 909 10.83 10.07 27.36
N SER A 910 10.67 9.02 26.55
CA SER A 910 11.70 7.98 26.38
C SER A 910 11.59 7.25 25.04
N LYS A 911 12.73 6.90 24.43
CA LYS A 911 12.80 6.03 23.23
C LYS A 911 12.14 4.67 23.42
N VAL A 912 12.10 4.16 24.65
CA VAL A 912 11.39 2.91 25.00
C VAL A 912 9.88 3.08 24.85
N LEU A 913 9.35 4.26 25.20
CA LEU A 913 7.92 4.57 25.09
C LEU A 913 7.48 4.88 23.65
N GLU A 914 8.42 5.20 22.73
CA GLU A 914 8.14 5.31 21.29
C GLU A 914 7.79 3.96 20.66
N ILE A 915 8.22 2.83 21.24
CA ILE A 915 7.87 1.48 20.78
C ILE A 915 6.35 1.27 20.82
N LEU A 916 5.66 1.89 21.78
CA LEU A 916 4.19 1.90 21.88
C LEU A 916 3.50 2.60 20.70
N LEU A 917 4.25 3.29 19.84
CA LEU A 917 3.80 3.92 18.60
C LEU A 917 4.46 3.23 17.39
N THR A 918 4.50 1.89 17.38
CA THR A 918 4.96 1.11 16.22
C THR A 918 3.87 0.14 15.76
N ASN A 919 3.85 -0.17 14.45
CA ASN A 919 2.84 -1.05 13.86
C ASN A 919 2.81 -2.49 14.45
N PRO A 920 3.95 -3.12 14.82
CA PRO A 920 3.95 -4.48 15.36
C PRO A 920 3.27 -4.59 16.75
N VAL A 921 3.32 -3.53 17.56
CA VAL A 921 2.84 -3.51 18.96
C VAL A 921 1.32 -3.30 19.07
N LYS A 922 0.67 -3.08 17.92
CA LYS A 922 -0.77 -2.82 17.84
C LYS A 922 -1.61 -4.01 18.30
N ASP A 923 -1.14 -5.23 18.07
CA ASP A 923 -1.88 -6.45 18.45
C ASP A 923 -1.72 -6.74 19.95
N ASP A 924 -0.53 -6.45 20.51
CA ASP A 924 -0.26 -6.56 21.95
C ASP A 924 -1.05 -5.53 22.78
N LEU A 925 -1.14 -4.28 22.31
CA LEU A 925 -1.98 -3.26 22.94
C LEU A 925 -3.47 -3.60 22.86
N GLN A 926 -3.92 -4.30 21.81
CA GLN A 926 -5.30 -4.81 21.73
C GLN A 926 -5.55 -5.96 22.71
N ALA A 927 -4.56 -6.82 22.95
CA ALA A 927 -4.63 -7.84 24.01
C ALA A 927 -4.72 -7.19 25.39
N ILE A 928 -3.84 -6.22 25.71
CA ILE A 928 -3.89 -5.48 26.97
C ILE A 928 -5.23 -4.75 27.15
N GLN A 929 -5.74 -4.14 26.08
CA GLN A 929 -7.04 -3.47 26.07
C GLN A 929 -8.17 -4.44 26.45
N LYS A 930 -8.14 -5.66 25.91
CA LYS A 930 -9.13 -6.71 26.20
C LYS A 930 -9.01 -7.23 27.64
N ASP A 931 -7.80 -7.44 28.12
CA ASP A 931 -7.54 -8.02 29.44
C ASP A 931 -7.81 -7.05 30.60
N THR A 932 -7.67 -5.75 30.34
CA THR A 932 -7.86 -4.69 31.35
C THR A 932 -9.23 -4.02 31.28
N GLY A 933 -10.05 -4.34 30.27
CA GLY A 933 -11.35 -3.71 30.06
C GLY A 933 -11.24 -2.19 29.84
N THR A 934 -10.16 -1.74 29.18
CA THR A 934 -9.91 -0.33 28.86
C THR A 934 -10.12 -0.06 27.36
N VAL A 935 -9.98 1.18 26.92
CA VAL A 935 -9.81 1.56 25.51
C VAL A 935 -8.50 2.32 25.40
N ILE A 936 -7.58 1.85 24.56
CA ILE A 936 -6.25 2.43 24.38
C ILE A 936 -6.15 3.02 22.98
N ASN A 937 -5.94 4.33 22.89
CA ASN A 937 -5.87 5.07 21.62
C ASN A 937 -4.46 5.61 21.40
N GLN A 938 -3.82 5.23 20.29
CA GLN A 938 -2.52 5.77 19.88
C GLN A 938 -2.72 7.05 19.05
N ASP A 939 -2.22 8.18 19.56
CA ASP A 939 -2.17 9.47 18.88
C ASP A 939 -0.76 9.70 18.33
N TRP A 940 -0.57 9.20 17.11
CA TRP A 940 0.67 9.29 16.35
C TRP A 940 1.10 10.73 16.06
N LYS A 941 0.15 11.66 15.89
CA LYS A 941 0.46 13.07 15.58
C LYS A 941 1.06 13.80 16.78
N ASN A 942 0.62 13.44 17.98
CA ASN A 942 1.05 14.09 19.22
C ASN A 942 2.11 13.31 20.01
N HIS A 943 2.44 12.08 19.57
CA HIS A 943 3.28 11.09 20.28
C HIS A 943 2.74 10.74 21.67
N VAL A 944 1.47 10.36 21.71
CA VAL A 944 0.75 10.15 22.96
C VAL A 944 -0.09 8.88 22.87
N VAL A 945 -0.09 8.08 23.92
CA VAL A 945 -1.04 6.98 24.08
C VAL A 945 -2.06 7.39 25.15
N ARG A 946 -3.35 7.33 24.82
CA ARG A 946 -4.46 7.64 25.74
C ARG A 946 -5.12 6.36 26.23
N ILE A 947 -5.40 6.29 27.54
CA ILE A 947 -6.07 5.16 28.18
C ILE A 947 -7.39 5.65 28.78
N HIS A 948 -8.48 5.04 28.34
CA HIS A 948 -9.84 5.33 28.79
C HIS A 948 -10.42 4.12 29.54
N GLY A 949 -11.09 4.38 30.66
CA GLY A 949 -11.70 3.36 31.52
C GLY A 949 -11.79 3.87 32.95
N SER A 950 -12.33 3.05 33.86
CA SER A 950 -12.36 3.38 35.29
C SER A 950 -10.93 3.62 35.82
N GLU A 951 -10.80 4.39 36.90
CA GLU A 951 -9.52 4.69 37.53
C GLU A 951 -8.72 3.39 37.84
N ALA A 952 -9.39 2.37 38.37
CA ALA A 952 -8.78 1.07 38.64
C ALA A 952 -8.29 0.34 37.36
N ASN A 953 -9.08 0.37 36.28
CA ASN A 953 -8.71 -0.29 35.02
C ASN A 953 -7.59 0.45 34.28
N ARG A 954 -7.58 1.79 34.35
CA ARG A 954 -6.49 2.62 33.80
C ARG A 954 -5.15 2.28 34.47
N GLU A 955 -5.14 2.10 35.79
CA GLU A 955 -3.93 1.71 36.51
C GLU A 955 -3.46 0.27 36.18
N LEU A 956 -4.38 -0.67 35.99
CA LEU A 956 -4.04 -2.02 35.53
C LEU A 956 -3.43 -2.03 34.12
N ALA A 957 -4.00 -1.23 33.20
CA ALA A 957 -3.47 -1.07 31.86
C ALA A 957 -2.06 -0.46 31.85
N LYS A 958 -1.80 0.58 32.67
CA LYS A 958 -0.46 1.16 32.80
C LYS A 958 0.57 0.13 33.29
N ARG A 959 0.22 -0.73 34.25
CA ARG A 959 1.12 -1.80 34.74
C ARG A 959 1.39 -2.87 33.68
N ALA A 960 0.37 -3.28 32.94
CA ALA A 960 0.52 -4.26 31.86
C ALA A 960 1.39 -3.73 30.71
N ILE A 961 1.22 -2.44 30.35
CA ILE A 961 2.05 -1.77 29.36
C ILE A 961 3.52 -1.71 29.81
N ASN A 962 3.78 -1.36 31.08
CA ASN A 962 5.16 -1.34 31.60
C ASN A 962 5.80 -2.74 31.57
N LYS A 963 5.04 -3.79 31.94
CA LYS A 963 5.52 -5.17 31.85
C LYS A 963 5.88 -5.60 30.42
N PHE A 964 5.04 -5.25 29.44
CA PHE A 964 5.31 -5.51 28.02
C PHE A 964 6.60 -4.85 27.53
N LEU A 965 6.86 -3.62 27.97
CA LEU A 965 8.08 -2.89 27.64
C LEU A 965 9.32 -3.56 28.25
N ASP A 966 9.23 -4.06 29.48
CA ASP A 966 10.32 -4.78 30.14
C ASP A 966 10.62 -6.14 29.45
N ASP A 967 9.59 -6.88 29.05
CA ASP A 967 9.72 -8.16 28.33
C ASP A 967 10.33 -7.97 26.92
N SER A 968 10.04 -6.85 26.25
CA SER A 968 10.59 -6.53 24.93
C SER A 968 12.08 -6.17 24.95
N ILE A 969 12.58 -5.67 26.08
CA ILE A 969 14.00 -5.31 26.27
C ILE A 969 14.86 -6.57 26.56
N THR A 970 14.25 -7.66 27.03
CA THR A 970 14.99 -8.86 27.46
C THR A 970 15.23 -9.90 26.36
N SER A 971 14.59 -9.80 25.18
CA SER A 971 14.77 -10.73 24.04
C SER A 971 15.53 -10.09 22.86
N ASN A 972 16.86 -10.01 22.92
CA ASN A 972 17.76 -9.53 21.85
C ASN A 972 17.81 -10.49 20.61
N SER A 973 16.70 -10.70 19.89
CA SER A 973 16.73 -11.48 18.64
C SER A 973 15.95 -10.83 17.52
N HIS A 974 16.64 -10.56 16.41
CA HIS A 974 16.04 -10.00 15.20
C HIS A 974 16.37 -10.86 13.97
N SER A 975 15.52 -10.75 12.93
CA SER A 975 15.72 -11.45 11.66
C SER A 975 16.45 -10.56 10.65
N TRP A 976 17.46 -11.12 10.00
CA TRP A 976 18.31 -10.46 9.00
C TRP A 976 18.76 -11.46 7.93
N GLN A 977 19.46 -10.98 6.89
CA GLN A 977 19.83 -11.83 5.75
C GLN A 977 21.22 -11.50 5.19
N ILE A 978 21.91 -12.51 4.67
CA ILE A 978 23.19 -12.38 3.95
C ILE A 978 23.00 -12.81 2.50
N GLN A 979 23.35 -11.92 1.58
CA GLN A 979 23.46 -12.25 0.16
C GLN A 979 24.80 -12.96 -0.11
N LEU A 980 24.76 -14.22 -0.53
CA LEU A 980 25.95 -15.02 -0.84
C LEU A 980 26.41 -14.87 -2.30
N ARG A 981 25.73 -14.02 -3.08
CA ARG A 981 25.99 -13.76 -4.50
C ARG A 981 26.00 -12.26 -4.81
N GLY A 982 26.99 -11.80 -5.56
CA GLY A 982 27.12 -10.40 -5.98
C GLY A 982 28.49 -10.14 -6.62
N PRO A 983 28.74 -8.94 -7.15
CA PRO A 983 29.98 -8.61 -7.86
C PRO A 983 31.25 -8.83 -7.02
N ASN A 984 31.13 -8.78 -5.68
CA ASN A 984 32.25 -8.94 -4.73
C ASN A 984 32.25 -10.28 -3.97
N LYS A 985 31.51 -11.30 -4.43
CA LYS A 985 31.45 -12.63 -3.74
C LYS A 985 32.03 -13.75 -4.63
N PRO A 986 32.93 -14.60 -4.11
CA PRO A 986 33.55 -15.66 -4.91
C PRO A 986 32.57 -16.80 -5.22
N ARG A 987 32.80 -17.46 -6.37
CA ARG A 987 32.02 -18.63 -6.79
C ARG A 987 32.17 -19.78 -5.79
N GLY A 988 31.09 -20.52 -5.54
CA GLY A 988 31.12 -21.66 -4.63
C GLY A 988 31.12 -21.31 -3.14
N LEU A 989 30.87 -20.04 -2.76
CA LEU A 989 30.79 -19.62 -1.36
C LEU A 989 29.79 -20.46 -0.54
N LEU A 990 28.61 -20.76 -1.10
CA LEU A 990 27.62 -21.62 -0.45
C LEU A 990 28.17 -23.04 -0.20
N LYS A 991 28.92 -23.60 -1.16
CA LYS A 991 29.56 -24.90 -1.03
C LYS A 991 30.65 -24.87 0.06
N ALA A 992 31.47 -23.83 0.11
CA ALA A 992 32.47 -23.65 1.15
C ALA A 992 31.84 -23.57 2.55
N LEU A 993 30.72 -22.84 2.69
CA LEU A 993 29.96 -22.78 3.95
C LEU A 993 29.44 -24.16 4.37
N PHE A 994 28.90 -24.96 3.45
CA PHE A 994 28.42 -26.31 3.77
C PHE A 994 29.54 -27.28 4.12
N ILE A 995 30.69 -27.19 3.44
CA ILE A 995 31.87 -27.99 3.78
C ILE A 995 32.36 -27.65 5.19
N ARG A 996 32.42 -26.35 5.53
CA ARG A 996 32.94 -25.88 6.83
C ARG A 996 31.98 -26.14 7.99
N PHE A 997 30.70 -25.85 7.81
CA PHE A 997 29.69 -25.82 8.88
C PHE A 997 28.70 -26.99 8.84
N GLY A 998 28.84 -27.90 7.88
CA GLY A 998 27.97 -29.03 7.67
C GLY A 998 26.79 -28.71 6.75
N VAL A 999 26.18 -29.77 6.21
CA VAL A 999 25.13 -29.71 5.18
C VAL A 999 23.88 -28.94 5.64
N ASN A 1000 23.59 -28.94 6.93
CA ASN A 1000 22.47 -28.18 7.52
C ASN A 1000 22.92 -26.86 8.17
N LEU A 1001 24.18 -26.45 7.97
CA LEU A 1001 24.80 -25.35 8.71
C LEU A 1001 24.63 -25.47 10.23
N GLN A 1002 24.57 -26.71 10.74
CA GLN A 1002 24.29 -26.98 12.15
C GLN A 1002 25.34 -26.31 13.06
N ARG A 1003 26.60 -26.30 12.63
CA ARG A 1003 27.66 -25.60 13.37
C ARG A 1003 27.53 -24.07 13.39
N LEU A 1004 26.78 -23.47 12.45
CA LEU A 1004 26.38 -22.05 12.55
C LEU A 1004 25.16 -21.88 13.46
N GLN A 1005 24.26 -22.86 13.53
CA GLN A 1005 23.14 -22.86 14.48
C GLN A 1005 23.61 -23.05 15.93
N ASP A 1006 24.73 -23.74 16.14
CA ASP A 1006 25.34 -23.97 17.44
C ASP A 1006 26.02 -22.70 18.03
N ILE A 1007 26.09 -21.59 17.27
CA ILE A 1007 26.61 -20.31 17.77
C ILE A 1007 25.62 -19.73 18.79
N GLY A 1008 26.11 -19.44 19.99
CA GLY A 1008 25.30 -18.81 21.05
C GLY A 1008 24.62 -17.53 20.54
N GLY A 1009 23.30 -17.44 20.68
CA GLY A 1009 22.49 -16.33 20.20
C GLY A 1009 21.85 -16.54 18.82
N VAL A 1010 22.13 -17.64 18.12
CA VAL A 1010 21.43 -18.01 16.88
C VAL A 1010 20.19 -18.86 17.19
N GLN A 1011 19.02 -18.41 16.72
CA GLN A 1011 17.76 -19.13 16.90
C GLN A 1011 17.37 -19.93 15.67
N LYS A 1012 17.60 -19.37 14.47
CA LYS A 1012 17.20 -20.00 13.21
C LYS A 1012 18.11 -19.58 12.07
N ILE A 1013 18.49 -20.55 11.23
CA ILE A 1013 19.20 -20.31 9.97
C ILE A 1013 18.45 -21.06 8.87
N HIS A 1014 18.19 -20.37 7.76
CA HIS A 1014 17.55 -20.93 6.58
C HIS A 1014 18.28 -20.47 5.32
N VAL A 1015 18.55 -21.41 4.40
CA VAL A 1015 19.19 -21.12 3.11
C VAL A 1015 18.11 -21.09 2.03
N GLU A 1016 18.00 -19.95 1.35
CA GLU A 1016 17.17 -19.83 0.15
C GLU A 1016 18.02 -20.05 -1.10
N PHE A 1017 18.05 -21.30 -1.59
CA PHE A 1017 18.90 -21.74 -2.72
C PHE A 1017 18.66 -20.99 -4.03
N ARG A 1018 17.44 -20.48 -4.26
CA ARG A 1018 17.09 -19.79 -5.52
C ARG A 1018 17.82 -18.46 -5.68
N TRP A 1019 18.00 -17.75 -4.57
CA TRP A 1019 18.59 -16.40 -4.51
C TRP A 1019 19.93 -16.36 -3.79
N HIS A 1020 20.42 -17.50 -3.30
CA HIS A 1020 21.65 -17.63 -2.52
C HIS A 1020 21.63 -16.70 -1.31
N VAL A 1021 20.51 -16.70 -0.58
CA VAL A 1021 20.31 -15.87 0.62
C VAL A 1021 20.34 -16.74 1.85
N LEU A 1022 21.14 -16.36 2.84
CA LEU A 1022 21.09 -16.93 4.18
C LEU A 1022 20.17 -16.06 5.03
N LYS A 1023 18.98 -16.56 5.39
CA LYS A 1023 18.06 -15.90 6.32
C LYS A 1023 18.36 -16.37 7.73
N ILE A 1024 18.61 -15.43 8.64
CA ILE A 1024 19.10 -15.71 9.98
C ILE A 1024 18.23 -14.98 10.99
N GLN A 1025 17.97 -15.63 12.12
CA GLN A 1025 17.41 -15.02 13.32
C GLN A 1025 18.42 -15.20 14.43
N SER A 1026 19.01 -14.10 14.90
CA SER A 1026 20.06 -14.14 15.91
C SER A 1026 20.15 -12.84 16.72
N SER A 1027 20.95 -12.87 17.78
CA SER A 1027 21.48 -11.68 18.45
C SER A 1027 22.53 -10.95 17.60
N ASP A 1028 22.84 -9.71 17.96
CA ASP A 1028 23.83 -8.86 17.28
C ASP A 1028 25.26 -9.46 17.36
N GLU A 1029 25.63 -10.02 18.52
CA GLU A 1029 26.93 -10.69 18.73
C GLU A 1029 27.11 -11.92 17.82
N ALA A 1030 26.04 -12.69 17.66
CA ALA A 1030 26.02 -13.83 16.74
C ALA A 1030 26.08 -13.36 15.28
N GLN A 1031 25.45 -12.24 14.93
CA GLN A 1031 25.49 -11.66 13.60
C GLN A 1031 26.90 -11.26 13.17
N GLU A 1032 27.65 -10.56 14.02
CA GLU A 1032 29.05 -10.21 13.74
C GLU A 1032 29.91 -11.46 13.53
N THR A 1033 29.73 -12.47 14.37
CA THR A 1033 30.46 -13.74 14.27
C THR A 1033 30.19 -14.46 12.95
N ILE A 1034 28.92 -14.53 12.54
CA ILE A 1034 28.53 -15.15 11.28
C ILE A 1034 29.10 -14.38 10.08
N ASN A 1035 29.03 -13.04 10.07
CA ASN A 1035 29.58 -12.23 9.00
C ASN A 1035 31.09 -12.45 8.84
N ARG A 1036 31.84 -12.50 9.95
CA ARG A 1036 33.28 -12.83 9.95
C ARG A 1036 33.57 -14.20 9.34
N TYR A 1037 32.79 -15.23 9.68
CA TYR A 1037 32.96 -16.56 9.09
C TYR A 1037 32.68 -16.59 7.59
N VAL A 1038 31.69 -15.84 7.13
CA VAL A 1038 31.39 -15.71 5.69
C VAL A 1038 32.56 -15.00 4.97
N GLU A 1039 33.11 -13.95 5.55
CA GLU A 1039 34.30 -13.25 5.00
C GLU A 1039 35.54 -14.13 4.96
N GLU A 1040 35.81 -14.92 5.99
CA GLU A 1040 36.91 -15.90 5.99
C GLU A 1040 36.75 -16.90 4.85
N CYS A 1041 35.54 -17.44 4.63
CA CYS A 1041 35.28 -18.34 3.50
C CYS A 1041 35.45 -17.65 2.15
N CYS A 1042 35.15 -16.34 2.06
CA CYS A 1042 35.40 -15.57 0.84
C CYS A 1042 36.91 -15.45 0.53
N LYS A 1043 37.76 -15.32 1.56
CA LYS A 1043 39.22 -15.20 1.40
C LYS A 1043 39.89 -16.51 0.95
N THR A 1044 39.28 -17.66 1.24
CA THR A 1044 39.83 -18.98 0.91
C THR A 1044 39.50 -19.49 -0.50
N LEU A 1045 38.61 -18.81 -1.22
CA LEU A 1045 38.16 -19.23 -2.56
C LEU A 1045 38.88 -18.44 -3.67
N PRO A 1046 39.16 -19.04 -4.84
CA PRO A 1046 39.78 -18.34 -5.97
C PRO A 1046 38.92 -17.15 -6.42
N GLN A 1047 39.54 -15.97 -6.51
CA GLN A 1047 38.92 -14.77 -7.07
C GLN A 1047 39.10 -14.76 -8.59
N GLU A 1048 38.35 -15.58 -9.32
CA GLU A 1048 38.30 -15.47 -10.78
C GLU A 1048 37.00 -14.78 -11.22
N SER A 1049 37.14 -13.52 -11.59
CA SER A 1049 36.11 -12.76 -12.30
C SER A 1049 36.52 -12.71 -13.77
N PRO A 1050 35.74 -13.27 -14.72
CA PRO A 1050 35.85 -12.82 -16.09
C PRO A 1050 35.39 -11.37 -16.10
N HIS A 1051 36.30 -10.50 -16.49
CA HIS A 1051 36.11 -9.07 -16.63
C HIS A 1051 34.82 -8.75 -17.40
N LEU A 1052 33.86 -8.12 -16.72
CA LEU A 1052 33.05 -7.08 -17.32
C LEU A 1052 33.45 -5.80 -16.59
N HIS A 1053 34.42 -5.10 -17.18
CA HIS A 1053 34.72 -3.73 -16.79
C HIS A 1053 33.44 -2.90 -16.95
N SER A 1054 32.79 -2.57 -15.84
CA SER A 1054 32.03 -1.33 -15.70
C SER A 1054 32.85 -0.38 -14.82
N ASN A 1055 34.01 0.03 -15.33
CA ASN A 1055 34.62 1.29 -14.90
C ASN A 1055 33.75 2.42 -15.46
N ASP A 1056 32.66 2.72 -14.75
CA ASP A 1056 31.94 3.99 -14.76
C ASP A 1056 30.83 3.92 -13.71
N GLN A 1057 31.19 3.60 -12.46
CA GLN A 1057 30.39 4.13 -11.36
C GLN A 1057 30.75 5.60 -11.26
N SER A 1058 30.03 6.43 -12.01
CA SER A 1058 30.04 7.88 -11.80
C SER A 1058 29.76 8.11 -10.32
N GLN A 1059 30.76 8.55 -9.56
CA GLN A 1059 30.58 8.97 -8.18
C GLN A 1059 29.45 10.01 -8.18
N LEU A 1060 28.36 9.70 -7.49
CA LEU A 1060 27.22 10.60 -7.39
C LEU A 1060 27.64 11.74 -6.47
N THR A 1061 27.81 12.94 -7.01
CA THR A 1061 28.12 14.14 -6.24
C THR A 1061 26.84 14.90 -5.93
N CYS A 1062 26.69 15.32 -4.67
CA CYS A 1062 25.54 16.12 -4.26
C CYS A 1062 25.65 17.54 -4.85
N GLY A 1063 24.65 17.99 -5.61
CA GLY A 1063 24.67 19.33 -6.24
C GLY A 1063 24.60 20.54 -5.30
N ILE A 1064 24.55 20.32 -3.97
CA ILE A 1064 24.53 21.38 -2.95
C ILE A 1064 25.86 21.44 -2.19
N CYS A 1065 26.29 20.33 -1.59
CA CYS A 1065 27.53 20.29 -0.82
C CYS A 1065 28.76 19.89 -1.66
N LEU A 1066 28.55 19.38 -2.88
CA LEU A 1066 29.56 18.87 -3.80
C LEU A 1066 30.38 17.69 -3.23
N CYS A 1067 29.91 17.05 -2.15
CA CYS A 1067 30.51 15.85 -1.60
C CYS A 1067 30.09 14.60 -2.38
N ASP A 1068 30.97 13.59 -2.36
CA ASP A 1068 30.66 12.24 -2.83
C ASP A 1068 29.61 11.62 -1.93
N VAL A 1069 28.56 11.07 -2.56
CA VAL A 1069 27.46 10.44 -1.85
C VAL A 1069 27.73 8.94 -1.80
N ASP A 1070 28.24 8.45 -0.67
CA ASP A 1070 28.52 7.02 -0.46
C ASP A 1070 27.22 6.21 -0.49
N GLY A 1071 27.16 5.20 -1.36
CA GLY A 1071 25.95 4.48 -1.82
C GLY A 1071 25.14 3.67 -0.80
N THR A 1072 25.13 4.03 0.48
CA THR A 1072 24.14 3.51 1.43
C THR A 1072 22.80 4.24 1.21
N ALA A 1073 21.75 3.48 0.86
CA ALA A 1073 20.45 4.00 0.42
C ALA A 1073 19.68 4.87 1.46
N ALA A 1074 20.23 5.09 2.65
CA ALA A 1074 19.58 5.83 3.72
C ALA A 1074 19.69 7.37 3.57
N ASP A 1075 20.77 7.86 2.95
CA ASP A 1075 21.10 9.30 2.96
C ASP A 1075 20.95 9.99 1.60
N VAL A 1076 20.77 9.23 0.51
CA VAL A 1076 20.60 9.77 -0.85
C VAL A 1076 19.13 10.04 -1.17
N TYR A 1077 18.83 11.24 -1.64
CA TYR A 1077 17.51 11.59 -2.16
C TYR A 1077 17.59 12.03 -3.63
N ARG A 1078 16.76 11.42 -4.48
CA ARG A 1078 16.60 11.85 -5.88
C ARG A 1078 15.33 12.68 -6.04
N LEU A 1079 15.46 13.88 -6.61
CA LEU A 1079 14.32 14.75 -6.88
C LEU A 1079 13.30 14.05 -7.79
N ALA A 1080 12.03 14.17 -7.44
CA ALA A 1080 10.93 13.42 -8.03
C ALA A 1080 10.80 13.64 -9.53
N CYS A 1081 11.03 14.86 -10.04
CA CYS A 1081 10.89 15.18 -11.47
C CYS A 1081 12.18 14.94 -12.30
N CYS A 1082 13.31 15.55 -11.90
CA CYS A 1082 14.55 15.51 -12.70
C CYS A 1082 15.45 14.31 -12.38
N GLY A 1083 15.25 13.61 -11.25
CA GLY A 1083 16.05 12.44 -10.87
C GLY A 1083 17.47 12.73 -10.36
N HIS A 1084 17.89 14.01 -10.28
CA HIS A 1084 19.18 14.40 -9.70
C HIS A 1084 19.27 14.01 -8.23
N ALA A 1085 20.43 13.50 -7.83
CA ALA A 1085 20.70 13.00 -6.49
C ALA A 1085 21.31 14.09 -5.59
N TYR A 1086 20.94 14.06 -4.32
CA TYR A 1086 21.43 14.95 -3.27
C TYR A 1086 21.53 14.20 -1.94
N ASP A 1087 22.34 14.72 -1.02
CA ASP A 1087 22.20 14.38 0.38
C ASP A 1087 20.85 14.87 0.89
N LYS A 1088 20.09 13.97 1.52
CA LYS A 1088 18.76 14.26 2.04
C LYS A 1088 18.78 15.45 3.01
N SER A 1089 19.80 15.57 3.84
CA SER A 1089 19.99 16.67 4.79
C SER A 1089 20.20 18.02 4.08
N CYS A 1090 20.95 18.06 2.98
CA CYS A 1090 21.20 19.27 2.20
C CYS A 1090 19.91 19.82 1.58
N VAL A 1091 19.07 18.97 0.98
CA VAL A 1091 17.79 19.44 0.40
C VAL A 1091 16.84 19.91 1.51
N ILE A 1092 16.78 19.21 2.65
CA ILE A 1092 15.97 19.65 3.79
C ILE A 1092 16.43 21.02 4.31
N GLN A 1093 17.73 21.29 4.35
CA GLN A 1093 18.25 22.60 4.73
C GLN A 1093 17.85 23.70 3.74
N GLN A 1094 17.94 23.43 2.43
CA GLN A 1094 17.45 24.35 1.40
C GLN A 1094 15.95 24.67 1.60
N LEU A 1095 15.13 23.67 1.94
CA LEU A 1095 13.70 23.84 2.21
C LEU A 1095 13.41 24.60 3.51
N LYS A 1096 14.34 24.66 4.47
CA LYS A 1096 14.18 25.41 5.73
C LYS A 1096 14.45 26.91 5.60
N SER A 1097 15.22 27.31 4.59
CA SER A 1097 15.48 28.71 4.21
C SER A 1097 15.10 28.94 2.74
N PRO A 1098 13.81 28.82 2.39
CA PRO A 1098 13.37 28.74 1.00
C PRO A 1098 13.51 30.10 0.30
N ASP A 1099 13.99 30.06 -0.95
CA ASP A 1099 13.89 31.14 -1.93
C ASP A 1099 12.95 30.68 -3.05
N PHE A 1100 11.85 31.39 -3.26
CA PHE A 1100 10.78 30.95 -4.18
C PHE A 1100 10.98 31.56 -5.57
N PRO A 1101 10.77 30.79 -6.66
CA PRO A 1101 10.34 29.39 -6.70
C PRO A 1101 11.49 28.39 -6.45
N LEU A 1102 11.17 27.30 -5.73
CA LEU A 1102 12.12 26.25 -5.39
C LEU A 1102 12.49 25.41 -6.62
N LYS A 1103 13.78 25.43 -6.98
CA LYS A 1103 14.33 24.72 -8.15
C LYS A 1103 15.52 23.83 -7.84
N CYS A 1104 15.77 22.90 -8.76
CA CYS A 1104 16.98 22.09 -8.79
C CYS A 1104 18.22 22.99 -8.91
N VAL A 1105 19.28 22.66 -8.17
CA VAL A 1105 20.51 23.48 -8.09
C VAL A 1105 21.63 22.92 -8.97
N THR A 1106 21.43 21.71 -9.54
CA THR A 1106 22.41 21.09 -10.44
C THR A 1106 22.61 21.93 -11.71
N GLU A 1107 23.86 22.05 -12.16
CA GLU A 1107 24.20 22.84 -13.35
C GLU A 1107 23.34 22.43 -14.55
N ARG A 1108 22.79 23.44 -15.26
CA ARG A 1108 21.93 23.29 -16.44
C ARG A 1108 20.57 22.61 -16.20
N CYS A 1109 20.14 22.42 -14.94
CA CYS A 1109 18.80 21.97 -14.61
C CYS A 1109 17.91 23.13 -14.15
N GLU A 1110 16.84 23.43 -14.87
CA GLU A 1110 15.85 24.46 -14.51
C GLU A 1110 14.54 23.89 -13.93
N GLU A 1111 14.53 22.59 -13.60
CA GLU A 1111 13.33 21.92 -13.09
C GLU A 1111 12.95 22.40 -11.68
N LEU A 1112 11.69 22.76 -11.50
CA LEU A 1112 11.11 23.15 -10.22
C LEU A 1112 10.75 21.91 -9.38
N LEU A 1113 10.89 22.00 -8.06
CA LEU A 1113 10.50 20.92 -7.14
C LEU A 1113 8.99 20.66 -7.22
N VAL A 1114 8.58 19.40 -7.23
CA VAL A 1114 7.16 19.01 -7.32
C VAL A 1114 6.60 18.68 -5.94
N TRP A 1115 5.26 18.61 -5.82
CA TRP A 1115 4.61 18.31 -4.54
C TRP A 1115 5.15 17.05 -3.85
N ARG A 1116 5.50 16.04 -4.66
CA ARG A 1116 6.03 14.78 -4.17
C ARG A 1116 7.36 14.93 -3.44
N ASP A 1117 8.20 15.88 -3.83
CA ASP A 1117 9.45 16.21 -3.14
C ASP A 1117 9.16 16.70 -1.72
N PHE A 1118 8.23 17.64 -1.57
CA PHE A 1118 7.83 18.16 -0.27
C PHE A 1118 7.19 17.07 0.61
N GLN A 1119 6.42 16.16 0.00
CA GLN A 1119 5.80 15.06 0.72
C GLN A 1119 6.84 14.08 1.29
N ASN A 1120 7.89 13.78 0.52
CA ASN A 1120 8.89 12.78 0.87
C ASN A 1120 9.99 13.33 1.79
N LEU A 1121 10.33 14.61 1.68
CA LEU A 1121 11.41 15.24 2.43
C LEU A 1121 10.96 15.89 3.74
N LEU A 1122 9.73 16.40 3.81
CA LEU A 1122 9.25 17.20 4.94
C LEU A 1122 8.09 16.52 5.66
N ASN A 1123 8.12 16.55 7.00
CA ASN A 1123 6.98 16.14 7.80
C ASN A 1123 5.84 17.19 7.75
N GLU A 1124 4.66 16.85 8.28
CA GLU A 1124 3.48 17.73 8.25
C GLU A 1124 3.72 19.12 8.86
N ARG A 1125 4.55 19.22 9.92
CA ARG A 1125 4.89 20.50 10.55
C ARG A 1125 5.82 21.33 9.69
N GLU A 1126 6.84 20.71 9.10
CA GLU A 1126 7.81 21.37 8.23
C GLU A 1126 7.15 21.84 6.93
N ARG A 1127 6.24 21.06 6.33
CA ARG A 1127 5.43 21.50 5.19
C ARG A 1127 4.57 22.72 5.51
N LYS A 1128 3.92 22.73 6.67
CA LYS A 1128 3.16 23.92 7.13
C LYS A 1128 4.06 25.15 7.31
N ARG A 1129 5.29 25.00 7.82
CA ARG A 1129 6.24 26.12 7.89
C ARG A 1129 6.60 26.63 6.51
N LEU A 1130 6.88 25.74 5.56
CA LEU A 1130 7.12 26.10 4.17
C LEU A 1130 5.89 26.81 3.56
N ALA A 1131 4.67 26.36 3.90
CA ALA A 1131 3.40 26.97 3.50
C ALA A 1131 3.28 28.42 3.94
N PHE A 1132 3.65 28.70 5.19
CA PHE A 1132 3.63 30.07 5.71
C PHE A 1132 4.68 30.94 5.03
N SER A 1133 5.87 30.44 4.75
CA SER A 1133 6.89 31.19 3.98
C SER A 1133 6.41 31.49 2.54
N ALA A 1134 5.79 30.52 1.87
CA ALA A 1134 5.22 30.69 0.53
C ALA A 1134 4.04 31.69 0.54
N LEU A 1135 3.19 31.64 1.57
CA LEU A 1135 2.11 32.60 1.78
C LEU A 1135 2.65 34.01 2.02
N ASP A 1136 3.72 34.15 2.79
CA ASP A 1136 4.34 35.44 3.08
C ASP A 1136 4.85 36.12 1.80
N GLU A 1137 5.50 35.34 0.93
CA GLU A 1137 5.94 35.81 -0.39
C GLU A 1137 4.75 36.19 -1.29
N TYR A 1138 3.69 35.37 -1.30
CA TYR A 1138 2.48 35.66 -2.05
C TYR A 1138 1.77 36.95 -1.58
N VAL A 1139 1.68 37.17 -0.27
CA VAL A 1139 1.05 38.37 0.32
C VAL A 1139 1.88 39.62 0.02
N LYS A 1140 3.22 39.53 0.08
CA LYS A 1140 4.12 40.64 -0.32
C LYS A 1140 3.95 41.02 -1.78
N GLY A 1141 3.78 40.02 -2.65
CA GLY A 1141 3.54 40.23 -4.09
C GLY A 1141 2.13 40.75 -4.42
N ASN A 1142 1.13 40.54 -3.55
CA ASN A 1142 -0.29 40.82 -3.83
C ASN A 1142 -1.01 41.66 -2.75
N PRO A 1143 -0.47 42.83 -2.32
CA PRO A 1143 -0.97 43.59 -1.18
C PRO A 1143 -2.35 44.24 -1.38
N GLU A 1144 -2.78 44.38 -2.64
CA GLU A 1144 -4.07 44.93 -3.07
C GLU A 1144 -5.20 43.87 -3.06
N ILE A 1145 -4.84 42.58 -3.01
CA ILE A 1145 -5.78 41.46 -3.09
C ILE A 1145 -5.92 40.80 -1.72
N VAL A 1146 -4.82 40.65 -0.98
CA VAL A 1146 -4.78 39.94 0.30
C VAL A 1146 -3.86 40.65 1.29
N ARG A 1147 -4.25 40.64 2.57
CA ARG A 1147 -3.40 41.12 3.68
C ARG A 1147 -3.48 40.20 4.89
N TYR A 1148 -2.46 40.27 5.73
CA TYR A 1148 -2.48 39.64 7.05
C TYR A 1148 -3.45 40.35 8.00
N CYS A 1149 -4.05 39.55 8.87
CA CYS A 1149 -4.77 39.99 10.04
C CYS A 1149 -3.86 40.91 10.88
N PRO A 1150 -4.30 42.12 11.25
CA PRO A 1150 -3.50 43.08 11.99
C PRO A 1150 -3.26 42.66 13.46
N THR A 1151 -3.98 41.66 13.96
CA THR A 1151 -3.72 41.07 15.28
C THR A 1151 -2.36 40.38 15.30
N ALA A 1152 -1.50 40.77 16.24
CA ALA A 1152 -0.19 40.16 16.45
C ALA A 1152 -0.29 38.63 16.57
N ASP A 1153 0.66 37.93 15.97
CA ASP A 1153 0.81 36.47 15.99
C ASP A 1153 -0.38 35.66 15.45
N CYS A 1154 -1.40 36.30 14.85
CA CYS A 1154 -2.55 35.59 14.31
C CYS A 1154 -2.21 34.78 13.05
N GLY A 1155 -1.39 35.35 12.15
CA GLY A 1155 -0.94 34.70 10.91
C GLY A 1155 -2.03 34.37 9.88
N MET A 1156 -3.27 34.83 10.07
CA MET A 1156 -4.37 34.62 9.12
C MET A 1156 -4.39 35.72 8.06
N VAL A 1157 -4.93 35.40 6.88
CA VAL A 1157 -5.06 36.31 5.74
C VAL A 1157 -6.51 36.55 5.36
N TYR A 1158 -6.81 37.76 4.88
CA TYR A 1158 -8.13 38.16 4.40
C TYR A 1158 -8.06 38.95 3.10
N ARG A 1159 -9.17 39.00 2.36
CA ARG A 1159 -9.25 39.71 1.07
C ARG A 1159 -9.51 41.20 1.29
N VAL A 1160 -8.75 42.01 0.57
CA VAL A 1160 -8.92 43.46 0.55
C VAL A 1160 -10.15 43.80 -0.31
N SER A 1161 -10.95 44.77 0.14
CA SER A 1161 -12.12 45.26 -0.61
C SER A 1161 -12.24 46.77 -0.45
N LYS A 1162 -12.59 47.46 -1.53
CA LYS A 1162 -12.72 48.93 -1.56
C LYS A 1162 -13.94 49.42 -0.79
N GLU A 1163 -14.98 48.60 -0.63
CA GLU A 1163 -16.29 48.97 -0.06
C GLU A 1163 -16.36 48.93 1.48
N GLY A 1164 -15.32 48.44 2.17
CA GLY A 1164 -15.23 48.51 3.63
C GLY A 1164 -16.21 47.57 4.35
N THR A 1165 -16.15 46.28 4.04
CA THR A 1165 -16.97 45.23 4.68
C THR A 1165 -16.34 44.71 5.96
N ARG A 1166 -17.17 44.22 6.91
CA ARG A 1166 -16.73 43.55 8.14
C ARG A 1166 -16.16 42.16 7.79
N TYR A 1167 -14.90 41.93 8.12
CA TYR A 1167 -14.30 40.60 8.10
C TYR A 1167 -14.01 40.16 9.53
N SER A 1168 -14.50 38.99 9.92
CA SER A 1168 -14.16 38.37 11.21
C SER A 1168 -13.08 37.31 10.99
N CYS A 1169 -11.95 37.46 11.68
CA CYS A 1169 -10.85 36.52 11.57
C CYS A 1169 -11.20 35.18 12.23
N GLY A 1170 -11.25 34.10 11.48
CA GLY A 1170 -11.59 32.77 12.03
C GLY A 1170 -10.59 32.17 13.05
N ALA A 1171 -9.43 32.80 13.29
CA ALA A 1171 -8.45 32.32 14.27
C ALA A 1171 -8.37 33.18 15.54
N CYS A 1172 -8.24 34.51 15.43
CA CYS A 1172 -8.18 35.40 16.58
C CYS A 1172 -9.52 36.10 16.89
N LEU A 1173 -10.55 35.87 16.07
CA LEU A 1173 -11.87 36.49 16.15
C LEU A 1173 -11.87 38.02 16.03
N SER A 1174 -10.71 38.63 15.75
CA SER A 1174 -10.62 40.07 15.54
C SER A 1174 -11.42 40.46 14.30
N GLU A 1175 -12.22 41.50 14.47
CA GLU A 1175 -13.02 42.08 13.41
C GLU A 1175 -12.25 43.19 12.74
N ILE A 1176 -12.20 43.15 11.41
CA ILE A 1176 -11.32 43.99 10.61
C ILE A 1176 -12.14 44.59 9.48
N CYS A 1177 -11.94 45.88 9.21
CA CYS A 1177 -12.49 46.50 8.01
C CYS A 1177 -11.61 46.14 6.80
N THR A 1178 -12.20 45.55 5.76
CA THR A 1178 -11.47 45.10 4.56
C THR A 1178 -10.91 46.24 3.68
N SER A 1179 -11.30 47.49 3.93
CA SER A 1179 -10.87 48.68 3.19
C SER A 1179 -9.78 49.48 3.91
N CYS A 1180 -9.93 49.73 5.21
CA CYS A 1180 -8.93 50.47 5.99
C CYS A 1180 -8.02 49.60 6.87
N HIS A 1181 -8.23 48.28 6.88
CA HIS A 1181 -7.34 47.27 7.48
C HIS A 1181 -7.10 47.39 8.99
N VAL A 1182 -7.93 48.17 9.69
CA VAL A 1182 -7.92 48.31 11.14
C VAL A 1182 -9.10 47.56 11.75
N GLN A 1183 -9.15 47.52 13.08
CA GLN A 1183 -10.29 46.96 13.80
C GLN A 1183 -11.60 47.57 13.29
N TRP A 1184 -12.60 46.71 13.15
CA TRP A 1184 -13.93 47.07 12.66
C TRP A 1184 -14.51 48.21 13.51
N HIS A 1185 -15.02 49.23 12.83
CA HIS A 1185 -15.49 50.47 13.46
C HIS A 1185 -16.98 50.63 13.16
N ASN A 1186 -17.82 50.24 14.13
CA ASN A 1186 -19.28 50.37 14.05
C ASN A 1186 -19.69 51.85 14.01
N GLY A 1187 -20.46 52.26 12.99
CA GLY A 1187 -21.07 53.60 12.92
C GLY A 1187 -20.17 54.74 12.41
N LEU A 1188 -18.90 54.47 12.05
CA LEU A 1188 -17.98 55.45 11.46
C LEU A 1188 -17.60 55.04 10.05
N THR A 1189 -17.49 55.99 9.11
CA THR A 1189 -16.90 55.69 7.79
C THR A 1189 -15.37 55.59 7.91
N CYS A 1190 -14.73 54.84 7.00
CA CYS A 1190 -13.26 54.76 6.97
C CYS A 1190 -12.58 56.14 6.82
N ALA A 1191 -13.29 57.13 6.27
CA ALA A 1191 -12.84 58.52 6.19
C ALA A 1191 -12.93 59.25 7.55
N MET A 1192 -14.02 59.03 8.31
CA MET A 1192 -14.23 59.62 9.64
C MET A 1192 -13.21 59.10 10.67
N LEU A 1193 -12.87 57.80 10.64
CA LEU A 1193 -11.85 57.24 11.51
C LEU A 1193 -10.43 57.78 11.19
N ARG A 1194 -10.16 58.10 9.92
CA ARG A 1194 -8.90 58.74 9.51
C ARG A 1194 -8.81 60.20 9.95
N SER A 1195 -9.95 60.89 10.11
CA SER A 1195 -10.00 62.26 10.63
C SER A 1195 -10.03 62.34 12.17
N GLU A 1196 -10.54 61.33 12.88
CA GLU A 1196 -10.60 61.31 14.35
C GLU A 1196 -9.33 60.75 15.02
N LYS A 1197 -8.43 60.10 14.28
CA LYS A 1197 -7.06 59.78 14.76
C LYS A 1197 -6.14 61.01 14.72
N GLN A 1198 -6.55 62.08 15.38
CA GLN A 1198 -5.63 63.03 16.00
C GLN A 1198 -5.61 62.77 17.51
N VAL A 1199 -5.06 61.61 17.91
CA VAL A 1199 -4.54 61.43 19.28
C VAL A 1199 -3.04 61.62 19.20
N GLU A 1200 -2.68 62.88 18.99
CA GLU A 1200 -1.32 63.43 18.93
C GLU A 1200 -0.91 63.98 20.30
N GLY A 1201 -1.24 63.27 21.39
CA GLY A 1201 -0.96 63.70 22.77
C GLY A 1201 0.40 63.23 23.29
N GLN A 1202 0.60 61.92 23.37
CA GLN A 1202 1.80 61.34 24.01
C GLN A 1202 3.06 61.39 23.12
N LEU A 1203 2.88 61.31 21.79
CA LEU A 1203 4.00 61.31 20.85
C LEU A 1203 4.58 62.73 20.65
N LYS A 1204 3.74 63.77 20.71
CA LYS A 1204 4.18 65.17 20.71
C LYS A 1204 4.96 65.50 21.98
N GLU A 1205 4.47 65.08 23.15
CA GLU A 1205 5.21 65.23 24.42
C GLU A 1205 6.57 64.53 24.40
N TRP A 1206 6.65 63.31 23.84
CA TRP A 1206 7.91 62.57 23.69
C TRP A 1206 8.87 63.27 22.71
N MET A 1207 8.37 63.78 21.58
CA MET A 1207 9.18 64.55 20.62
C MET A 1207 9.67 65.89 21.17
N THR A 1208 8.90 66.57 22.03
CA THR A 1208 9.29 67.85 22.65
C THR A 1208 10.21 67.71 23.85
N LYS A 1209 10.30 66.52 24.48
CA LYS A 1209 11.13 66.31 25.68
C LYS A 1209 12.65 66.29 25.41
N ASP A 1210 13.08 65.87 24.23
CA ASP A 1210 14.49 65.94 23.81
C ASP A 1210 14.64 66.10 22.29
N PRO A 1211 14.48 67.33 21.76
CA PRO A 1211 14.53 67.60 20.33
C PRO A 1211 15.95 67.46 19.73
N SER A 1212 16.98 67.27 20.56
CA SER A 1212 18.36 67.10 20.10
C SER A 1212 18.64 65.67 19.62
N ASN A 1213 17.99 64.69 20.25
CA ASN A 1213 18.14 63.26 19.97
C ASN A 1213 16.90 62.62 19.34
N ARG A 1214 15.82 63.38 19.10
CA ARG A 1214 14.57 62.87 18.51
C ARG A 1214 14.19 63.68 17.28
N LYS A 1215 14.04 62.99 16.14
CA LYS A 1215 13.65 63.59 14.85
C LYS A 1215 12.61 62.72 14.16
N ASN A 1216 11.97 63.24 13.12
CA ASN A 1216 11.10 62.42 12.27
C ASN A 1216 11.88 61.86 11.08
N CYS A 1217 11.67 60.59 10.76
CA CYS A 1217 12.23 59.97 9.57
C CYS A 1217 11.85 60.79 8.31
N PRO A 1218 12.79 61.14 7.42
CA PRO A 1218 12.50 61.98 6.25
C PRO A 1218 11.54 61.30 5.27
N ARG A 1219 11.65 59.96 5.16
CA ARG A 1219 10.90 59.13 4.21
C ARG A 1219 9.49 58.78 4.67
N CYS A 1220 9.34 58.28 5.90
CA CYS A 1220 8.04 57.79 6.41
C CYS A 1220 7.46 58.61 7.56
N LYS A 1221 8.15 59.68 8.00
CA LYS A 1221 7.75 60.58 9.10
C LYS A 1221 7.57 59.94 10.47
N THR A 1222 7.86 58.63 10.61
CA THR A 1222 7.91 57.95 11.91
C THR A 1222 8.94 58.62 12.83
N PRO A 1223 8.63 58.90 14.10
CA PRO A 1223 9.60 59.41 15.07
C PRO A 1223 10.76 58.44 15.28
N ILE A 1224 11.98 58.96 15.34
CA ILE A 1224 13.22 58.22 15.52
C ILE A 1224 14.07 58.88 16.61
N GLU A 1225 14.72 58.08 17.44
CA GLU A 1225 15.58 58.51 18.55
C GLU A 1225 17.02 58.00 18.35
N LYS A 1226 18.01 58.84 18.64
CA LYS A 1226 19.43 58.49 18.54
C LYS A 1226 19.94 57.98 19.90
N ASN A 1227 20.08 56.66 20.02
CA ASN A 1227 20.40 55.97 21.28
C ASN A 1227 21.93 55.83 21.57
N ALA A 1228 22.72 56.82 21.14
CA ALA A 1228 24.20 56.88 21.11
C ALA A 1228 24.88 56.11 19.95
N GLY A 1229 26.00 56.66 19.47
CA GLY A 1229 26.78 56.12 18.33
C GLY A 1229 26.77 56.99 17.08
N CYS A 1230 27.19 56.37 15.96
CA CYS A 1230 27.47 56.99 14.65
C CYS A 1230 26.32 57.87 14.11
N ASN A 1231 26.63 58.78 13.20
CA ASN A 1231 25.66 59.63 12.49
C ASN A 1231 24.88 58.91 11.39
N HIS A 1232 25.08 57.59 11.21
CA HIS A 1232 24.29 56.77 10.30
C HIS A 1232 23.13 56.15 11.08
N MET A 1233 21.90 56.41 10.64
CA MET A 1233 20.67 55.90 11.24
C MET A 1233 19.86 55.11 10.21
N GLU A 1234 19.26 54.01 10.63
CA GLU A 1234 18.32 53.23 9.82
C GLU A 1234 16.92 53.34 10.43
N CYS A 1235 15.91 53.66 9.62
CA CYS A 1235 14.54 53.70 10.11
C CYS A 1235 13.99 52.29 10.32
N SER A 1236 13.57 51.97 11.54
CA SER A 1236 12.97 50.66 11.88
C SER A 1236 11.73 50.31 11.05
N GLN A 1237 10.96 51.30 10.61
CA GLN A 1237 9.73 51.10 9.83
C GLN A 1237 9.97 50.97 8.33
N CYS A 1238 10.72 51.89 7.71
CA CYS A 1238 10.88 51.93 6.25
C CYS A 1238 12.27 51.49 5.75
N LYS A 1239 13.16 51.08 6.67
CA LYS A 1239 14.51 50.59 6.40
C LYS A 1239 15.40 51.54 5.60
N ALA A 1240 15.02 52.81 5.55
CA ALA A 1240 15.81 53.84 4.88
C ALA A 1240 17.05 54.16 5.71
N HIS A 1241 18.22 54.20 5.06
CA HIS A 1241 19.46 54.70 5.63
C HIS A 1241 19.49 56.22 5.55
N MET A 1242 19.85 56.90 6.63
CA MET A 1242 19.89 58.37 6.66
C MET A 1242 21.03 58.91 7.52
N CYS A 1243 21.48 60.09 7.16
CA CYS A 1243 22.49 60.84 7.91
C CYS A 1243 21.81 61.68 8.99
N TRP A 1244 22.09 61.42 10.27
CA TRP A 1244 21.42 62.09 11.40
C TRP A 1244 21.54 63.63 11.43
N PRO A 1245 22.69 64.23 11.08
CA PRO A 1245 22.83 65.68 11.07
C PRO A 1245 21.96 66.38 10.02
N CYS A 1246 22.06 65.98 8.74
CA CYS A 1246 21.36 66.65 7.62
C CYS A 1246 19.99 66.04 7.28
N MET A 1247 19.68 64.85 7.78
CA MET A 1247 18.45 64.10 7.50
C MET A 1247 18.25 63.75 6.01
N GLU A 1248 19.32 63.70 5.21
CA GLU A 1248 19.26 63.12 3.87
C GLU A 1248 19.16 61.59 3.92
N VAL A 1249 18.42 61.03 2.96
CA VAL A 1249 18.16 59.59 2.84
C VAL A 1249 19.03 59.00 1.72
N PHE A 1250 19.66 57.88 2.00
CA PHE A 1250 20.58 57.19 1.10
C PHE A 1250 20.10 55.76 0.81
N PRO A 1251 20.48 55.19 -0.35
CA PRO A 1251 20.07 53.84 -0.73
C PRO A 1251 20.71 52.75 0.16
N THR A 1252 21.94 52.97 0.64
CA THR A 1252 22.72 52.01 1.41
C THR A 1252 23.44 52.69 2.58
N GLY A 1253 23.83 51.92 3.60
CA GLY A 1253 24.59 52.43 4.74
C GLY A 1253 25.94 53.03 4.33
N ASP A 1254 26.65 52.41 3.39
CA ASP A 1254 27.96 52.89 2.90
C ASP A 1254 27.87 54.28 2.27
N ALA A 1255 26.80 54.56 1.53
CA ALA A 1255 26.56 55.88 0.96
C ALA A 1255 26.36 56.96 2.04
N VAL A 1256 25.80 56.59 3.21
CA VAL A 1256 25.72 57.50 4.37
C VAL A 1256 27.11 57.79 4.93
N TYR A 1257 27.98 56.78 5.05
CA TYR A 1257 29.34 56.96 5.54
C TYR A 1257 30.20 57.81 4.58
N SER A 1258 30.05 57.63 3.26
CA SER A 1258 30.70 58.49 2.25
C SER A 1258 30.20 59.93 2.32
N HIS A 1259 28.88 60.14 2.49
CA HIS A 1259 28.30 61.47 2.63
C HIS A 1259 28.70 62.17 3.94
N GLN A 1260 28.92 61.43 5.04
CA GLN A 1260 29.31 62.02 6.33
C GLN A 1260 30.60 62.86 6.29
N GLN A 1261 31.50 62.63 5.32
CA GLN A 1261 32.71 63.44 5.13
C GLN A 1261 32.41 64.85 4.58
N TYR A 1262 31.29 65.03 3.88
CA TYR A 1262 30.88 66.27 3.22
C TYR A 1262 29.50 66.77 3.66
N CYS A 1263 28.99 66.25 4.78
CA CYS A 1263 27.64 66.54 5.26
C CYS A 1263 27.55 68.02 5.68
N PRO A 1264 26.61 68.80 5.11
CA PRO A 1264 26.47 70.23 5.40
C PRO A 1264 25.97 70.53 6.82
N GLY A 1265 25.51 69.51 7.55
CA GLY A 1265 25.04 69.62 8.94
C GLY A 1265 26.03 69.13 9.99
N ARG A 1266 27.29 68.83 9.62
CA ARG A 1266 28.32 68.31 10.54
C ARG A 1266 29.08 69.40 11.26
#